data_AF-A0A7K0JG24-F1
#
_entry.id   AF-A0A7K0JG24-F1
#
_cell.length_a   1.000
_cell.length_b   1.000
_cell.length_c   1.000
_cell.angle_alpha   90.00
_cell.angle_beta   90.00
_cell.angle_gamma   90.00
#
_symmetry.space_group_name_H-M   'P 1'
#
loop_
_entity.id
_entity.type
_entity.pdbx_description
1 polymer ?
#
loop_
_entity_poly.entity_id
_entity_poly.type
_entity_poly.pdbx_seq_one_letter_code
_entity_poly.pdbx_strand_id
1 'polypeptide(L)'
;MAFNRKAKLRDNIEAIRTVFTLDREQRTPTPEERAVLEKYCGFGGLKCILNPAKDLTDAVHWAKSDLDLFAPTVELHKLIRENSKDDTEYKRYVDSLKASILTAFYTPKEITDVLAEVLHSHGIQPKMLLEPSAGRGAFVDSLVKHNPDADIMAFEKDLLTGKLLKHLYPDKKVRIEGFEKIEKPFLNRFDVAMSNIPFGDIAVFDPAFAFGNPLRKQSAKHIHNYFFLKGLDAVRDGGIVAFITSQGVLNSEASSSTRFMMMKQADLVSAIRLPNNLFVNEANTEVGSDLIILQKNERKEQLSEEDKIFTQTTVQDGIGINRYLSQHPERIVHTSRKVDTDPYGKPALVYQHEGGVSGIADDLRNMLGEDFRNRLDMERYVSATVQVVKSEPIKMESPKVETPKETQQPIVEQPKPINKPAEEKKVIDTDTGVISSNAPVMSLYDLFNFTAEERRAAETGQKIKSAKGGKKGKSKPIQPSLFDMPAVPKEEPKKVEEVKPPVQEPKEEPKAEATSSTVDPDDIYATINWEDNPPINGFYEMMMDLTPEQRKELRAKAQARWEAEKKQMEAPAVEMKTEVPTEIEKVTEEVTQSVETPVTISSDGTLSLFPDTESEEEKIRKKEELIQPREFDRPLEPHHRDGSLVVDTLYNPGYLKDVTTYGAMFHPLDLSGMQREKAQLYVSLRDAYERLYTYEMENHEANDPQRGYLNKYYDEFIARYGNLNSSLNVKLIMMDATGRDILSLERSEDGKFVKADIFERPVAFAVDAVTHVDTPEEALSASLNKYGGVNLDYMRGLTDGTEEELLTALSGRIYYNPLVHNYEIADRFIAGNVIEKAERIERWMQENGEDERVKESLAALKEAEPQKITFEELDFNFGERWISTGVYAAYMSKLYDTDINIAYSESLDEYSVKCGHKNMKIWKEFAVQGYYRSYDGMNLLKHALHNTCPDMMKSIGKDENGNDIKVRDAEGIQLANSKIDEIRTGFSEWLEEQPQLFKDTLTDMYNRKFNCFVRPKYDGSHQTFPDLDLKALSSRYGVKSIYPSQKDCVWMLKQNGGGICDHEVGTGKTLIMCMAAHEMKRLGLAHKPMIIGLKANVAEIAATYQTAYPNARILYASEKDFSTENRVRFFNNIKNNDYDCVIMSHDQFGKIPQAPELQQRILQAELDTVEENLEVLRSQGKDISRTMLKGLEKRKFNLEVKLEKIAYTIKNRKDDVVDFRQMGIDHLFVDESHYQNFYEFPKFRIKLLILILLHFNIVRIIY
;
A
#
# COMPACT_ATOMS: atom_id res chain seq x y z
N MET A 1 10.61 -33.40 19.56
CA MET A 1 9.95 -33.26 20.88
C MET A 1 9.73 -31.77 21.13
N ALA A 2 8.68 -31.36 21.82
CA ALA A 2 8.43 -29.93 22.04
C ALA A 2 9.54 -29.25 22.88
N PHE A 3 9.85 -27.99 22.58
CA PHE A 3 10.90 -27.22 23.26
C PHE A 3 10.47 -26.84 24.69
N ASN A 4 11.12 -27.43 25.70
CA ASN A 4 10.84 -27.11 27.09
C ASN A 4 11.73 -25.94 27.57
N ARG A 5 11.16 -24.72 27.58
CA ARG A 5 11.84 -23.48 28.01
C ARG A 5 12.55 -23.64 29.36
N LYS A 6 11.85 -24.21 30.35
CA LYS A 6 12.33 -24.35 31.73
C LYS A 6 13.51 -25.30 31.86
N ALA A 7 13.45 -26.45 31.18
CA ALA A 7 14.53 -27.43 31.15
C ALA A 7 15.79 -26.84 30.48
N LYS A 8 15.63 -26.22 29.30
CA LYS A 8 16.75 -25.58 28.58
C LYS A 8 17.38 -24.43 29.37
N LEU A 9 16.56 -23.62 30.06
CA LEU A 9 17.06 -22.58 30.96
C LEU A 9 17.85 -23.18 32.15
N ARG A 10 17.39 -24.29 32.73
CA ARG A 10 18.11 -25.01 33.80
C ARG A 10 19.45 -25.57 33.31
N ASP A 11 19.47 -26.25 32.16
CA ASP A 11 20.69 -26.79 31.56
C ASP A 11 21.70 -25.67 31.26
N ASN A 12 21.24 -24.52 30.74
CA ASN A 12 22.10 -23.36 30.49
C ASN A 12 22.68 -22.74 31.78
N ILE A 13 21.88 -22.62 32.85
CA ILE A 13 22.35 -22.12 34.16
C ILE A 13 23.42 -23.05 34.73
N GLU A 14 23.21 -24.36 34.66
CA GLU A 14 24.17 -25.32 35.21
C GLU A 14 25.46 -25.36 34.38
N ALA A 15 25.37 -25.30 33.05
CA ALA A 15 26.55 -25.15 32.19
C ALA A 15 27.36 -23.88 32.50
N ILE A 16 26.70 -22.73 32.70
CA ILE A 16 27.38 -21.48 33.11
C ILE A 16 28.00 -21.61 34.51
N ARG A 17 27.35 -22.32 35.44
CA ARG A 17 27.88 -22.62 36.78
C ARG A 17 29.15 -23.49 36.70
N THR A 18 29.15 -24.49 35.82
CA THR A 18 30.34 -25.30 35.51
C THR A 18 31.45 -24.45 34.90
N VAL A 19 31.16 -23.60 33.90
CA VAL A 19 32.15 -22.69 33.28
C VAL A 19 32.83 -21.79 34.31
N PHE A 20 32.08 -21.11 35.19
CA PHE A 20 32.67 -20.27 36.23
C PHE A 20 33.50 -21.06 37.25
N THR A 21 33.10 -22.31 37.54
CA THR A 21 33.84 -23.23 38.42
C THR A 21 35.19 -23.62 37.79
N LEU A 22 35.20 -24.01 36.51
CA LEU A 22 36.41 -24.35 35.75
C LEU A 22 37.33 -23.13 35.55
N ASP A 23 36.78 -21.95 35.29
CA ASP A 23 37.54 -20.69 35.23
C ASP A 23 38.20 -20.35 36.57
N ARG A 24 37.53 -20.60 37.70
CA ARG A 24 38.10 -20.37 39.04
C ARG A 24 39.18 -21.39 39.39
N GLU A 25 39.01 -22.64 38.97
CA GLU A 25 39.89 -23.77 39.29
C GLU A 25 41.03 -23.99 38.27
N GLN A 26 41.00 -23.27 37.14
CA GLN A 26 42.01 -23.29 36.06
C GLN A 26 42.34 -24.72 35.58
N ARG A 27 41.31 -25.55 35.44
CA ARG A 27 41.39 -26.96 35.00
C ARG A 27 40.45 -27.25 33.84
N THR A 28 40.71 -28.33 33.12
CA THR A 28 39.81 -28.88 32.10
C THR A 28 38.58 -29.55 32.76
N PRO A 29 37.43 -29.62 32.06
CA PRO A 29 36.27 -30.38 32.53
C PRO A 29 36.56 -31.88 32.65
N THR A 30 35.93 -32.52 33.63
CA THR A 30 35.73 -33.97 33.69
C THR A 30 34.72 -34.42 32.64
N PRO A 31 34.59 -35.74 32.34
CA PRO A 31 33.58 -36.24 31.40
C PRO A 31 32.14 -35.89 31.80
N GLU A 32 31.84 -35.87 33.10
CA GLU A 32 30.51 -35.50 33.62
C GLU A 32 30.24 -33.99 33.45
N GLU A 33 31.22 -33.13 33.77
CA GLU A 33 31.12 -31.69 33.53
C GLU A 33 31.02 -31.37 32.04
N ARG A 34 31.76 -32.09 31.17
CA ARG A 34 31.67 -31.94 29.71
C ARG A 34 30.24 -32.25 29.23
N ALA A 35 29.63 -33.33 29.72
CA ALA A 35 28.24 -33.68 29.41
C ALA A 35 27.20 -32.70 29.97
N VAL A 36 27.56 -31.81 30.91
CA VAL A 36 26.74 -30.65 31.31
C VAL A 36 26.95 -29.49 30.33
N LEU A 37 28.20 -29.17 29.98
CA LEU A 37 28.53 -28.10 29.03
C LEU A 37 27.92 -28.35 27.64
N GLU A 38 27.91 -29.59 27.16
CA GLU A 38 27.36 -29.98 25.83
C GLU A 38 25.84 -29.74 25.70
N LYS A 39 25.09 -29.69 26.82
CA LYS A 39 23.64 -29.41 26.82
C LYS A 39 23.29 -27.95 26.57
N TYR A 40 24.25 -27.03 26.74
CA TYR A 40 24.03 -25.61 26.54
C TYR A 40 23.51 -25.33 25.12
N CYS A 41 22.35 -24.66 25.02
CA CYS A 41 21.72 -24.30 23.74
C CYS A 41 21.55 -22.78 23.56
N GLY A 42 22.19 -21.98 24.42
CA GLY A 42 22.04 -20.53 24.41
C GLY A 42 20.60 -20.07 24.60
N PHE A 43 20.34 -18.80 24.28
CA PHE A 43 19.18 -18.08 24.82
C PHE A 43 18.20 -17.52 23.77
N GLY A 44 18.34 -17.83 22.48
CA GLY A 44 17.44 -17.33 21.43
C GLY A 44 15.95 -17.63 21.69
N GLY A 45 15.65 -18.85 22.14
CA GLY A 45 14.29 -19.27 22.56
C GLY A 45 13.89 -18.87 23.99
N LEU A 46 14.72 -18.11 24.72
CA LEU A 46 14.59 -17.79 26.15
C LEU A 46 14.53 -16.28 26.39
N LYS A 47 13.59 -15.61 25.70
CA LYS A 47 13.37 -14.15 25.76
C LYS A 47 13.15 -13.59 27.17
N CYS A 48 12.71 -14.42 28.13
CA CYS A 48 12.47 -14.03 29.52
C CYS A 48 13.70 -13.41 30.23
N ILE A 49 14.92 -13.67 29.77
CA ILE A 49 16.17 -13.09 30.30
C ILE A 49 16.32 -11.59 29.95
N LEU A 50 15.47 -11.05 29.07
CA LEU A 50 15.39 -9.62 28.81
C LEU A 50 14.65 -8.86 29.93
N ASN A 51 13.77 -9.55 30.67
CA ASN A 51 12.87 -8.98 31.67
C ASN A 51 13.61 -8.62 32.97
N PRO A 52 13.07 -7.69 33.79
CA PRO A 52 13.65 -7.38 35.11
C PRO A 52 13.63 -8.59 36.05
N ALA A 53 14.78 -8.91 36.65
CA ALA A 53 14.96 -10.04 37.57
C ALA A 53 16.06 -9.75 38.61
N LYS A 54 16.01 -8.57 39.24
CA LYS A 54 16.94 -8.15 40.29
C LYS A 54 16.45 -8.55 41.67
N ASP A 55 15.17 -8.32 41.95
CA ASP A 55 14.55 -8.45 43.26
C ASP A 55 13.25 -9.28 43.16
N LEU A 56 12.84 -9.93 44.26
CA LEU A 56 11.64 -10.79 44.26
C LEU A 56 10.33 -10.03 43.93
N THR A 57 10.32 -8.70 44.07
CA THR A 57 9.23 -7.83 43.65
C THR A 57 9.07 -7.75 42.13
N ASP A 58 10.14 -7.97 41.36
CA ASP A 58 10.09 -7.87 39.90
C ASP A 58 9.18 -8.95 39.27
N ALA A 59 8.89 -10.03 40.01
CA ALA A 59 7.98 -11.11 39.60
C ALA A 59 6.54 -10.64 39.33
N VAL A 60 6.15 -9.48 39.88
CA VAL A 60 4.83 -8.86 39.64
C VAL A 60 4.71 -8.33 38.20
N HIS A 61 5.83 -8.20 37.49
CA HIS A 61 5.92 -7.64 36.13
C HIS A 61 6.31 -8.71 35.10
N TRP A 62 5.89 -9.96 35.35
CA TRP A 62 6.10 -11.12 34.49
C TRP A 62 4.75 -11.76 34.15
N ALA A 63 4.53 -12.09 32.89
CA ALA A 63 3.32 -12.79 32.45
C ALA A 63 3.18 -14.15 33.15
N LYS A 64 1.95 -14.55 33.48
CA LYS A 64 1.61 -15.76 34.27
C LYS A 64 2.13 -17.04 33.62
N SER A 65 2.30 -17.03 32.29
CA SER A 65 2.86 -18.07 31.44
C SER A 65 4.40 -18.21 31.45
N ASP A 66 5.14 -17.16 31.82
CA ASP A 66 6.62 -17.18 31.97
C ASP A 66 7.06 -17.02 33.45
N LEU A 67 6.12 -16.82 34.38
CA LEU A 67 6.38 -16.62 35.82
C LEU A 67 7.11 -17.83 36.45
N ASP A 68 6.95 -19.02 35.90
CA ASP A 68 7.67 -20.23 36.33
C ASP A 68 9.16 -20.26 35.90
N LEU A 69 9.56 -19.36 35.00
CA LEU A 69 10.94 -19.07 34.56
C LEU A 69 11.59 -17.92 35.35
N PHE A 70 10.82 -17.18 36.17
CA PHE A 70 11.33 -16.05 36.97
C PHE A 70 12.45 -16.48 37.91
N ALA A 71 12.21 -17.49 38.77
CA ALA A 71 13.19 -17.93 39.76
C ALA A 71 14.51 -18.47 39.12
N PRO A 72 14.47 -19.30 38.06
CA PRO A 72 15.66 -19.60 37.26
C PRO A 72 16.37 -18.37 36.68
N THR A 73 15.63 -17.35 36.21
CA THR A 73 16.24 -16.13 35.64
C THR A 73 16.93 -15.28 36.71
N VAL A 74 16.35 -15.17 37.92
CA VAL A 74 17.02 -14.58 39.09
C VAL A 74 18.27 -15.38 39.48
N GLU A 75 18.23 -16.72 39.43
CA GLU A 75 19.40 -17.58 39.67
C GLU A 75 20.52 -17.31 38.64
N LEU A 76 20.18 -17.13 37.35
CA LEU A 76 21.13 -16.77 36.30
C LEU A 76 21.80 -15.41 36.56
N HIS A 77 21.02 -14.37 36.84
CA HIS A 77 21.55 -13.03 37.13
C HIS A 77 22.42 -13.01 38.40
N LYS A 78 22.00 -13.73 39.44
CA LYS A 78 22.79 -13.92 40.67
C LYS A 78 24.09 -14.64 40.39
N LEU A 79 24.07 -15.75 39.67
CA LEU A 79 25.24 -16.56 39.31
C LEU A 79 26.29 -15.74 38.53
N ILE A 80 25.85 -14.94 37.56
CA ILE A 80 26.76 -14.07 36.78
C ILE A 80 27.34 -12.96 37.68
N ARG A 81 26.54 -12.35 38.56
CA ARG A 81 27.00 -11.31 39.49
C ARG A 81 28.01 -11.86 40.50
N GLU A 82 27.76 -13.03 41.09
CA GLU A 82 28.65 -13.68 42.07
C GLU A 82 30.00 -14.10 41.47
N ASN A 83 30.10 -14.23 40.14
CA ASN A 83 31.33 -14.58 39.42
C ASN A 83 31.88 -13.42 38.55
N SER A 84 31.42 -12.19 38.79
CA SER A 84 31.95 -10.95 38.21
C SER A 84 32.75 -10.18 39.25
N LYS A 85 33.85 -9.53 38.86
CA LYS A 85 34.68 -8.73 39.78
C LYS A 85 34.04 -7.40 40.18
N ASP A 86 33.24 -6.82 39.29
CA ASP A 86 32.57 -5.54 39.47
C ASP A 86 31.28 -5.45 38.63
N ASP A 87 30.49 -4.39 38.84
CA ASP A 87 29.28 -4.13 38.06
C ASP A 87 29.56 -3.90 36.55
N THR A 88 30.77 -3.48 36.18
CA THR A 88 31.15 -3.33 34.76
C THR A 88 31.33 -4.68 34.08
N GLU A 89 32.00 -5.64 34.73
CA GLU A 89 32.13 -7.02 34.22
C GLU A 89 30.78 -7.75 34.23
N TYR A 90 29.98 -7.59 35.28
CA TYR A 90 28.60 -8.10 35.33
C TYR A 90 27.75 -7.55 34.17
N LYS A 91 27.76 -6.22 33.97
CA LYS A 91 27.02 -5.59 32.88
C LYS A 91 27.52 -6.09 31.52
N ARG A 92 28.83 -6.27 31.32
CA ARG A 92 29.37 -6.82 30.07
C ARG A 92 28.85 -8.23 29.76
N TYR A 93 28.77 -9.12 30.74
CA TYR A 93 28.15 -10.44 30.52
C TYR A 93 26.67 -10.33 30.17
N VAL A 94 25.91 -9.47 30.88
CA VAL A 94 24.47 -9.29 30.59
C VAL A 94 24.22 -8.67 29.22
N ASP A 95 24.93 -7.60 28.86
CA ASP A 95 24.82 -6.96 27.54
C ASP A 95 25.19 -7.93 26.40
N SER A 96 26.20 -8.79 26.64
CA SER A 96 26.59 -9.87 25.72
C SER A 96 25.48 -10.90 25.52
N LEU A 97 24.88 -11.41 26.61
CA LEU A 97 23.74 -12.32 26.55
C LEU A 97 22.54 -11.71 25.82
N LYS A 98 22.24 -10.43 26.07
CA LYS A 98 21.15 -9.71 25.39
C LYS A 98 21.35 -9.63 23.88
N ALA A 99 22.58 -9.36 23.42
CA ALA A 99 22.91 -9.38 22.00
C ALA A 99 22.82 -10.79 21.38
N SER A 100 23.18 -11.83 22.14
CA SER A 100 23.09 -13.23 21.72
C SER A 100 21.65 -13.67 21.43
N ILE A 101 20.67 -13.26 22.24
CA ILE A 101 19.24 -13.63 22.08
C ILE A 101 18.68 -13.29 20.69
N LEU A 102 19.17 -12.23 20.05
CA LEU A 102 18.71 -11.81 18.72
C LEU A 102 19.36 -12.56 17.53
N THR A 103 20.39 -13.38 17.77
CA THR A 103 21.23 -13.96 16.69
C THR A 103 21.62 -15.43 16.88
N ALA A 104 21.45 -16.00 18.08
CA ALA A 104 21.95 -17.33 18.42
C ALA A 104 21.00 -18.48 18.02
N PHE A 105 21.08 -18.89 16.75
CA PHE A 105 20.46 -20.12 16.24
C PHE A 105 21.49 -21.27 16.26
N TYR A 106 21.27 -22.30 17.08
CA TYR A 106 22.18 -23.43 17.18
C TYR A 106 21.84 -24.51 16.13
N THR A 107 22.85 -24.93 15.37
CA THR A 107 22.70 -26.00 14.37
C THR A 107 22.51 -27.35 15.05
N PRO A 108 21.55 -28.18 14.61
CA PRO A 108 21.46 -29.58 15.05
C PRO A 108 22.68 -30.39 14.61
N LYS A 109 23.10 -31.35 15.45
CA LYS A 109 24.36 -32.09 15.28
C LYS A 109 24.33 -33.02 14.06
N GLU A 110 23.15 -33.49 13.68
CA GLU A 110 22.88 -34.29 12.50
C GLU A 110 23.27 -33.55 11.21
N ILE A 111 23.05 -32.23 11.17
CA ILE A 111 23.39 -31.37 10.02
C ILE A 111 24.90 -31.10 9.96
N THR A 112 25.54 -30.85 11.12
CA THR A 112 26.99 -30.61 11.18
C THR A 112 27.79 -31.89 10.91
N ASP A 113 27.27 -33.04 11.34
CA ASP A 113 27.82 -34.36 11.03
C ASP A 113 27.69 -34.69 9.54
N VAL A 114 26.52 -34.48 8.91
CA VAL A 114 26.37 -34.65 7.45
C VAL A 114 27.34 -33.78 6.66
N LEU A 115 27.54 -32.52 7.06
CA LEU A 115 28.50 -31.63 6.40
C LEU A 115 29.95 -32.12 6.54
N ALA A 116 30.35 -32.58 7.74
CA ALA A 116 31.68 -33.15 7.97
C ALA A 116 31.90 -34.47 7.19
N GLU A 117 30.88 -35.34 7.15
CA GLU A 117 30.90 -36.61 6.44
C GLU A 117 31.00 -36.43 4.92
N VAL A 118 30.26 -35.48 4.33
CA VAL A 118 30.35 -35.17 2.89
C VAL A 118 31.72 -34.61 2.52
N LEU A 119 32.27 -33.68 3.32
CA LEU A 119 33.64 -33.17 3.10
C LEU A 119 34.65 -34.33 3.12
N HIS A 120 34.60 -35.17 4.15
CA HIS A 120 35.52 -36.29 4.31
C HIS A 120 35.40 -37.33 3.19
N SER A 121 34.18 -37.69 2.78
CA SER A 121 33.94 -38.70 1.74
C SER A 121 34.40 -38.25 0.34
N HIS A 122 34.47 -36.94 0.08
CA HIS A 122 35.01 -36.36 -1.15
C HIS A 122 36.51 -36.02 -1.05
N GLY A 123 37.20 -36.47 0.01
CA GLY A 123 38.64 -36.30 0.17
C GLY A 123 39.08 -34.94 0.73
N ILE A 124 38.16 -34.09 1.17
CA ILE A 124 38.46 -32.82 1.82
C ILE A 124 38.80 -33.09 3.29
N GLN A 125 40.10 -33.15 3.58
CA GLN A 125 40.66 -33.26 4.92
C GLN A 125 41.35 -31.92 5.27
N PRO A 126 40.65 -30.95 5.88
CA PRO A 126 41.23 -29.65 6.20
C PRO A 126 42.28 -29.78 7.31
N LYS A 127 43.43 -29.12 7.14
CA LYS A 127 44.47 -29.01 8.17
C LYS A 127 44.33 -27.74 8.99
N MET A 128 43.87 -26.65 8.38
CA MET A 128 43.51 -25.41 9.04
C MET A 128 42.03 -25.09 8.79
N LEU A 129 41.24 -25.07 9.86
CA LEU A 129 39.80 -24.74 9.84
C LEU A 129 39.55 -23.36 10.47
N LEU A 130 38.61 -22.62 9.90
CA LEU A 130 38.03 -21.43 10.52
C LEU A 130 36.53 -21.65 10.80
N GLU A 131 36.12 -21.50 12.06
CA GLU A 131 34.71 -21.40 12.45
C GLU A 131 34.43 -19.97 12.93
N PRO A 132 33.96 -19.06 12.05
CA PRO A 132 33.89 -17.61 12.34
C PRO A 132 32.74 -17.20 13.27
N SER A 133 31.82 -18.12 13.57
CA SER A 133 30.71 -17.95 14.51
C SER A 133 30.35 -19.34 15.07
N ALA A 134 30.99 -19.72 16.17
CA ALA A 134 31.05 -21.12 16.62
C ALA A 134 29.96 -21.52 17.61
N GLY A 135 29.43 -20.61 18.43
CA GLY A 135 28.55 -20.96 19.55
C GLY A 135 29.22 -22.00 20.47
N ARG A 136 28.58 -23.17 20.64
CA ARG A 136 29.13 -24.31 21.38
C ARG A 136 30.14 -25.16 20.59
N GLY A 137 30.46 -24.79 19.35
CA GLY A 137 31.41 -25.47 18.47
C GLY A 137 30.86 -26.76 17.87
N ALA A 138 29.62 -26.73 17.36
CA ALA A 138 28.99 -27.93 16.78
C ALA A 138 29.76 -28.43 15.54
N PHE A 139 30.34 -27.54 14.74
CA PHE A 139 31.17 -27.93 13.60
C PHE A 139 32.57 -28.41 14.03
N VAL A 140 33.18 -27.83 15.07
CA VAL A 140 34.37 -28.39 15.75
C VAL A 140 34.13 -29.86 16.11
N ASP A 141 33.02 -30.14 16.81
CA ASP A 141 32.69 -31.46 17.34
C ASP A 141 32.50 -32.51 16.23
N SER A 142 31.85 -32.13 15.13
CA SER A 142 31.67 -32.98 13.95
C SER A 142 32.98 -33.23 13.19
N LEU A 143 33.82 -32.21 13.00
CA LEU A 143 35.06 -32.34 12.22
C LEU A 143 36.18 -33.05 12.97
N VAL A 144 36.29 -32.87 14.29
CA VAL A 144 37.32 -33.54 15.12
C VAL A 144 37.19 -35.07 15.08
N LYS A 145 35.98 -35.61 14.84
CA LYS A 145 35.77 -37.04 14.57
C LYS A 145 36.54 -37.55 13.34
N HIS A 146 36.64 -36.72 12.30
CA HIS A 146 37.20 -37.07 10.99
C HIS A 146 38.65 -36.65 10.81
N ASN A 147 39.10 -35.59 11.49
CA ASN A 147 40.50 -35.17 11.57
C ASN A 147 40.83 -34.57 12.96
N PRO A 148 41.22 -35.38 13.95
CA PRO A 148 41.55 -34.90 15.30
C PRO A 148 42.68 -33.86 15.34
N ASP A 149 43.66 -34.03 14.43
CA ASP A 149 44.89 -33.23 14.34
C ASP A 149 44.70 -31.87 13.62
N ALA A 150 43.45 -31.50 13.27
CA ALA A 150 43.15 -30.22 12.64
C ALA A 150 43.46 -29.02 13.55
N ASP A 151 44.12 -28.00 12.98
CA ASP A 151 44.35 -26.69 13.59
C ASP A 151 43.09 -25.83 13.41
N ILE A 152 42.20 -25.89 14.40
CA ILE A 152 40.91 -25.20 14.40
C ILE A 152 41.02 -23.86 15.09
N MET A 153 40.68 -22.78 14.37
CA MET A 153 40.45 -21.45 14.93
C MET A 153 38.95 -21.15 14.95
N ALA A 154 38.40 -20.96 16.16
CA ALA A 154 37.00 -20.69 16.39
C ALA A 154 36.81 -19.29 16.98
N PHE A 155 35.92 -18.49 16.40
CA PHE A 155 35.50 -17.20 16.93
C PHE A 155 34.10 -17.32 17.55
N GLU A 156 33.94 -16.76 18.74
CA GLU A 156 32.63 -16.55 19.36
C GLU A 156 32.59 -15.14 19.97
N LYS A 157 31.50 -14.41 19.74
CA LYS A 157 31.34 -13.01 20.14
C LYS A 157 30.69 -12.88 21.52
N ASP A 158 29.88 -13.86 21.94
CA ASP A 158 29.32 -13.90 23.29
C ASP A 158 30.36 -14.35 24.34
N LEU A 159 30.45 -13.59 25.44
CA LEU A 159 31.44 -13.78 26.49
C LEU A 159 31.30 -15.08 27.29
N LEU A 160 30.07 -15.59 27.47
CA LEU A 160 29.84 -16.82 28.25
C LEU A 160 29.90 -18.06 27.35
N THR A 161 29.33 -17.98 26.16
CA THR A 161 29.39 -19.02 25.13
C THR A 161 30.84 -19.25 24.68
N GLY A 162 31.61 -18.19 24.43
CA GLY A 162 33.03 -18.31 24.09
C GLY A 162 33.91 -18.87 25.21
N LYS A 163 33.53 -18.68 26.48
CA LYS A 163 34.18 -19.36 27.62
C LYS A 163 33.82 -20.85 27.67
N LEU A 164 32.55 -21.19 27.47
CA LEU A 164 32.07 -22.57 27.39
C LEU A 164 32.79 -23.34 26.27
N LEU A 165 32.86 -22.74 25.08
CA LEU A 165 33.58 -23.24 23.91
C LEU A 165 35.06 -23.51 24.22
N LYS A 166 35.73 -22.60 24.95
CA LYS A 166 37.13 -22.76 25.37
C LYS A 166 37.34 -23.94 26.35
N HIS A 167 36.36 -24.24 27.20
CA HIS A 167 36.41 -25.40 28.10
C HIS A 167 36.07 -26.73 27.39
N LEU A 168 35.22 -26.71 26.37
CA LEU A 168 34.94 -27.88 25.53
C LEU A 168 36.15 -28.28 24.65
N TYR A 169 36.91 -27.31 24.14
CA TYR A 169 38.03 -27.53 23.21
C TYR A 169 39.32 -26.82 23.68
N PRO A 170 39.91 -27.24 24.82
CA PRO A 170 41.06 -26.56 25.42
C PRO A 170 42.36 -26.69 24.58
N ASP A 171 42.39 -27.59 23.60
CA ASP A 171 43.48 -27.78 22.64
C ASP A 171 43.33 -26.95 21.35
N LYS A 172 42.15 -26.35 21.10
CA LYS A 172 41.85 -25.57 19.88
C LYS A 172 41.92 -24.05 20.13
N LYS A 173 42.05 -23.27 19.06
CA LYS A 173 42.28 -21.80 19.13
C LYS A 173 40.96 -21.04 19.23
N VAL A 174 40.37 -21.02 20.42
CA VAL A 174 39.14 -20.27 20.71
C VAL A 174 39.43 -18.79 20.98
N ARG A 175 38.75 -17.91 20.23
CA ARG A 175 38.78 -16.44 20.38
C ARG A 175 37.42 -15.92 20.82
N ILE A 176 37.40 -15.25 21.98
CA ILE A 176 36.18 -14.64 22.54
C ILE A 176 36.08 -13.18 22.04
N GLU A 177 35.89 -13.03 20.73
CA GLU A 177 35.69 -11.75 20.05
C GLU A 177 35.02 -11.93 18.68
N GLY A 178 34.49 -10.84 18.12
CA GLY A 178 33.89 -10.86 16.79
C GLY A 178 34.91 -11.08 15.67
N PHE A 179 34.52 -11.92 14.69
CA PHE A 179 35.30 -12.30 13.51
C PHE A 179 35.83 -11.09 12.69
N GLU A 180 35.20 -9.92 12.78
CA GLU A 180 35.65 -8.70 12.11
C GLU A 180 37.11 -8.33 12.42
N LYS A 181 37.62 -8.74 13.59
CA LYS A 181 38.97 -8.46 14.09
C LYS A 181 40.09 -9.38 13.59
N ILE A 182 39.78 -10.46 12.86
CA ILE A 182 40.80 -11.43 12.41
C ILE A 182 41.99 -10.73 11.73
N GLU A 183 43.20 -11.03 12.20
CA GLU A 183 44.40 -10.30 11.80
C GLU A 183 44.85 -10.72 10.39
N LYS A 184 45.44 -9.77 9.66
CA LYS A 184 45.90 -9.97 8.27
C LYS A 184 46.76 -11.25 8.03
N PRO A 185 47.63 -11.70 8.96
CA PRO A 185 48.40 -12.96 8.80
C PRO A 185 47.59 -14.27 8.82
N PHE A 186 46.28 -14.20 9.09
CA PHE A 186 45.34 -15.33 8.98
C PHE A 186 44.41 -15.24 7.77
N LEU A 187 44.56 -14.21 6.93
CA LEU A 187 43.86 -14.12 5.64
C LEU A 187 44.56 -14.97 4.57
N ASN A 188 43.80 -15.44 3.58
CA ASN A 188 44.20 -16.34 2.51
C ASN A 188 44.91 -17.64 2.98
N ARG A 189 44.49 -18.19 4.13
CA ARG A 189 45.24 -19.24 4.86
C ARG A 189 44.46 -20.54 5.11
N PHE A 190 43.18 -20.47 5.48
CA PHE A 190 42.43 -21.65 5.92
C PHE A 190 42.03 -22.56 4.75
N ASP A 191 42.03 -23.88 4.95
CA ASP A 191 41.57 -24.85 3.94
C ASP A 191 40.04 -24.79 3.77
N VAL A 192 39.34 -24.67 4.89
CA VAL A 192 37.87 -24.61 4.98
C VAL A 192 37.48 -23.55 6.01
N ALA A 193 36.46 -22.76 5.70
CA ALA A 193 35.71 -21.96 6.65
C ALA A 193 34.26 -22.45 6.71
N MET A 194 33.76 -22.83 7.89
CA MET A 194 32.41 -23.38 8.05
C MET A 194 31.76 -22.90 9.34
N SER A 195 30.46 -22.55 9.30
CA SER A 195 29.68 -22.00 10.43
C SER A 195 28.18 -21.98 10.11
N ASN A 196 27.35 -21.84 11.15
CA ASN A 196 26.10 -21.11 11.02
C ASN A 196 26.40 -19.64 11.33
N ILE A 197 26.20 -18.75 10.36
CA ILE A 197 26.55 -17.33 10.51
C ILE A 197 25.35 -16.54 11.03
N PRO A 198 25.54 -15.48 11.84
CA PRO A 198 24.42 -14.76 12.45
C PRO A 198 23.51 -14.10 11.40
N PHE A 199 22.20 -14.20 11.63
CA PHE A 199 21.17 -13.70 10.70
C PHE A 199 20.82 -12.22 10.97
N GLY A 200 20.19 -11.56 9.99
CA GLY A 200 19.57 -10.22 10.14
C GLY A 200 20.36 -9.05 9.55
N ASP A 201 19.77 -7.86 9.65
CA ASP A 201 20.22 -6.61 9.02
C ASP A 201 21.12 -5.76 9.95
N ILE A 202 22.12 -6.41 10.53
CA ILE A 202 23.09 -5.77 11.44
C ILE A 202 24.30 -5.29 10.63
N ALA A 203 24.65 -4.01 10.73
CA ALA A 203 25.85 -3.45 10.09
C ALA A 203 27.12 -3.81 10.88
N VAL A 204 28.17 -4.24 10.19
CA VAL A 204 29.48 -4.61 10.76
C VAL A 204 30.52 -3.56 10.42
N PHE A 205 31.18 -3.01 11.44
CA PHE A 205 32.31 -2.10 11.23
C PHE A 205 33.64 -2.86 11.10
N ASP A 206 34.02 -3.15 9.85
CA ASP A 206 35.37 -3.60 9.49
C ASP A 206 36.08 -2.48 8.71
N PRO A 207 37.22 -1.94 9.17
CA PRO A 207 38.00 -0.93 8.46
C PRO A 207 38.36 -1.32 7.01
N ALA A 208 38.61 -2.60 6.72
CA ALA A 208 38.94 -3.08 5.37
C ALA A 208 37.74 -3.00 4.40
N PHE A 209 36.52 -2.99 4.92
CA PHE A 209 35.29 -2.81 4.13
C PHE A 209 34.82 -1.35 4.14
N ALA A 210 34.97 -0.63 5.26
CA ALA A 210 34.54 0.75 5.43
C ALA A 210 35.30 1.76 4.53
N PHE A 211 36.60 1.52 4.31
CA PHE A 211 37.48 2.30 3.42
C PHE A 211 37.73 1.61 2.06
N GLY A 212 37.02 0.52 1.76
CA GLY A 212 37.21 -0.29 0.57
C GLY A 212 36.33 0.08 -0.63
N ASN A 213 36.21 -0.85 -1.58
CA ASN A 213 35.31 -0.76 -2.73
C ASN A 213 33.84 -0.50 -2.25
N PRO A 214 33.07 0.41 -2.89
CA PRO A 214 31.68 0.68 -2.53
C PRO A 214 30.78 -0.55 -2.37
N LEU A 215 30.98 -1.60 -3.19
CA LEU A 215 30.22 -2.86 -3.09
C LEU A 215 30.54 -3.62 -1.78
N ARG A 216 31.80 -3.60 -1.34
CA ARG A 216 32.19 -4.17 -0.04
C ARG A 216 31.64 -3.33 1.12
N LYS A 217 31.64 -1.99 0.99
CA LYS A 217 30.95 -1.10 1.95
C LYS A 217 29.42 -1.31 1.99
N GLN A 218 28.80 -1.75 0.91
CA GLN A 218 27.39 -2.16 0.88
C GLN A 218 27.18 -3.52 1.58
N SER A 219 27.99 -4.55 1.29
CA SER A 219 27.87 -5.85 1.95
C SER A 219 27.99 -5.76 3.48
N ALA A 220 28.84 -4.86 3.98
CA ALA A 220 29.02 -4.60 5.41
C ALA A 220 27.80 -4.03 6.14
N LYS A 221 26.71 -3.66 5.43
CA LYS A 221 25.45 -3.23 6.05
C LYS A 221 24.62 -4.39 6.61
N HIS A 222 24.85 -5.62 6.15
CA HIS A 222 24.09 -6.80 6.53
C HIS A 222 25.07 -7.90 6.94
N ILE A 223 25.04 -8.33 8.21
CA ILE A 223 26.07 -9.21 8.78
C ILE A 223 26.24 -10.52 8.01
N HIS A 224 25.15 -11.12 7.54
CA HIS A 224 25.17 -12.32 6.70
C HIS A 224 25.94 -12.12 5.38
N ASN A 225 25.76 -10.98 4.70
CA ASN A 225 26.47 -10.63 3.47
C ASN A 225 27.96 -10.31 3.73
N TYR A 226 28.29 -9.71 4.87
CA TYR A 226 29.68 -9.46 5.28
C TYR A 226 30.47 -10.77 5.48
N PHE A 227 29.88 -11.75 6.17
CA PHE A 227 30.55 -13.00 6.53
C PHE A 227 31.02 -13.80 5.30
N PHE A 228 30.24 -13.88 4.21
CA PHE A 228 30.68 -14.56 2.98
C PHE A 228 31.94 -13.94 2.37
N LEU A 229 31.96 -12.61 2.17
CA LEU A 229 33.13 -11.95 1.56
C LEU A 229 34.36 -11.99 2.49
N LYS A 230 34.17 -11.87 3.81
CA LYS A 230 35.25 -11.99 4.79
C LYS A 230 35.76 -13.44 4.92
N GLY A 231 34.89 -14.43 4.75
CA GLY A 231 35.26 -15.84 4.65
C GLY A 231 36.11 -16.15 3.41
N LEU A 232 35.77 -15.56 2.26
CA LEU A 232 36.56 -15.64 1.03
C LEU A 232 37.90 -14.88 1.12
N ASP A 233 37.98 -13.79 1.91
CA ASP A 233 39.29 -13.20 2.26
C ASP A 233 40.13 -14.17 3.12
N ALA A 234 39.50 -15.01 3.95
CA ALA A 234 40.16 -15.83 4.97
C ALA A 234 40.67 -17.19 4.46
N VAL A 235 39.91 -17.90 3.62
CA VAL A 235 40.34 -19.17 3.04
C VAL A 235 41.40 -18.97 1.94
N ARG A 236 42.29 -19.94 1.78
CA ARG A 236 43.28 -19.98 0.68
C ARG A 236 42.60 -20.14 -0.68
N ASP A 237 43.29 -19.82 -1.78
CA ASP A 237 42.86 -20.20 -3.13
C ASP A 237 42.58 -21.71 -3.22
N GLY A 238 41.51 -22.10 -3.92
CA GLY A 238 40.98 -23.46 -3.92
C GLY A 238 40.36 -23.97 -2.62
N GLY A 239 40.41 -23.20 -1.52
CA GLY A 239 39.76 -23.50 -0.24
C GLY A 239 38.25 -23.24 -0.25
N ILE A 240 37.53 -23.74 0.74
CA ILE A 240 36.06 -23.84 0.72
C ILE A 240 35.40 -22.99 1.81
N VAL A 241 34.34 -22.27 1.48
CA VAL A 241 33.48 -21.53 2.42
C VAL A 241 32.10 -22.17 2.44
N ALA A 242 31.67 -22.73 3.57
CA ALA A 242 30.40 -23.44 3.73
C ALA A 242 29.59 -22.84 4.89
N PHE A 243 28.61 -21.97 4.59
CA PHE A 243 27.83 -21.28 5.62
C PHE A 243 26.33 -21.58 5.51
N ILE A 244 25.72 -21.90 6.66
CA ILE A 244 24.27 -21.81 6.86
C ILE A 244 23.96 -20.33 7.16
N THR A 245 22.99 -19.76 6.46
CA THR A 245 22.66 -18.33 6.47
C THR A 245 21.14 -18.09 6.38
N SER A 246 20.68 -16.87 6.68
CA SER A 246 19.32 -16.46 6.37
C SER A 246 19.06 -16.42 4.86
N GLN A 247 17.80 -16.66 4.46
CA GLN A 247 17.37 -16.56 3.07
C GLN A 247 17.54 -15.16 2.43
N GLY A 248 17.84 -14.14 3.22
CA GLY A 248 18.15 -12.78 2.75
C GLY A 248 19.40 -12.69 1.87
N VAL A 249 20.33 -13.66 1.93
CA VAL A 249 21.46 -13.72 1.00
C VAL A 249 20.97 -14.02 -0.42
N LEU A 250 20.08 -15.01 -0.58
CA LEU A 250 19.61 -15.47 -1.88
C LEU A 250 18.39 -14.70 -2.41
N ASN A 251 17.37 -14.47 -1.57
CA ASN A 251 16.09 -13.89 -1.98
C ASN A 251 16.07 -12.35 -2.04
N SER A 252 17.02 -11.64 -1.41
CA SER A 252 17.02 -10.17 -1.41
C SER A 252 17.73 -9.60 -2.64
N GLU A 253 17.08 -8.71 -3.38
CA GLU A 253 17.72 -7.97 -4.47
C GLU A 253 18.81 -7.01 -3.95
N ALA A 254 18.70 -6.53 -2.72
CA ALA A 254 19.76 -5.72 -2.08
C ALA A 254 21.07 -6.51 -1.87
N SER A 255 21.00 -7.85 -1.85
CA SER A 255 22.14 -8.78 -1.75
C SER A 255 22.73 -9.16 -3.12
N SER A 256 22.08 -8.81 -4.24
CA SER A 256 22.50 -9.11 -5.62
C SER A 256 23.96 -8.73 -5.91
N SER A 257 24.38 -7.52 -5.46
CA SER A 257 25.77 -7.06 -5.58
C SER A 257 26.77 -7.84 -4.71
N THR A 258 26.34 -8.41 -3.59
CA THR A 258 27.17 -9.32 -2.77
C THR A 258 27.31 -10.67 -3.45
N ARG A 259 26.21 -11.25 -3.96
CA ARG A 259 26.23 -12.49 -4.75
C ARG A 259 27.16 -12.38 -5.96
N PHE A 260 27.13 -11.25 -6.68
CA PHE A 260 28.07 -10.98 -7.78
C PHE A 260 29.53 -10.95 -7.32
N MET A 261 29.82 -10.37 -6.16
CA MET A 261 31.18 -10.35 -5.60
C MET A 261 31.63 -11.74 -5.11
N MET A 262 30.72 -12.58 -4.62
CA MET A 262 30.98 -13.99 -4.26
C MET A 262 31.33 -14.80 -5.53
N MET A 263 30.46 -14.81 -6.54
CA MET A 263 30.65 -15.55 -7.79
C MET A 263 31.86 -15.07 -8.61
N LYS A 264 32.33 -13.83 -8.40
CA LYS A 264 33.56 -13.32 -9.01
C LYS A 264 34.85 -13.84 -8.34
N GLN A 265 34.77 -14.35 -7.11
CA GLN A 265 35.93 -14.79 -6.30
C GLN A 265 35.90 -16.28 -5.97
N ALA A 266 34.84 -16.98 -6.36
CA ALA A 266 34.62 -18.38 -6.09
C ALA A 266 33.72 -19.01 -7.15
N ASP A 267 33.78 -20.35 -7.24
CA ASP A 267 32.80 -21.17 -7.93
C ASP A 267 31.75 -21.68 -6.94
N LEU A 268 30.49 -21.77 -7.37
CA LEU A 268 29.41 -22.35 -6.59
C LEU A 268 29.55 -23.88 -6.56
N VAL A 269 29.75 -24.46 -5.37
CA VAL A 269 29.71 -25.93 -5.20
C VAL A 269 28.28 -26.38 -4.94
N SER A 270 27.60 -25.74 -3.98
CA SER A 270 26.22 -26.05 -3.62
C SER A 270 25.48 -24.82 -3.10
N ALA A 271 24.18 -24.75 -3.38
CA ALA A 271 23.24 -23.87 -2.69
C ALA A 271 21.92 -24.64 -2.47
N ILE A 272 21.59 -24.88 -1.20
CA ILE A 272 20.44 -25.69 -0.79
C ILE A 272 19.59 -24.89 0.20
N ARG A 273 18.28 -24.82 -0.03
CA ARG A 273 17.32 -24.24 0.92
C ARG A 273 16.92 -25.27 1.96
N LEU A 274 17.02 -24.87 3.22
CA LEU A 274 16.64 -25.67 4.39
C LEU A 274 15.26 -25.21 4.90
N PRO A 275 14.42 -26.13 5.42
CA PRO A 275 13.05 -25.81 5.79
C PRO A 275 12.99 -24.99 7.08
N ASN A 276 11.91 -24.23 7.23
CA ASN A 276 11.67 -23.35 8.37
C ASN A 276 11.68 -24.09 9.71
N ASN A 277 11.23 -25.36 9.73
CA ASN A 277 11.14 -26.15 10.95
C ASN A 277 12.49 -26.73 11.46
N LEU A 278 13.61 -26.48 10.78
CA LEU A 278 14.94 -26.99 11.17
C LEU A 278 15.34 -26.62 12.61
N PHE A 279 15.17 -25.35 13.00
CA PHE A 279 15.66 -24.83 14.28
C PHE A 279 14.66 -24.96 15.44
N VAL A 280 13.48 -25.53 15.22
CA VAL A 280 12.40 -25.58 16.23
C VAL A 280 12.82 -26.34 17.50
N ASN A 281 13.48 -27.50 17.36
CA ASN A 281 13.84 -28.33 18.51
C ASN A 281 14.93 -27.73 19.42
N GLU A 282 15.82 -26.88 18.88
CA GLU A 282 16.98 -26.33 19.62
C GLU A 282 16.88 -24.83 19.93
N ALA A 283 16.13 -24.05 19.15
CA ALA A 283 15.98 -22.60 19.33
C ALA A 283 14.52 -22.12 19.46
N ASN A 284 13.52 -22.99 19.22
CA ASN A 284 12.09 -22.63 19.23
C ASN A 284 11.70 -21.53 18.21
N THR A 285 12.23 -21.63 16.99
CA THR A 285 12.02 -20.63 15.92
C THR A 285 11.81 -21.28 14.56
N GLU A 286 10.70 -20.97 13.88
CA GLU A 286 10.44 -21.38 12.50
C GLU A 286 11.05 -20.37 11.50
N VAL A 287 12.36 -20.45 11.29
CA VAL A 287 13.10 -19.53 10.41
C VAL A 287 13.67 -20.26 9.20
N GLY A 288 13.28 -19.82 8.00
CA GLY A 288 13.83 -20.31 6.75
C GLY A 288 15.31 -19.94 6.60
N SER A 289 16.14 -20.89 6.18
CA SER A 289 17.59 -20.71 6.00
C SER A 289 18.07 -21.35 4.70
N ASP A 290 19.25 -20.92 4.24
CA ASP A 290 19.93 -21.48 3.07
C ASP A 290 21.34 -21.90 3.48
N LEU A 291 21.80 -23.05 2.99
CA LEU A 291 23.20 -23.48 3.02
C LEU A 291 23.84 -23.08 1.69
N ILE A 292 24.98 -22.38 1.73
CA ILE A 292 25.74 -22.00 0.54
C ILE A 292 27.19 -22.46 0.73
N ILE A 293 27.70 -23.21 -0.26
CA ILE A 293 29.06 -23.76 -0.30
C ILE A 293 29.75 -23.25 -1.55
N LEU A 294 30.87 -22.55 -1.35
CA LEU A 294 31.68 -21.92 -2.38
C LEU A 294 33.11 -22.47 -2.34
N GLN A 295 33.73 -22.65 -3.51
CA GLN A 295 35.17 -22.94 -3.61
C GLN A 295 35.91 -21.75 -4.21
N LYS A 296 36.90 -21.21 -3.49
CA LYS A 296 37.63 -20.01 -3.88
C LYS A 296 38.37 -20.18 -5.21
N ASN A 297 38.33 -19.11 -6.01
CA ASN A 297 38.92 -19.04 -7.34
C ASN A 297 39.49 -17.64 -7.59
N GLU A 298 40.74 -17.39 -7.19
CA GLU A 298 41.39 -16.08 -7.44
C GLU A 298 41.70 -15.82 -8.92
N ARG A 299 41.48 -16.82 -9.81
CA ARG A 299 41.79 -16.77 -11.24
C ARG A 299 40.55 -16.76 -12.14
N LYS A 300 39.36 -16.51 -11.58
CA LYS A 300 38.09 -16.53 -12.31
C LYS A 300 37.95 -15.33 -13.25
N GLU A 301 38.26 -15.53 -14.53
CA GLU A 301 38.17 -14.47 -15.55
C GLU A 301 36.72 -14.11 -15.92
N GLN A 302 35.81 -15.09 -15.93
CA GLN A 302 34.42 -14.93 -16.35
C GLN A 302 33.45 -15.69 -15.42
N LEU A 303 32.20 -15.23 -15.39
CA LEU A 303 31.08 -15.91 -14.73
C LEU A 303 30.45 -16.93 -15.69
N SER A 304 30.20 -18.14 -15.21
CA SER A 304 29.38 -19.14 -15.90
C SER A 304 27.90 -18.71 -15.97
N GLU A 305 27.06 -19.46 -16.69
CA GLU A 305 25.62 -19.19 -16.67
C GLU A 305 24.99 -19.48 -15.30
N GLU A 306 25.42 -20.54 -14.59
CA GLU A 306 24.97 -20.82 -13.22
C GLU A 306 25.34 -19.68 -12.25
N ASP A 307 26.56 -19.14 -12.35
CA ASP A 307 26.97 -17.95 -11.58
C ASP A 307 26.04 -16.75 -11.84
N LYS A 308 25.73 -16.48 -13.12
CA LYS A 308 24.84 -15.37 -13.52
C LYS A 308 23.40 -15.58 -13.06
N ILE A 309 22.94 -16.83 -13.01
CA ILE A 309 21.63 -17.21 -12.49
C ILE A 309 21.61 -16.98 -10.96
N PHE A 310 22.63 -17.44 -10.24
CA PHE A 310 22.75 -17.27 -8.78
C PHE A 310 22.77 -15.80 -8.34
N THR A 311 23.33 -14.87 -9.13
CA THR A 311 23.28 -13.44 -8.80
C THR A 311 21.86 -12.85 -8.89
N GLN A 312 20.95 -13.42 -9.69
CA GLN A 312 19.64 -12.85 -9.97
C GLN A 312 18.56 -13.24 -8.97
N THR A 313 17.66 -12.30 -8.68
CA THR A 313 16.38 -12.55 -8.02
C THR A 313 15.26 -12.59 -9.07
N THR A 314 14.22 -13.38 -8.84
CA THR A 314 12.96 -13.38 -9.59
C THR A 314 11.79 -13.26 -8.62
N VAL A 315 10.58 -13.03 -9.13
CA VAL A 315 9.35 -13.05 -8.32
C VAL A 315 8.57 -14.32 -8.68
N GLN A 316 8.08 -15.02 -7.66
CA GLN A 316 7.21 -16.19 -7.77
C GLN A 316 6.16 -16.08 -6.67
N ASP A 317 4.89 -16.28 -6.99
CA ASP A 317 3.78 -16.23 -6.01
C ASP A 317 3.76 -14.91 -5.19
N GLY A 318 4.09 -13.78 -5.85
CA GLY A 318 4.25 -12.45 -5.24
C GLY A 318 5.54 -12.25 -4.42
N ILE A 319 6.35 -13.30 -4.24
CA ILE A 319 7.46 -13.37 -3.30
C ILE A 319 8.80 -13.37 -4.05
N GLY A 320 9.79 -12.64 -3.51
CA GLY A 320 11.14 -12.62 -4.06
C GLY A 320 11.88 -13.94 -3.77
N ILE A 321 12.32 -14.64 -4.82
CA ILE A 321 13.10 -15.87 -4.73
C ILE A 321 14.34 -15.79 -5.62
N ASN A 322 15.45 -16.41 -5.21
CA ASN A 322 16.64 -16.48 -6.06
C ASN A 322 16.37 -17.28 -7.34
N ARG A 323 16.88 -16.81 -8.48
CA ARG A 323 16.67 -17.47 -9.77
C ARG A 323 17.28 -18.87 -9.81
N TYR A 324 18.39 -19.12 -9.11
CA TYR A 324 18.97 -20.47 -8.98
C TYR A 324 17.98 -21.44 -8.34
N LEU A 325 17.41 -21.11 -7.18
CA LEU A 325 16.45 -21.99 -6.49
C LEU A 325 15.10 -22.12 -7.23
N SER A 326 14.72 -21.10 -8.01
CA SER A 326 13.54 -21.18 -8.90
C SER A 326 13.77 -22.12 -10.09
N GLN A 327 15.01 -22.27 -10.55
CA GLN A 327 15.39 -23.20 -11.64
C GLN A 327 15.84 -24.58 -11.12
N HIS A 328 16.23 -24.68 -9.85
CA HIS A 328 16.63 -25.89 -9.14
C HIS A 328 15.73 -26.17 -7.91
N PRO A 329 14.42 -26.43 -8.09
CA PRO A 329 13.53 -26.77 -6.98
C PRO A 329 13.95 -28.06 -6.24
N GLU A 330 14.70 -28.95 -6.90
CA GLU A 330 15.34 -30.14 -6.31
C GLU A 330 16.50 -29.84 -5.35
N ARG A 331 16.79 -28.55 -5.10
CA ARG A 331 17.70 -28.06 -4.06
C ARG A 331 16.96 -27.33 -2.94
N ILE A 332 15.68 -27.63 -2.74
CA ILE A 332 14.86 -27.16 -1.62
C ILE A 332 14.40 -28.36 -0.80
N VAL A 333 14.91 -28.51 0.44
CA VAL A 333 14.57 -29.64 1.32
C VAL A 333 13.20 -29.40 1.97
N HIS A 334 12.17 -30.13 1.53
CA HIS A 334 10.82 -30.06 2.12
C HIS A 334 9.99 -31.32 1.85
N THR A 335 9.05 -31.64 2.75
CA THR A 335 7.91 -32.54 2.45
C THR A 335 6.68 -31.73 2.02
N SER A 336 6.49 -30.54 2.59
CA SER A 336 5.37 -29.63 2.29
C SER A 336 5.81 -28.17 2.15
N ARG A 337 5.01 -27.39 1.42
CA ARG A 337 5.23 -25.95 1.20
C ARG A 337 3.90 -25.19 1.30
N LYS A 338 3.93 -23.98 1.84
CA LYS A 338 2.78 -23.04 1.84
C LYS A 338 3.25 -21.60 1.61
N VAL A 339 2.36 -20.77 1.10
CA VAL A 339 2.47 -19.30 1.21
C VAL A 339 2.00 -18.92 2.61
N ASP A 340 2.80 -18.14 3.32
CA ASP A 340 2.52 -17.64 4.67
C ASP A 340 3.31 -16.33 4.88
N THR A 341 3.62 -15.96 6.12
CA THR A 341 4.44 -14.79 6.47
C THR A 341 5.82 -15.16 7.01
N ASP A 342 6.79 -14.27 6.79
CA ASP A 342 8.08 -14.29 7.46
C ASP A 342 7.96 -13.79 8.92
N PRO A 343 9.00 -13.95 9.77
CA PRO A 343 9.01 -13.42 11.14
C PRO A 343 8.90 -11.88 11.28
N TYR A 344 8.73 -11.16 10.17
CA TYR A 344 8.52 -9.71 10.10
C TYR A 344 7.17 -9.35 9.45
N GLY A 345 6.28 -10.31 9.22
CA GLY A 345 4.92 -10.12 8.70
C GLY A 345 4.82 -9.91 7.19
N LYS A 346 5.84 -10.26 6.40
CA LYS A 346 5.82 -10.15 4.93
C LYS A 346 5.49 -11.50 4.29
N PRO A 347 4.82 -11.54 3.11
CA PRO A 347 4.61 -12.78 2.37
C PRO A 347 5.92 -13.55 2.12
N ALA A 348 5.92 -14.85 2.40
CA ALA A 348 7.06 -15.75 2.26
C ALA A 348 6.62 -17.20 1.96
N LEU A 349 7.48 -17.94 1.24
CA LEU A 349 7.31 -19.37 1.02
C LEU A 349 7.86 -20.12 2.23
N VAL A 350 6.98 -20.70 3.03
CA VAL A 350 7.32 -21.51 4.21
C VAL A 350 7.40 -22.96 3.80
N TYR A 351 8.56 -23.57 4.05
CA TYR A 351 8.87 -24.96 3.76
C TYR A 351 8.96 -25.74 5.06
N GLN A 352 8.33 -26.92 5.12
CA GLN A 352 8.36 -27.80 6.29
C GLN A 352 8.75 -29.23 5.87
N HIS A 353 9.37 -29.95 6.79
CA HIS A 353 9.80 -31.34 6.59
C HIS A 353 9.31 -32.24 7.73
N GLU A 354 8.39 -33.16 7.44
CA GLU A 354 7.73 -34.03 8.42
C GLU A 354 8.66 -35.05 9.06
N GLY A 355 9.70 -35.51 8.36
CA GLY A 355 10.75 -36.38 8.91
C GLY A 355 11.65 -35.72 9.97
N GLY A 356 11.39 -34.46 10.32
CA GLY A 356 12.18 -33.68 11.28
C GLY A 356 13.65 -33.57 10.89
N VAL A 357 14.51 -33.32 11.89
CA VAL A 357 15.94 -33.08 11.69
C VAL A 357 16.65 -34.27 11.00
N SER A 358 16.27 -35.52 11.30
CA SER A 358 16.85 -36.70 10.65
C SER A 358 16.54 -36.72 9.15
N GLY A 359 15.28 -36.54 8.75
CA GLY A 359 14.91 -36.52 7.35
C GLY A 359 15.56 -35.35 6.58
N ILE A 360 15.64 -34.17 7.21
CA ILE A 360 16.37 -33.02 6.65
C ILE A 360 17.85 -33.37 6.44
N ALA A 361 18.49 -34.07 7.38
CA ALA A 361 19.88 -34.48 7.29
C ALA A 361 20.10 -35.52 6.17
N ASP A 362 19.19 -36.48 5.99
CA ASP A 362 19.27 -37.50 4.94
C ASP A 362 19.06 -36.92 3.53
N ASP A 363 18.09 -36.02 3.35
CA ASP A 363 17.91 -35.29 2.08
C ASP A 363 19.12 -34.40 1.76
N LEU A 364 19.60 -33.66 2.76
CA LEU A 364 20.79 -32.80 2.64
C LEU A 364 22.04 -33.60 2.26
N ARG A 365 22.24 -34.77 2.88
CA ARG A 365 23.33 -35.73 2.57
C ARG A 365 23.28 -36.15 1.09
N ASN A 366 22.10 -36.43 0.56
CA ASN A 366 21.91 -36.84 -0.83
C ASN A 366 22.19 -35.69 -1.81
N MET A 367 21.60 -34.52 -1.58
CA MET A 367 21.79 -33.33 -2.43
C MET A 367 23.25 -32.86 -2.45
N LEU A 368 23.89 -32.76 -1.29
CA LEU A 368 25.30 -32.38 -1.18
C LEU A 368 26.22 -33.43 -1.83
N GLY A 369 25.91 -34.72 -1.66
CA GLY A 369 26.66 -35.80 -2.31
C GLY A 369 26.59 -35.73 -3.83
N GLU A 370 25.51 -35.23 -4.43
CA GLU A 370 25.44 -34.94 -5.88
C GLU A 370 26.20 -33.67 -6.25
N ASP A 371 25.96 -32.54 -5.57
CA ASP A 371 26.61 -31.26 -5.83
C ASP A 371 28.15 -31.36 -5.77
N PHE A 372 28.69 -32.05 -4.77
CA PHE A 372 30.14 -32.24 -4.63
C PHE A 372 30.74 -33.08 -5.75
N ARG A 373 30.05 -34.12 -6.24
CA ARG A 373 30.51 -34.91 -7.39
C ARG A 373 30.49 -34.12 -8.70
N ASN A 374 29.59 -33.15 -8.82
CA ASN A 374 29.36 -32.41 -10.06
C ASN A 374 30.17 -31.10 -10.16
N ARG A 375 30.42 -30.41 -9.03
CA ARG A 375 30.97 -29.03 -9.03
C ARG A 375 32.26 -28.80 -8.24
N LEU A 376 32.79 -29.77 -7.48
CA LEU A 376 34.01 -29.58 -6.69
C LEU A 376 35.29 -29.76 -7.52
N ASP A 377 36.13 -28.71 -7.60
CA ASP A 377 37.44 -28.76 -8.24
C ASP A 377 38.51 -29.28 -7.25
N MET A 378 38.66 -30.60 -7.19
CA MET A 378 39.65 -31.25 -6.33
C MET A 378 41.10 -30.99 -6.78
N GLU A 379 41.37 -30.73 -8.07
CA GLU A 379 42.72 -30.36 -8.51
C GLU A 379 43.14 -29.01 -7.93
N ARG A 380 42.23 -28.04 -7.87
CA ARG A 380 42.46 -26.74 -7.22
C ARG A 380 42.51 -26.83 -5.71
N TYR A 381 41.66 -27.66 -5.09
CA TYR A 381 41.73 -27.89 -3.64
C TYR A 381 43.11 -28.42 -3.23
N VAL A 382 43.69 -29.37 -3.98
CA VAL A 382 44.97 -30.02 -3.69
C VAL A 382 46.19 -29.20 -4.14
N SER A 383 46.16 -28.60 -5.34
CA SER A 383 47.33 -27.89 -5.90
C SER A 383 47.73 -26.65 -5.08
N ALA A 384 46.76 -25.95 -4.50
CA ALA A 384 47.03 -24.84 -3.59
C ALA A 384 47.57 -25.30 -2.22
N THR A 385 47.21 -26.50 -1.73
CA THR A 385 47.76 -27.06 -0.48
C THR A 385 49.29 -27.22 -0.54
N VAL A 386 49.85 -27.47 -1.73
CA VAL A 386 51.29 -27.67 -1.95
C VAL A 386 52.08 -26.36 -1.79
N GLN A 387 51.47 -25.19 -2.04
CA GLN A 387 52.18 -23.91 -1.95
C GLN A 387 52.37 -23.42 -0.51
N VAL A 388 51.40 -23.69 0.38
CA VAL A 388 51.38 -23.17 1.77
C VAL A 388 52.48 -23.79 2.65
N VAL A 389 52.98 -24.99 2.32
CA VAL A 389 53.98 -25.73 3.12
C VAL A 389 55.38 -25.06 3.15
N LYS A 390 55.60 -23.97 2.39
CA LYS A 390 56.90 -23.28 2.29
C LYS A 390 57.11 -22.07 3.20
N SER A 391 56.15 -21.69 4.05
CA SER A 391 56.32 -20.58 5.01
C SER A 391 56.72 -21.06 6.41
N GLU A 392 57.85 -20.58 6.93
CA GLU A 392 58.37 -20.94 8.26
C GLU A 392 57.53 -20.42 9.44
N PRO A 393 57.56 -21.09 10.61
CA PRO A 393 56.77 -20.69 11.78
C PRO A 393 57.33 -19.45 12.47
N ILE A 394 56.48 -18.42 12.59
CA ILE A 394 56.79 -17.17 13.31
C ILE A 394 56.86 -17.44 14.82
N LYS A 395 58.02 -17.14 15.44
CA LYS A 395 58.14 -17.08 16.91
C LYS A 395 57.52 -15.78 17.44
N MET A 396 56.68 -15.88 18.47
CA MET A 396 56.25 -14.73 19.27
C MET A 396 57.24 -14.49 20.40
N GLU A 397 57.86 -13.31 20.44
CA GLU A 397 58.55 -12.80 21.62
C GLU A 397 57.65 -11.81 22.38
N SER A 398 57.77 -11.77 23.71
CA SER A 398 56.94 -10.95 24.59
C SER A 398 57.47 -9.50 24.70
N PRO A 399 56.59 -8.49 24.72
CA PRO A 399 57.01 -7.09 24.67
C PRO A 399 57.60 -6.60 26.01
N LYS A 400 58.68 -5.81 25.91
CA LYS A 400 59.16 -4.95 27.00
C LYS A 400 58.67 -3.51 26.82
N VAL A 401 58.57 -2.80 27.94
CA VAL A 401 58.16 -1.39 28.03
C VAL A 401 59.37 -0.48 27.94
N GLU A 402 59.30 0.61 27.17
CA GLU A 402 59.97 1.90 27.47
C GLU A 402 59.38 3.06 26.64
N THR A 403 59.79 4.30 26.95
CA THR A 403 59.05 5.56 26.67
C THR A 403 59.85 6.58 25.80
N PRO A 404 59.26 7.71 25.32
CA PRO A 404 59.60 8.28 24.01
C PRO A 404 60.53 9.53 23.99
N LYS A 405 61.03 9.88 22.79
CA LYS A 405 61.57 11.18 22.30
C LYS A 405 62.01 11.04 20.82
N GLU A 406 62.18 12.06 19.95
CA GLU A 406 61.67 13.45 19.88
C GLU A 406 61.76 13.98 18.41
N THR A 407 61.23 15.18 18.15
CA THR A 407 60.92 15.80 16.82
C THR A 407 62.11 16.32 15.99
N GLN A 408 62.02 16.26 14.63
CA GLN A 408 62.52 17.33 13.72
C GLN A 408 62.04 17.24 12.23
N GLN A 409 62.08 18.39 11.54
CA GLN A 409 61.77 18.71 10.11
C GLN A 409 62.65 19.94 9.71
N PRO A 410 62.54 20.58 8.51
CA PRO A 410 62.11 20.17 7.14
C PRO A 410 63.34 20.13 6.15
N ILE A 411 63.46 20.57 4.88
CA ILE A 411 62.68 21.32 3.84
C ILE A 411 63.22 21.01 2.39
N VAL A 412 62.73 21.76 1.37
CA VAL A 412 63.34 22.16 0.05
C VAL A 412 62.80 21.51 -1.25
N GLU A 413 61.79 22.20 -1.82
CA GLU A 413 61.56 22.65 -3.22
C GLU A 413 61.59 21.71 -4.48
N GLN A 414 61.13 22.29 -5.60
CA GLN A 414 60.77 21.70 -6.92
C GLN A 414 61.66 22.33 -8.06
N PRO A 415 61.40 22.31 -9.41
CA PRO A 415 60.27 21.83 -10.21
C PRO A 415 60.52 21.19 -11.63
N LYS A 416 59.38 20.94 -12.31
CA LYS A 416 59.05 20.46 -13.69
C LYS A 416 59.94 20.92 -14.88
N PRO A 417 59.82 20.23 -16.04
CA PRO A 417 59.19 20.86 -17.22
C PRO A 417 58.13 19.99 -17.98
N ILE A 418 57.67 20.43 -19.17
CA ILE A 418 56.41 20.05 -19.86
C ILE A 418 56.57 20.12 -21.41
N ASN A 419 56.00 19.20 -22.23
CA ASN A 419 55.13 19.50 -23.42
C ASN A 419 54.71 18.33 -24.36
N LYS A 420 53.71 18.61 -25.23
CA LYS A 420 53.21 17.82 -26.39
C LYS A 420 53.92 18.25 -27.72
N PRO A 421 53.66 17.63 -28.91
CA PRO A 421 52.55 18.10 -29.79
C PRO A 421 51.91 17.09 -30.80
N ALA A 422 50.70 17.44 -31.29
CA ALA A 422 50.10 17.37 -32.67
C ALA A 422 50.20 16.11 -33.61
N GLU A 423 49.38 15.94 -34.69
CA GLU A 423 47.95 16.24 -35.01
C GLU A 423 47.54 15.58 -36.38
N GLU A 424 46.25 15.67 -36.78
CA GLU A 424 45.63 15.37 -38.12
C GLU A 424 45.11 13.94 -38.47
N LYS A 425 44.35 13.82 -39.58
CA LYS A 425 43.23 12.85 -39.80
C LYS A 425 43.17 12.24 -41.23
N LYS A 426 42.52 11.08 -41.41
CA LYS A 426 41.34 10.85 -42.34
C LYS A 426 40.85 9.37 -42.48
N VAL A 427 39.51 9.17 -42.38
CA VAL A 427 38.51 8.24 -43.03
C VAL A 427 38.99 6.92 -43.74
N ILE A 428 38.26 5.78 -43.82
CA ILE A 428 36.80 5.46 -43.95
C ILE A 428 36.37 4.22 -43.10
N ASP A 429 35.06 4.07 -42.89
CA ASP A 429 34.25 3.09 -42.13
C ASP A 429 34.50 1.56 -42.28
N THR A 430 34.18 0.77 -41.24
CA THR A 430 32.96 -0.09 -41.19
C THR A 430 32.65 -0.71 -39.81
N ASP A 431 31.36 -0.77 -39.48
CA ASP A 431 30.60 -1.63 -38.55
C ASP A 431 31.23 -2.26 -37.27
N THR A 432 30.84 -1.72 -36.12
CA THR A 432 30.41 -2.53 -34.95
C THR A 432 29.25 -1.85 -34.23
N GLY A 433 28.09 -2.50 -34.15
CA GLY A 433 26.91 -1.97 -33.44
C GLY A 433 26.85 -2.39 -31.98
N VAL A 434 26.83 -1.43 -31.04
CA VAL A 434 26.55 -1.66 -29.62
C VAL A 434 25.28 -0.88 -29.24
N ILE A 435 24.23 -1.59 -28.82
CA ILE A 435 22.99 -0.97 -28.34
C ILE A 435 23.16 -0.61 -26.87
N SER A 436 22.93 0.66 -26.52
CA SER A 436 22.96 1.16 -25.14
C SER A 436 21.56 1.10 -24.52
N SER A 437 21.42 0.37 -23.41
CA SER A 437 20.17 0.22 -22.66
C SER A 437 20.11 1.18 -21.46
N ASN A 438 19.79 2.45 -21.71
CA ASN A 438 19.52 3.43 -20.64
C ASN A 438 18.05 3.33 -20.18
N ALA A 439 17.82 2.86 -18.95
CA ALA A 439 16.54 3.01 -18.26
C ALA A 439 16.61 4.21 -17.27
N PRO A 440 15.58 5.06 -17.19
CA PRO A 440 15.64 6.27 -16.36
C PRO A 440 15.38 5.96 -14.88
N VAL A 441 16.34 6.28 -14.02
CA VAL A 441 16.16 6.30 -12.56
C VAL A 441 15.46 7.61 -12.16
N MET A 442 14.23 7.54 -11.64
CA MET A 442 13.53 8.70 -11.10
C MET A 442 14.25 9.24 -9.85
N SER A 443 14.43 10.56 -9.78
CA SER A 443 15.01 11.22 -8.61
C SER A 443 13.92 11.81 -7.69
N LEU A 444 14.27 12.09 -6.44
CA LEU A 444 13.38 12.80 -5.51
C LEU A 444 12.94 14.20 -5.98
N TYR A 445 13.62 14.77 -6.99
CA TYR A 445 13.29 16.08 -7.57
C TYR A 445 12.25 15.99 -8.71
N ASP A 446 12.09 14.82 -9.32
CA ASP A 446 11.06 14.56 -10.33
C ASP A 446 9.65 14.48 -9.69
N LEU A 447 9.59 14.05 -8.42
CA LEU A 447 8.35 13.99 -7.62
C LEU A 447 7.68 15.37 -7.41
N PHE A 448 8.39 16.48 -7.65
CA PHE A 448 7.94 17.85 -7.41
C PHE A 448 7.96 18.76 -8.66
N ASN A 449 8.18 18.21 -9.86
CA ASN A 449 8.14 18.93 -11.15
C ASN A 449 9.06 20.18 -11.25
N PHE A 450 10.24 20.16 -10.61
CA PHE A 450 11.24 21.21 -10.82
C PHE A 450 11.81 21.20 -12.25
N THR A 451 11.91 22.39 -12.85
CA THR A 451 12.48 22.58 -14.20
C THR A 451 14.00 22.34 -14.22
N ALA A 452 14.55 22.11 -15.40
CA ALA A 452 15.99 21.80 -15.56
C ALA A 452 16.93 22.94 -15.12
N GLU A 453 16.46 24.20 -15.13
CA GLU A 453 17.25 25.34 -14.65
C GLU A 453 17.22 25.48 -13.13
N GLU A 454 16.07 25.20 -12.49
CA GLU A 454 15.92 25.20 -11.03
C GLU A 454 16.77 24.10 -10.36
N ARG A 455 16.85 22.91 -10.98
CA ARG A 455 17.71 21.81 -10.51
C ARG A 455 19.17 22.26 -10.36
N ARG A 456 19.74 22.91 -11.40
CA ARG A 456 21.10 23.46 -11.36
C ARG A 456 21.28 24.59 -10.33
N ALA A 457 20.26 25.41 -10.09
CA ALA A 457 20.32 26.46 -9.09
C ALA A 457 20.37 25.89 -7.66
N ALA A 458 19.61 24.82 -7.40
CA ALA A 458 19.62 24.12 -6.11
C ALA A 458 20.95 23.39 -5.84
N GLU A 459 21.49 22.68 -6.84
CA GLU A 459 22.74 21.91 -6.71
C GLU A 459 24.00 22.78 -6.54
N THR A 460 24.00 24.02 -7.05
CA THR A 460 25.19 24.89 -7.07
C THR A 460 25.14 26.05 -6.07
N GLY A 461 23.99 26.33 -5.46
CA GLY A 461 23.79 27.46 -4.55
C GLY A 461 23.91 28.85 -5.20
N GLN A 462 24.03 28.93 -6.53
CA GLN A 462 24.25 30.20 -7.23
C GLN A 462 22.94 30.92 -7.53
N LYS A 463 22.82 32.17 -7.08
CA LYS A 463 21.68 33.04 -7.43
C LYS A 463 21.74 33.43 -8.91
N ILE A 464 20.76 32.96 -9.69
CA ILE A 464 20.51 33.39 -11.07
C ILE A 464 20.42 34.93 -11.12
N LYS A 465 21.14 35.55 -12.06
CA LYS A 465 21.05 36.99 -12.36
C LYS A 465 20.98 37.25 -13.85
N SER A 466 19.92 37.91 -14.26
CA SER A 466 19.68 38.40 -15.62
C SER A 466 20.47 39.68 -15.95
N ALA A 467 20.90 39.82 -17.20
CA ALA A 467 21.46 41.04 -17.79
C ALA A 467 21.39 40.94 -19.34
N LYS A 468 21.26 42.02 -20.13
CA LYS A 468 21.57 43.44 -19.86
C LYS A 468 20.60 44.44 -20.51
N GLY A 469 20.39 45.56 -19.78
CA GLY A 469 20.12 46.90 -20.30
C GLY A 469 18.90 47.58 -19.65
N GLY A 470 18.97 48.71 -18.92
CA GLY A 470 20.07 49.58 -18.46
C GLY A 470 19.50 50.79 -17.65
N LYS A 471 20.19 51.90 -17.30
CA LYS A 471 21.57 52.36 -17.55
C LYS A 471 22.05 53.34 -16.42
N LYS A 472 22.79 52.88 -15.38
CA LYS A 472 23.46 53.66 -14.28
C LYS A 472 22.55 54.19 -13.13
N GLY A 473 22.99 54.30 -11.86
CA GLY A 473 24.20 53.71 -11.22
C GLY A 473 24.67 54.35 -9.89
N LYS A 474 25.48 53.60 -9.10
CA LYS A 474 26.16 53.92 -7.81
C LYS A 474 25.22 54.15 -6.60
N SER A 475 25.54 53.75 -5.35
CA SER A 475 26.83 53.43 -4.71
C SER A 475 26.95 51.97 -4.19
N LYS A 476 27.72 51.69 -3.11
CA LYS A 476 28.21 50.34 -2.69
C LYS A 476 27.66 49.88 -1.32
N PRO A 477 27.61 48.55 -1.04
CA PRO A 477 27.10 47.97 0.20
C PRO A 477 28.19 47.64 1.24
N ILE A 478 27.75 47.29 2.47
CA ILE A 478 28.53 46.63 3.53
C ILE A 478 27.68 45.49 4.13
N GLN A 479 28.32 44.34 4.40
CA GLN A 479 27.87 43.32 5.37
C GLN A 479 28.86 43.33 6.55
N PRO A 480 28.51 42.86 7.75
CA PRO A 480 28.84 41.47 8.07
C PRO A 480 27.88 40.74 9.05
N SER A 481 28.13 39.41 9.18
CA SER A 481 28.04 38.54 10.38
C SER A 481 26.86 38.64 11.37
N LEU A 482 26.32 37.47 11.76
CA LEU A 482 25.47 37.33 12.95
C LEU A 482 25.63 35.95 13.63
N PHE A 483 26.73 35.79 14.37
CA PHE A 483 26.91 34.79 15.42
C PHE A 483 27.97 35.31 16.40
N ASP A 484 27.55 35.70 17.60
CA ASP A 484 28.44 36.05 18.72
C ASP A 484 27.76 35.71 20.06
N MET A 485 28.57 35.37 21.05
CA MET A 485 28.25 35.06 22.45
C MET A 485 29.40 35.58 23.34
N PRO A 486 29.30 35.58 24.67
CA PRO A 486 28.20 36.05 25.54
C PRO A 486 28.73 36.98 26.66
N ALA A 487 27.88 37.58 27.48
CA ALA A 487 28.27 38.09 28.81
C ALA A 487 27.07 38.24 29.77
N VAL A 488 27.32 38.06 31.08
CA VAL A 488 26.38 38.31 32.20
C VAL A 488 27.14 39.02 33.33
N PRO A 489 26.53 39.99 34.01
CA PRO A 489 26.78 40.14 35.45
C PRO A 489 25.56 40.56 36.30
N LYS A 490 25.30 39.80 37.38
CA LYS A 490 25.07 40.22 38.81
C LYS A 490 24.01 41.30 39.15
N GLU A 491 23.33 41.31 40.30
CA GLU A 491 23.43 40.51 41.55
C GLU A 491 22.09 40.44 42.34
N GLU A 492 22.10 39.80 43.52
CA GLU A 492 20.94 39.36 44.35
C GLU A 492 20.56 40.38 45.49
N PRO A 493 19.88 40.05 46.63
CA PRO A 493 18.94 38.95 47.02
C PRO A 493 17.69 39.41 47.85
N LYS A 494 16.88 38.43 48.36
CA LYS A 494 15.91 38.43 49.52
C LYS A 494 14.40 38.36 49.13
N LYS A 495 13.48 37.70 49.89
CA LYS A 495 13.54 36.62 50.94
C LYS A 495 12.13 35.96 51.09
N VAL A 496 12.00 34.96 51.98
CA VAL A 496 10.77 34.33 52.57
C VAL A 496 9.63 35.33 52.90
N GLU A 497 8.33 34.95 53.04
CA GLU A 497 7.77 33.79 53.78
C GLU A 497 6.31 33.37 53.38
N GLU A 498 5.64 32.57 54.23
CA GLU A 498 4.35 31.85 54.02
C GLU A 498 3.05 32.69 54.12
N VAL A 499 1.94 32.19 53.54
CA VAL A 499 0.57 32.30 54.10
C VAL A 499 -0.23 31.00 53.79
N LYS A 500 -1.17 30.61 54.67
CA LYS A 500 -2.03 29.39 54.60
C LYS A 500 -3.52 29.73 54.29
N PRO A 501 -4.47 28.76 54.18
CA PRO A 501 -5.75 28.97 53.49
C PRO A 501 -6.91 29.50 54.37
N PRO A 502 -8.04 29.89 53.76
CA PRO A 502 -9.37 29.95 54.39
C PRO A 502 -10.10 28.58 54.32
N VAL A 503 -11.08 28.37 55.20
CA VAL A 503 -11.81 27.11 55.47
C VAL A 503 -13.28 27.43 55.84
N GLN A 504 -14.18 26.43 55.75
CA GLN A 504 -15.61 26.43 56.19
C GLN A 504 -16.58 27.26 55.30
N GLU A 505 -17.88 26.97 55.07
CA GLU A 505 -18.92 25.94 55.40
C GLU A 505 -20.25 26.69 55.73
N PRO A 506 -21.45 26.06 55.87
CA PRO A 506 -21.93 24.73 55.43
C PRO A 506 -23.39 24.72 54.85
N LYS A 507 -23.93 23.51 54.57
CA LYS A 507 -25.38 23.12 54.52
C LYS A 507 -26.23 23.59 53.32
N GLU A 508 -27.39 22.98 52.98
CA GLU A 508 -28.27 21.99 53.66
C GLU A 508 -28.55 20.69 52.83
N GLU A 509 -29.06 19.64 53.50
CA GLU A 509 -29.70 18.44 52.88
C GLU A 509 -31.19 18.68 52.58
N PRO A 510 -31.85 17.81 51.78
CA PRO A 510 -32.90 16.99 52.42
C PRO A 510 -32.89 15.49 52.05
N LYS A 511 -33.54 14.70 52.91
CA LYS A 511 -33.78 13.24 52.83
C LYS A 511 -34.96 12.95 51.89
N ALA A 512 -34.95 11.96 50.99
CA ALA A 512 -34.71 10.50 51.09
C ALA A 512 -35.96 9.69 51.50
N GLU A 513 -36.42 8.83 50.61
CA GLU A 513 -37.33 7.70 50.83
C GLU A 513 -36.73 6.43 50.19
N ALA A 514 -37.15 5.24 50.62
CA ALA A 514 -36.46 3.99 50.31
C ALA A 514 -37.42 2.83 50.00
N THR A 515 -37.04 1.99 49.03
CA THR A 515 -37.50 0.61 48.91
C THR A 515 -36.29 -0.29 48.67
N SER A 516 -36.27 -1.45 49.33
CA SER A 516 -35.11 -2.34 49.40
C SER A 516 -35.24 -3.54 48.47
N SER A 517 -34.20 -3.83 47.70
CA SER A 517 -33.87 -5.20 47.29
C SER A 517 -32.39 -5.46 47.63
N THR A 518 -32.06 -6.70 48.01
CA THR A 518 -30.72 -7.06 48.50
C THR A 518 -29.84 -7.52 47.34
N VAL A 519 -28.80 -6.73 47.02
CA VAL A 519 -27.72 -7.08 46.09
C VAL A 519 -26.47 -7.43 46.91
N ASP A 520 -25.66 -8.35 46.40
CA ASP A 520 -24.46 -8.85 47.08
C ASP A 520 -23.35 -7.77 47.10
N PRO A 521 -22.67 -7.46 48.23
CA PRO A 521 -21.73 -6.34 48.31
C PRO A 521 -20.50 -6.40 47.39
N ASP A 522 -20.18 -7.58 46.84
CA ASP A 522 -19.02 -7.78 45.95
C ASP A 522 -19.36 -7.69 44.44
N ASP A 523 -20.65 -7.56 44.04
CA ASP A 523 -21.02 -7.38 42.62
C ASP A 523 -20.92 -5.91 42.18
N ILE A 524 -19.69 -5.49 41.90
CA ILE A 524 -19.37 -4.17 41.35
C ILE A 524 -20.06 -3.96 39.98
N TYR A 525 -20.28 -5.02 39.20
CA TYR A 525 -20.79 -4.93 37.83
C TYR A 525 -22.29 -4.62 37.75
N ALA A 526 -23.06 -4.98 38.79
CA ALA A 526 -24.45 -4.58 38.95
C ALA A 526 -24.65 -3.05 39.12
N THR A 527 -23.59 -2.29 39.43
CA THR A 527 -23.65 -0.82 39.56
C THR A 527 -23.22 -0.07 38.29
N ILE A 528 -22.75 -0.77 37.26
CA ILE A 528 -22.46 -0.17 35.96
C ILE A 528 -23.79 -0.01 35.21
N ASN A 529 -24.20 1.24 34.95
CA ASN A 529 -25.29 1.48 34.00
C ASN A 529 -24.79 1.24 32.58
N TRP A 530 -25.14 0.10 32.00
CA TRP A 530 -24.74 -0.29 30.65
C TRP A 530 -25.41 0.54 29.55
N GLU A 531 -26.40 1.39 29.88
CA GLU A 531 -27.01 2.35 28.96
C GLU A 531 -26.32 3.73 28.96
N ASP A 532 -25.51 4.08 29.98
CA ASP A 532 -24.86 5.41 30.13
C ASP A 532 -23.68 5.66 29.16
N ASN A 533 -23.42 4.73 28.23
CA ASN A 533 -22.72 5.05 26.99
C ASN A 533 -23.62 4.67 25.80
N PRO A 534 -24.55 5.54 25.40
CA PRO A 534 -25.50 5.26 24.32
C PRO A 534 -24.76 5.05 22.98
N PRO A 535 -25.40 4.36 22.01
CA PRO A 535 -24.87 4.26 20.66
C PRO A 535 -24.61 5.66 20.08
N ILE A 536 -23.41 5.86 19.53
CA ILE A 536 -22.92 7.17 19.06
C ILE A 536 -23.56 7.52 17.70
N ASN A 537 -24.88 7.69 17.67
CA ASN A 537 -25.60 7.96 16.42
C ASN A 537 -26.71 9.02 16.51
N GLY A 538 -27.24 9.36 17.68
CA GLY A 538 -28.36 10.30 17.81
C GLY A 538 -28.12 11.72 17.25
N PHE A 539 -26.87 12.16 17.12
CA PHE A 539 -26.52 13.39 16.39
C PHE A 539 -26.25 13.14 14.90
N TYR A 540 -25.76 11.95 14.54
CA TYR A 540 -25.42 11.59 13.16
C TYR A 540 -26.68 11.33 12.33
N GLU A 541 -27.64 10.58 12.88
CA GLU A 541 -28.98 10.36 12.30
C GLU A 541 -29.68 11.70 12.06
N MET A 542 -29.80 12.54 13.09
CA MET A 542 -30.42 13.87 13.00
C MET A 542 -29.72 14.81 11.99
N MET A 543 -28.42 14.62 11.73
CA MET A 543 -27.67 15.40 10.73
C MET A 543 -27.74 14.81 9.32
N MET A 544 -27.96 13.50 9.18
CA MET A 544 -28.09 12.82 7.90
C MET A 544 -29.47 13.08 7.26
N ASP A 545 -30.52 13.17 8.07
CA ASP A 545 -31.88 13.51 7.63
C ASP A 545 -32.04 14.96 7.14
N LEU A 546 -31.12 15.86 7.51
CA LEU A 546 -31.16 17.27 7.09
C LEU A 546 -30.74 17.47 5.64
N THR A 547 -31.51 18.24 4.89
CA THR A 547 -31.23 18.55 3.48
C THR A 547 -30.00 19.45 3.32
N PRO A 548 -29.33 19.47 2.15
CA PRO A 548 -28.16 20.33 1.91
C PRO A 548 -28.41 21.82 2.17
N GLU A 549 -29.65 22.29 1.97
CA GLU A 549 -30.05 23.67 2.21
C GLU A 549 -30.16 24.00 3.70
N GLN A 550 -30.71 23.08 4.50
CA GLN A 550 -30.79 23.21 5.96
C GLN A 550 -29.38 23.21 6.58
N ARG A 551 -28.48 22.33 6.10
CA ARG A 551 -27.06 22.31 6.51
C ARG A 551 -26.37 23.64 6.18
N LYS A 552 -26.66 24.24 5.02
CA LYS A 552 -26.13 25.55 4.61
C LYS A 552 -26.61 26.70 5.51
N GLU A 553 -27.87 26.69 5.93
CA GLU A 553 -28.40 27.70 6.86
C GLU A 553 -27.79 27.58 8.28
N LEU A 554 -27.58 26.34 8.76
CA LEU A 554 -26.88 26.07 10.02
C LEU A 554 -25.43 26.56 9.99
N ARG A 555 -24.68 26.26 8.92
CA ARG A 555 -23.30 26.74 8.69
C ARG A 555 -23.24 28.28 8.74
N ALA A 556 -24.19 28.99 8.13
CA ALA A 556 -24.26 30.46 8.20
C ALA A 556 -24.51 31.00 9.62
N LYS A 557 -25.39 30.35 10.40
CA LYS A 557 -25.66 30.72 11.81
C LYS A 557 -24.46 30.47 12.71
N ALA A 558 -23.72 29.37 12.50
CA ALA A 558 -22.47 29.08 13.22
C ALA A 558 -21.37 30.12 12.91
N GLN A 559 -21.21 30.49 11.64
CA GLN A 559 -20.22 31.47 11.19
C GLN A 559 -20.51 32.87 11.76
N ALA A 560 -21.78 33.28 11.83
CA ALA A 560 -22.20 34.52 12.48
C ALA A 560 -21.93 34.52 14.00
N ARG A 561 -22.11 33.37 14.67
CA ARG A 561 -21.74 33.19 16.10
C ARG A 561 -20.24 33.37 16.33
N TRP A 562 -19.42 32.72 15.51
CA TRP A 562 -17.95 32.82 15.59
C TRP A 562 -17.45 34.26 15.38
N GLU A 563 -18.04 35.01 14.45
CA GLU A 563 -17.74 36.44 14.30
C GLU A 563 -18.19 37.29 15.50
N ALA A 564 -19.30 36.94 16.15
CA ALA A 564 -19.78 37.64 17.34
C ALA A 564 -18.86 37.38 18.55
N GLU A 565 -18.45 36.14 18.80
CA GLU A 565 -17.47 35.80 19.84
C GLU A 565 -16.14 36.50 19.61
N LYS A 566 -15.64 36.52 18.36
CA LYS A 566 -14.42 37.24 18.01
C LYS A 566 -14.54 38.75 18.28
N LYS A 567 -15.70 39.36 17.99
CA LYS A 567 -15.99 40.78 18.30
C LYS A 567 -16.19 41.04 19.81
N GLN A 568 -16.50 40.03 20.61
CA GLN A 568 -16.58 40.15 22.08
C GLN A 568 -15.22 40.02 22.78
N MET A 569 -14.17 39.50 22.11
CA MET A 569 -12.83 39.38 22.69
C MET A 569 -11.94 40.64 22.54
N GLU A 570 -12.39 41.67 21.83
CA GLU A 570 -11.57 42.86 21.53
C GLU A 570 -12.21 44.18 22.03
N ALA A 571 -11.42 44.96 22.80
CA ALA A 571 -11.68 46.33 23.32
C ALA A 571 -12.56 46.45 24.61
N PRO A 572 -12.58 47.60 25.35
CA PRO A 572 -11.90 48.89 25.07
C PRO A 572 -11.15 49.61 26.24
N ALA A 573 -10.18 50.47 25.89
CA ALA A 573 -9.72 51.67 26.62
C ALA A 573 -8.66 52.43 25.75
N VAL A 574 -9.01 53.38 24.86
CA VAL A 574 -9.35 54.83 25.07
C VAL A 574 -8.14 55.80 24.99
N GLU A 575 -7.97 56.37 23.78
CA GLU A 575 -7.56 57.75 23.38
C GLU A 575 -6.28 58.44 23.96
N MET A 576 -5.66 59.49 23.38
CA MET A 576 -5.94 60.55 22.35
C MET A 576 -4.61 60.86 21.58
N LYS A 577 -4.43 61.64 20.47
CA LYS A 577 -5.18 62.34 19.38
C LYS A 577 -4.12 62.88 18.36
N THR A 578 -4.40 63.52 17.20
CA THR A 578 -5.66 63.86 16.49
C THR A 578 -5.64 63.27 15.04
N GLU A 579 -5.67 63.91 13.85
CA GLU A 579 -5.83 65.30 13.32
C GLU A 579 -6.33 65.25 11.84
N VAL A 580 -6.65 66.40 11.19
CA VAL A 580 -7.29 66.46 9.83
C VAL A 580 -6.87 67.71 9.01
N PRO A 581 -7.06 67.77 7.66
CA PRO A 581 -8.33 68.18 6.98
C PRO A 581 -8.76 67.22 5.83
N THR A 582 -10.05 66.92 5.50
CA THR A 582 -11.16 67.70 4.87
C THR A 582 -10.83 68.24 3.46
N GLU A 583 -11.70 68.21 2.42
CA GLU A 583 -13.19 68.38 2.28
C GLU A 583 -13.78 67.37 1.21
N ILE A 584 -14.99 66.75 1.31
CA ILE A 584 -16.42 67.17 1.05
C ILE A 584 -16.77 67.28 -0.47
N GLU A 585 -17.94 66.88 -1.04
CA GLU A 585 -19.28 66.38 -0.59
C GLU A 585 -19.58 64.91 -1.12
N LYS A 586 -20.73 64.21 -1.32
CA LYS A 586 -22.24 64.27 -1.42
C LYS A 586 -22.89 64.96 -2.66
N VAL A 587 -24.16 64.78 -3.07
CA VAL A 587 -25.47 64.35 -2.45
C VAL A 587 -26.26 63.31 -3.31
N THR A 588 -27.35 62.76 -2.75
CA THR A 588 -28.23 61.66 -3.19
C THR A 588 -29.47 62.05 -4.03
N GLU A 589 -30.09 61.03 -4.67
CA GLU A 589 -31.54 60.78 -4.94
C GLU A 589 -32.49 61.92 -5.35
N GLU A 590 -33.27 61.72 -6.44
CA GLU A 590 -34.74 61.52 -6.34
C GLU A 590 -35.37 60.94 -7.62
N VAL A 591 -36.71 60.86 -7.67
CA VAL A 591 -37.56 60.08 -8.61
C VAL A 591 -38.37 61.00 -9.54
N THR A 592 -38.68 60.61 -10.80
CA THR A 592 -40.04 60.70 -11.40
C THR A 592 -40.19 60.35 -12.90
N GLN A 593 -41.28 59.61 -13.19
CA GLN A 593 -42.24 59.75 -14.31
C GLN A 593 -41.89 59.45 -15.79
N SER A 594 -42.97 59.07 -16.49
CA SER A 594 -43.10 58.55 -17.84
C SER A 594 -43.85 59.52 -18.77
N VAL A 595 -43.54 59.54 -20.08
CA VAL A 595 -44.43 60.07 -21.13
C VAL A 595 -44.43 59.18 -22.39
N GLU A 596 -45.59 58.56 -22.62
CA GLU A 596 -46.36 58.29 -23.85
C GLU A 596 -45.73 58.08 -25.25
N THR A 597 -46.37 57.15 -25.97
CA THR A 597 -46.26 56.76 -27.40
C THR A 597 -46.94 57.76 -28.37
N PRO A 598 -46.61 57.79 -29.68
CA PRO A 598 -47.19 56.89 -30.71
C PRO A 598 -46.15 56.35 -31.73
N VAL A 599 -46.33 55.29 -32.54
CA VAL A 599 -47.49 54.52 -33.08
C VAL A 599 -48.00 54.98 -34.48
N THR A 600 -47.74 54.11 -35.48
CA THR A 600 -48.43 53.86 -36.78
C THR A 600 -48.26 54.70 -38.08
N ILE A 601 -47.94 53.94 -39.15
CA ILE A 601 -48.52 53.88 -40.52
C ILE A 601 -48.21 54.97 -41.58
N SER A 602 -47.46 54.54 -42.60
CA SER A 602 -47.87 54.50 -44.02
C SER A 602 -47.26 53.22 -44.63
N SER A 603 -47.94 52.29 -45.33
CA SER A 603 -49.06 52.24 -46.29
C SER A 603 -48.62 52.19 -47.77
N ASP A 604 -48.97 51.08 -48.41
CA ASP A 604 -49.06 50.81 -49.85
C ASP A 604 -47.78 50.85 -50.69
N GLY A 605 -47.21 49.65 -50.86
CA GLY A 605 -46.08 49.37 -51.71
C GLY A 605 -46.34 49.48 -53.22
N THR A 606 -45.23 49.37 -53.96
CA THR A 606 -45.22 49.01 -55.39
C THR A 606 -44.11 48.00 -55.65
N LEU A 607 -44.38 47.03 -56.52
CA LEU A 607 -43.44 45.97 -56.86
C LEU A 607 -42.57 46.44 -58.05
N SER A 608 -41.40 47.01 -57.75
CA SER A 608 -40.44 47.41 -58.78
C SER A 608 -39.83 46.17 -59.44
N LEU A 609 -39.84 46.12 -60.77
CA LEU A 609 -39.54 44.93 -61.55
C LEU A 609 -38.38 45.15 -62.54
N PHE A 610 -37.33 45.83 -62.07
CA PHE A 610 -36.09 46.08 -62.81
C PHE A 610 -34.87 45.79 -61.92
N PRO A 611 -33.80 45.17 -62.45
CA PRO A 611 -32.55 44.99 -61.72
C PRO A 611 -31.70 46.26 -61.83
N ASP A 612 -31.61 47.03 -60.74
CA ASP A 612 -30.62 48.10 -60.64
C ASP A 612 -29.21 47.51 -60.72
N THR A 613 -28.42 47.98 -61.68
CA THR A 613 -27.04 47.51 -61.89
C THR A 613 -26.12 48.14 -60.84
N GLU A 614 -26.05 47.53 -59.66
CA GLU A 614 -25.05 47.88 -58.64
C GLU A 614 -23.66 47.98 -59.27
N SER A 615 -22.95 49.07 -58.95
CA SER A 615 -21.61 49.29 -59.49
C SER A 615 -20.62 48.23 -58.96
N GLU A 616 -19.61 47.88 -59.76
CA GLU A 616 -18.56 46.96 -59.29
C GLU A 616 -17.82 47.53 -58.06
N GLU A 617 -17.71 48.86 -57.95
CA GLU A 617 -17.11 49.52 -56.79
C GLU A 617 -17.96 49.38 -55.51
N GLU A 618 -19.29 49.44 -55.61
CA GLU A 618 -20.18 49.13 -54.48
C GLU A 618 -20.18 47.64 -54.12
N LYS A 619 -20.11 46.74 -55.10
CA LYS A 619 -19.96 45.30 -54.83
C LYS A 619 -18.64 44.99 -54.13
N ILE A 620 -17.54 45.63 -54.56
CA ILE A 620 -16.23 45.50 -53.90
C ILE A 620 -16.32 46.03 -52.47
N ARG A 621 -16.87 47.23 -52.24
CA ARG A 621 -17.04 47.78 -50.88
C ARG A 621 -17.91 46.91 -49.98
N LYS A 622 -19.09 46.48 -50.45
CA LYS A 622 -19.96 45.55 -49.70
C LYS A 622 -19.24 44.23 -49.41
N LYS A 623 -18.40 43.73 -50.32
CA LYS A 623 -17.59 42.52 -50.09
C LYS A 623 -16.48 42.76 -49.05
N GLU A 624 -15.82 43.92 -49.08
CA GLU A 624 -14.79 44.30 -48.10
C GLU A 624 -15.37 44.51 -46.69
N GLU A 625 -16.55 45.14 -46.58
CA GLU A 625 -17.29 45.28 -45.32
C GLU A 625 -17.75 43.92 -44.76
N LEU A 626 -18.26 43.03 -45.63
CA LEU A 626 -18.69 41.68 -45.23
C LEU A 626 -17.55 40.77 -44.72
N ILE A 627 -16.29 41.08 -45.05
CA ILE A 627 -15.08 40.31 -44.69
C ILE A 627 -14.49 40.73 -43.33
N GLN A 628 -14.90 41.86 -42.75
CA GLN A 628 -14.37 42.27 -41.44
C GLN A 628 -14.90 41.38 -40.29
N PRO A 629 -14.10 41.11 -39.24
CA PRO A 629 -14.57 40.43 -38.04
C PRO A 629 -15.65 41.26 -37.35
N ARG A 630 -16.78 40.62 -37.03
CA ARG A 630 -17.91 41.23 -36.30
C ARG A 630 -18.31 40.37 -35.10
N GLU A 631 -19.23 40.86 -34.28
CA GLU A 631 -19.87 40.03 -33.26
C GLU A 631 -20.73 38.93 -33.93
N PHE A 632 -20.98 37.82 -33.24
CA PHE A 632 -21.74 36.70 -33.80
C PHE A 632 -23.25 36.91 -33.65
N ASP A 633 -23.93 37.20 -34.77
CA ASP A 633 -25.36 37.56 -34.86
C ASP A 633 -26.37 36.42 -34.55
N ARG A 634 -25.95 35.35 -33.86
CA ARG A 634 -26.78 34.18 -33.51
C ARG A 634 -26.50 33.71 -32.08
N PRO A 635 -27.45 33.05 -31.40
CA PRO A 635 -27.18 32.44 -30.10
C PRO A 635 -26.03 31.42 -30.18
N LEU A 636 -25.19 31.40 -29.15
CA LEU A 636 -24.15 30.39 -28.98
C LEU A 636 -24.78 29.10 -28.44
N GLU A 637 -24.55 27.99 -29.13
CA GLU A 637 -24.97 26.66 -28.68
C GLU A 637 -23.84 25.98 -27.88
N PRO A 638 -24.12 25.01 -26.99
CA PRO A 638 -23.13 24.49 -26.03
C PRO A 638 -21.85 23.90 -26.64
N HIS A 639 -21.88 23.50 -27.92
CA HIS A 639 -20.73 22.97 -28.66
C HIS A 639 -19.92 24.05 -29.42
N HIS A 640 -20.33 25.31 -29.43
CA HIS A 640 -19.62 26.42 -30.09
C HIS A 640 -18.39 26.88 -29.30
N ARG A 641 -17.23 26.98 -29.97
CA ARG A 641 -15.90 27.18 -29.34
C ARG A 641 -14.99 28.08 -30.19
N ASP A 642 -13.88 28.50 -29.59
CA ASP A 642 -12.76 29.17 -30.26
C ASP A 642 -12.24 28.27 -31.40
N GLY A 643 -12.39 28.69 -32.66
CA GLY A 643 -12.09 27.89 -33.85
C GLY A 643 -13.26 27.04 -34.41
N SER A 644 -14.48 27.12 -33.86
CA SER A 644 -15.64 26.41 -34.44
C SER A 644 -16.10 27.07 -35.75
N LEU A 645 -16.33 26.27 -36.80
CA LEU A 645 -16.99 26.72 -38.02
C LEU A 645 -18.47 26.99 -37.75
N VAL A 646 -19.01 28.13 -38.18
CA VAL A 646 -20.42 28.48 -38.02
C VAL A 646 -20.95 29.20 -39.26
N VAL A 647 -22.27 29.29 -39.40
CA VAL A 647 -22.93 30.08 -40.44
C VAL A 647 -23.65 31.28 -39.86
N ASP A 648 -23.38 32.44 -40.43
CA ASP A 648 -24.02 33.73 -40.14
C ASP A 648 -25.52 33.71 -40.52
N THR A 649 -26.30 34.68 -40.04
CA THR A 649 -27.67 35.01 -40.48
C THR A 649 -27.82 34.99 -42.02
N LEU A 650 -26.85 35.58 -42.73
CA LEU A 650 -26.75 35.60 -44.21
C LEU A 650 -26.18 34.30 -44.82
N TYR A 651 -26.13 33.21 -44.06
CA TYR A 651 -25.55 31.91 -44.43
C TYR A 651 -24.11 32.01 -44.96
N ASN A 652 -23.32 32.98 -44.48
CA ASN A 652 -21.89 33.06 -44.76
C ASN A 652 -21.15 32.10 -43.80
N PRO A 653 -20.31 31.17 -44.27
CA PRO A 653 -19.46 30.38 -43.39
C PRO A 653 -18.30 31.23 -42.85
N GLY A 654 -17.94 30.98 -41.60
CA GLY A 654 -16.79 31.58 -40.92
C GLY A 654 -16.39 30.75 -39.72
N TYR A 655 -15.38 31.20 -38.96
CA TYR A 655 -15.00 30.61 -37.68
C TYR A 655 -15.28 31.57 -36.53
N LEU A 656 -15.65 31.02 -35.37
CA LEU A 656 -15.73 31.77 -34.12
C LEU A 656 -14.34 31.97 -33.52
N LYS A 657 -14.16 33.10 -32.82
CA LYS A 657 -12.95 33.40 -32.06
C LYS A 657 -13.32 34.15 -30.79
N ASP A 658 -12.48 34.01 -29.75
CA ASP A 658 -12.58 34.73 -28.48
C ASP A 658 -13.97 34.53 -27.83
N VAL A 659 -14.46 33.29 -27.87
CA VAL A 659 -15.79 32.88 -27.35
C VAL A 659 -15.86 33.03 -25.83
N THR A 660 -16.92 33.68 -25.36
CA THR A 660 -17.23 33.88 -23.93
C THR A 660 -18.68 33.52 -23.61
N THR A 661 -19.04 33.49 -22.33
CA THR A 661 -20.42 33.29 -21.86
C THR A 661 -21.40 34.40 -22.25
N TYR A 662 -20.92 35.49 -22.87
CA TYR A 662 -21.73 36.66 -23.23
C TYR A 662 -21.69 37.01 -24.74
N GLY A 663 -20.90 36.29 -25.54
CA GLY A 663 -20.73 36.58 -26.97
C GLY A 663 -19.42 36.02 -27.54
N ALA A 664 -19.27 36.13 -28.87
CA ALA A 664 -18.10 35.67 -29.62
C ALA A 664 -17.86 36.55 -30.85
N MET A 665 -16.63 36.58 -31.35
CA MET A 665 -16.29 37.23 -32.63
C MET A 665 -16.43 36.23 -33.78
N PHE A 666 -17.15 36.62 -34.82
CA PHE A 666 -17.28 35.88 -36.07
C PHE A 666 -16.28 36.38 -37.11
N HIS A 667 -15.42 35.48 -37.59
CA HIS A 667 -14.48 35.71 -38.68
C HIS A 667 -14.96 35.02 -39.97
N PRO A 668 -15.46 35.76 -40.97
CA PRO A 668 -15.94 35.18 -42.23
C PRO A 668 -14.79 34.56 -43.05
N LEU A 669 -15.10 33.51 -43.81
CA LEU A 669 -14.16 32.83 -44.71
C LEU A 669 -14.52 33.10 -46.18
N ASP A 670 -13.59 33.67 -46.97
CA ASP A 670 -13.75 33.84 -48.43
C ASP A 670 -13.56 32.49 -49.15
N LEU A 671 -14.62 31.69 -49.15
CA LEU A 671 -14.69 30.39 -49.82
C LEU A 671 -15.38 30.52 -51.18
N SER A 672 -14.85 29.85 -52.20
CA SER A 672 -15.51 29.75 -53.51
C SER A 672 -16.89 29.07 -53.38
N GLY A 673 -17.85 29.38 -54.27
CA GLY A 673 -19.26 28.98 -54.10
C GLY A 673 -19.47 27.49 -53.77
N MET A 674 -18.79 26.59 -54.48
CA MET A 674 -18.87 25.14 -54.23
C MET A 674 -18.27 24.71 -52.88
N GLN A 675 -17.26 25.44 -52.37
CA GLN A 675 -16.71 25.22 -51.02
C GLN A 675 -17.62 25.84 -49.94
N ARG A 676 -18.29 26.95 -50.23
CA ARG A 676 -19.26 27.60 -49.35
C ARG A 676 -20.47 26.70 -49.09
N GLU A 677 -21.10 26.15 -50.14
CA GLU A 677 -22.22 25.20 -49.99
C GLU A 677 -21.80 23.95 -49.18
N LYS A 678 -20.61 23.42 -49.47
CA LYS A 678 -20.02 22.29 -48.73
C LYS A 678 -19.82 22.60 -47.24
N ALA A 679 -19.38 23.81 -46.90
CA ALA A 679 -19.22 24.25 -45.52
C ALA A 679 -20.57 24.42 -44.80
N GLN A 680 -21.58 24.98 -45.48
CA GLN A 680 -22.95 25.11 -44.94
C GLN A 680 -23.58 23.74 -44.61
N LEU A 681 -23.45 22.77 -45.52
CA LEU A 681 -23.94 21.40 -45.30
C LEU A 681 -23.15 20.66 -44.22
N TYR A 682 -21.83 20.87 -44.13
CA TYR A 682 -21.02 20.32 -43.03
C TYR A 682 -21.44 20.88 -41.66
N VAL A 683 -21.65 22.19 -41.53
CA VAL A 683 -22.12 22.81 -40.27
C VAL A 683 -23.50 22.26 -39.89
N SER A 684 -24.41 22.14 -40.85
CA SER A 684 -25.74 21.55 -40.63
C SER A 684 -25.69 20.09 -40.16
N LEU A 685 -24.77 19.30 -40.71
CA LEU A 685 -24.50 17.92 -40.31
C LEU A 685 -23.98 17.82 -38.87
N ARG A 686 -22.98 18.64 -38.52
CA ARG A 686 -22.40 18.68 -37.17
C ARG A 686 -23.43 19.11 -36.14
N ASP A 687 -24.15 20.20 -36.39
CA ASP A 687 -25.10 20.75 -35.41
C ASP A 687 -26.29 19.80 -35.19
N ALA A 688 -26.68 19.00 -36.20
CA ALA A 688 -27.63 17.91 -36.00
C ALA A 688 -27.07 16.78 -35.11
N TYR A 689 -25.80 16.42 -35.29
CA TYR A 689 -25.10 15.39 -34.50
C TYR A 689 -24.90 15.80 -33.03
N GLU A 690 -24.32 16.97 -32.75
CA GLU A 690 -24.02 17.38 -31.37
C GLU A 690 -25.30 17.57 -30.54
N ARG A 691 -26.37 18.10 -31.17
CA ARG A 691 -27.68 18.24 -30.52
C ARG A 691 -28.33 16.88 -30.24
N LEU A 692 -28.28 15.93 -31.19
CA LEU A 692 -28.74 14.55 -30.99
C LEU A 692 -27.99 13.90 -29.82
N TYR A 693 -26.66 13.91 -29.87
CA TYR A 693 -25.83 13.26 -28.86
C TYR A 693 -26.06 13.85 -27.47
N THR A 694 -26.13 15.19 -27.36
CA THR A 694 -26.38 15.86 -26.08
C THR A 694 -27.76 15.54 -25.54
N TYR A 695 -28.81 15.62 -26.37
CA TYR A 695 -30.17 15.31 -25.95
C TYR A 695 -30.31 13.86 -25.47
N GLU A 696 -29.77 12.89 -26.22
CA GLU A 696 -29.82 11.47 -25.86
C GLU A 696 -28.98 11.14 -24.62
N MET A 697 -27.83 11.81 -24.42
CA MET A 697 -26.97 11.65 -23.23
C MET A 697 -27.56 12.30 -21.96
N GLU A 698 -28.32 13.40 -22.08
CA GLU A 698 -28.87 14.13 -20.93
C GLU A 698 -30.26 13.64 -20.49
N ASN A 699 -31.12 13.22 -21.43
CA ASN A 699 -32.50 12.83 -21.13
C ASN A 699 -32.72 11.31 -21.07
N HIS A 700 -31.79 10.51 -21.61
CA HIS A 700 -31.93 9.05 -21.74
C HIS A 700 -33.19 8.62 -22.53
N GLU A 701 -33.60 9.43 -23.51
CA GLU A 701 -34.73 9.18 -24.42
C GLU A 701 -34.25 9.21 -25.88
N ALA A 702 -34.82 8.38 -26.75
CA ALA A 702 -34.42 8.27 -28.16
C ALA A 702 -35.06 9.36 -29.03
N ASN A 703 -34.26 10.12 -29.79
CA ASN A 703 -34.75 11.26 -30.58
C ASN A 703 -34.74 11.00 -32.10
N ASP A 704 -35.72 10.21 -32.54
CA ASP A 704 -35.86 9.82 -33.95
C ASP A 704 -36.07 10.99 -34.94
N PRO A 705 -36.79 12.08 -34.61
CA PRO A 705 -36.82 13.26 -35.46
C PRO A 705 -35.42 13.85 -35.71
N GLN A 706 -34.57 13.90 -34.67
CA GLN A 706 -33.24 14.49 -34.75
C GLN A 706 -32.22 13.55 -35.43
N ARG A 707 -32.34 12.23 -35.20
CA ARG A 707 -31.68 11.16 -35.97
C ARG A 707 -32.08 11.18 -37.46
N GLY A 708 -33.34 11.52 -37.76
CA GLY A 708 -33.84 11.73 -39.11
C GLY A 708 -33.18 12.92 -39.82
N TYR A 709 -33.02 14.06 -39.13
CA TYR A 709 -32.26 15.20 -39.66
C TYR A 709 -30.79 14.86 -39.87
N LEU A 710 -30.14 14.17 -38.92
CA LEU A 710 -28.75 13.72 -39.02
C LEU A 710 -28.52 12.83 -40.26
N ASN A 711 -29.37 11.83 -40.49
CA ASN A 711 -29.32 11.00 -41.71
C ASN A 711 -29.49 11.85 -42.98
N LYS A 712 -30.51 12.71 -43.03
CA LYS A 712 -30.80 13.54 -44.21
C LYS A 712 -29.60 14.42 -44.59
N TYR A 713 -28.97 15.10 -43.64
CA TYR A 713 -27.82 15.97 -43.93
C TYR A 713 -26.57 15.16 -44.35
N TYR A 714 -26.38 13.96 -43.78
CA TYR A 714 -25.28 13.06 -44.16
C TYR A 714 -25.45 12.51 -45.58
N ASP A 715 -26.64 11.99 -45.90
CA ASP A 715 -26.93 11.40 -47.21
C ASP A 715 -26.89 12.49 -48.32
N GLU A 716 -27.35 13.72 -48.01
CA GLU A 716 -27.19 14.89 -48.90
C GLU A 716 -25.72 15.31 -49.08
N PHE A 717 -24.91 15.29 -48.02
CA PHE A 717 -23.47 15.60 -48.10
C PHE A 717 -22.73 14.58 -48.98
N ILE A 718 -22.97 13.28 -48.78
CA ILE A 718 -22.34 12.22 -49.58
C ILE A 718 -22.81 12.25 -51.03
N ALA A 719 -24.09 12.47 -51.30
CA ALA A 719 -24.61 12.56 -52.67
C ALA A 719 -23.98 13.71 -53.49
N ARG A 720 -23.55 14.79 -52.83
CA ARG A 720 -22.91 15.96 -53.47
C ARG A 720 -21.39 15.94 -53.47
N TYR A 721 -20.75 15.41 -52.41
CA TYR A 721 -19.30 15.55 -52.16
C TYR A 721 -18.58 14.26 -51.77
N GLY A 722 -19.27 13.12 -51.69
CA GLY A 722 -18.71 11.84 -51.25
C GLY A 722 -18.38 11.78 -49.76
N ASN A 723 -17.77 10.66 -49.35
CA ASN A 723 -17.49 10.31 -47.95
C ASN A 723 -16.71 11.38 -47.16
N LEU A 724 -17.02 11.51 -45.87
CA LEU A 724 -16.41 12.47 -44.93
C LEU A 724 -14.89 12.26 -44.83
N ASN A 725 -14.45 11.00 -44.74
CA ASN A 725 -13.04 10.59 -44.66
C ASN A 725 -12.29 10.66 -46.01
N SER A 726 -12.92 11.11 -47.10
CA SER A 726 -12.21 11.31 -48.36
C SER A 726 -11.18 12.45 -48.26
N SER A 727 -10.05 12.32 -48.97
CA SER A 727 -8.92 13.25 -48.89
C SER A 727 -9.24 14.69 -49.34
N LEU A 728 -10.37 14.89 -50.04
CA LEU A 728 -10.90 16.19 -50.45
C LEU A 728 -11.87 16.81 -49.42
N ASN A 729 -12.36 16.02 -48.45
CA ASN A 729 -13.34 16.43 -47.44
C ASN A 729 -12.67 16.68 -46.09
N VAL A 730 -11.76 15.78 -45.66
CA VAL A 730 -10.98 15.90 -44.42
C VAL A 730 -10.31 17.28 -44.26
N LYS A 731 -9.78 17.87 -45.34
CA LYS A 731 -9.11 19.18 -45.29
C LYS A 731 -10.03 20.36 -44.92
N LEU A 732 -11.32 20.27 -45.21
CA LEU A 732 -12.31 21.28 -44.80
C LEU A 732 -12.80 21.00 -43.39
N ILE A 733 -13.08 19.72 -43.09
CA ILE A 733 -13.59 19.29 -41.79
C ILE A 733 -12.56 19.60 -40.68
N MET A 734 -11.26 19.40 -40.93
CA MET A 734 -10.18 19.74 -40.00
C MET A 734 -9.92 21.26 -39.84
N MET A 735 -10.70 22.14 -40.48
CA MET A 735 -10.73 23.58 -40.15
C MET A 735 -11.66 23.90 -38.98
N ASP A 736 -12.49 22.93 -38.56
CA ASP A 736 -13.42 23.05 -37.44
C ASP A 736 -12.86 22.42 -36.15
N ALA A 737 -13.06 23.07 -35.01
CA ALA A 737 -12.58 22.61 -33.71
C ALA A 737 -13.05 21.18 -33.35
N THR A 738 -14.27 20.79 -33.72
CA THR A 738 -14.82 19.43 -33.48
C THR A 738 -14.78 18.52 -34.71
N GLY A 739 -14.10 18.89 -35.79
CA GLY A 739 -14.07 18.10 -37.03
C GLY A 739 -13.54 16.67 -36.87
N ARG A 740 -12.77 16.39 -35.81
CA ARG A 740 -12.29 15.04 -35.46
C ARG A 740 -13.38 14.11 -34.96
N ASP A 741 -14.48 14.64 -34.41
CA ASP A 741 -15.65 13.87 -34.01
C ASP A 741 -16.48 13.49 -35.24
N ILE A 742 -16.74 14.45 -36.13
CA ILE A 742 -17.53 14.22 -37.35
C ILE A 742 -16.88 13.19 -38.29
N LEU A 743 -15.54 13.11 -38.32
CA LEU A 743 -14.84 12.07 -39.09
C LEU A 743 -14.99 10.64 -38.52
N SER A 744 -15.46 10.48 -37.28
CA SER A 744 -15.77 9.16 -36.69
C SER A 744 -17.20 8.66 -36.97
N LEU A 745 -18.04 9.49 -37.61
CA LEU A 745 -19.36 9.09 -38.12
C LEU A 745 -19.29 8.09 -39.29
N GLU A 746 -18.08 7.88 -39.83
CA GLU A 746 -17.75 6.86 -40.82
C GLU A 746 -16.71 5.88 -40.28
N ARG A 747 -17.06 4.60 -40.28
CA ARG A 747 -16.16 3.48 -39.99
C ARG A 747 -15.58 2.91 -41.29
N SER A 748 -14.46 2.19 -41.18
CA SER A 748 -13.78 1.55 -42.32
C SER A 748 -13.79 0.03 -42.14
N GLU A 749 -14.80 -0.64 -42.69
CA GLU A 749 -14.96 -2.11 -42.67
C GLU A 749 -14.63 -2.65 -44.08
N ASP A 750 -13.73 -3.64 -44.18
CA ASP A 750 -13.21 -4.21 -45.45
C ASP A 750 -12.79 -3.20 -46.52
N GLY A 751 -12.24 -2.05 -46.10
CA GLY A 751 -11.79 -0.97 -46.99
C GLY A 751 -12.92 -0.12 -47.60
N LYS A 752 -14.16 -0.25 -47.10
CA LYS A 752 -15.32 0.57 -47.45
C LYS A 752 -15.74 1.43 -46.26
N PHE A 753 -16.33 2.59 -46.54
CA PHE A 753 -16.87 3.47 -45.50
C PHE A 753 -18.33 3.10 -45.17
N VAL A 754 -18.63 2.95 -43.88
CA VAL A 754 -19.93 2.53 -43.33
C VAL A 754 -20.39 3.55 -42.27
N LYS A 755 -21.69 3.83 -42.17
CA LYS A 755 -22.28 4.72 -41.13
C LYS A 755 -21.91 4.23 -39.71
N ALA A 756 -21.78 5.16 -38.76
CA ALA A 756 -21.74 4.87 -37.33
C ALA A 756 -23.12 4.43 -36.78
N ASP A 757 -23.18 3.72 -35.64
CA ASP A 757 -24.46 3.15 -35.16
C ASP A 757 -25.47 4.23 -34.69
N ILE A 758 -24.97 5.43 -34.34
CA ILE A 758 -25.79 6.59 -33.93
C ILE A 758 -26.84 7.00 -34.98
N PHE A 759 -26.59 6.73 -36.27
CA PHE A 759 -27.55 6.97 -37.35
C PHE A 759 -28.79 6.07 -37.29
N GLU A 760 -28.71 4.94 -36.59
CA GLU A 760 -29.76 3.90 -36.56
C GLU A 760 -30.42 3.79 -35.18
N ARG A 761 -29.66 3.99 -34.09
CA ARG A 761 -30.14 3.80 -32.71
C ARG A 761 -29.34 4.64 -31.69
N PRO A 762 -29.83 4.82 -30.45
CA PRO A 762 -29.05 5.47 -29.40
C PRO A 762 -27.77 4.69 -29.07
N VAL A 763 -26.69 5.44 -28.81
CA VAL A 763 -25.35 4.87 -28.49
C VAL A 763 -24.81 5.31 -27.13
N ALA A 764 -25.46 6.26 -26.46
CA ALA A 764 -25.05 6.83 -25.18
C ALA A 764 -25.69 6.16 -23.95
N PHE A 765 -26.79 5.42 -24.12
CA PHE A 765 -27.56 4.78 -23.05
C PHE A 765 -28.35 3.57 -23.60
N ALA A 766 -28.76 2.65 -22.72
CA ALA A 766 -29.58 1.48 -23.09
C ALA A 766 -31.05 1.87 -23.34
N VAL A 767 -31.64 1.42 -24.44
CA VAL A 767 -33.08 1.56 -24.69
C VAL A 767 -33.83 0.52 -23.87
N ASP A 768 -34.65 1.00 -22.95
CA ASP A 768 -35.21 0.22 -21.84
C ASP A 768 -36.47 -0.60 -22.23
N ALA A 769 -36.25 -1.78 -22.84
CA ALA A 769 -37.31 -2.77 -23.06
C ALA A 769 -36.78 -4.21 -23.20
N VAL A 770 -36.72 -4.96 -22.09
CA VAL A 770 -36.97 -6.41 -22.17
C VAL A 770 -38.47 -6.57 -22.43
N THR A 771 -38.86 -7.21 -23.53
CA THR A 771 -40.27 -7.29 -23.97
C THR A 771 -40.94 -8.62 -23.67
N HIS A 772 -40.16 -9.68 -23.48
CA HIS A 772 -40.59 -11.03 -23.13
C HIS A 772 -39.39 -11.81 -22.58
N VAL A 773 -39.63 -12.82 -21.74
CA VAL A 773 -38.61 -13.80 -21.30
C VAL A 773 -39.24 -15.19 -21.20
N ASP A 774 -38.49 -16.22 -21.57
CA ASP A 774 -39.00 -17.61 -21.61
C ASP A 774 -39.15 -18.24 -20.22
N THR A 775 -38.58 -17.64 -19.16
CA THR A 775 -38.53 -18.23 -17.81
C THR A 775 -38.88 -17.25 -16.66
N PRO A 776 -39.56 -17.71 -15.59
CA PRO A 776 -39.77 -16.92 -14.37
C PRO A 776 -38.48 -16.41 -13.71
N GLU A 777 -37.37 -17.14 -13.89
CA GLU A 777 -36.06 -16.82 -13.32
C GLU A 777 -35.38 -15.66 -14.07
N GLU A 778 -35.48 -15.62 -15.41
CA GLU A 778 -35.04 -14.46 -16.20
C GLU A 778 -35.96 -13.24 -15.96
N ALA A 779 -37.25 -13.44 -15.72
CA ALA A 779 -38.16 -12.37 -15.31
C ALA A 779 -37.74 -11.76 -13.97
N LEU A 780 -37.33 -12.60 -13.02
CA LEU A 780 -36.79 -12.19 -11.73
C LEU A 780 -35.47 -11.41 -11.91
N SER A 781 -34.55 -11.86 -12.77
CA SER A 781 -33.33 -11.10 -13.11
C SER A 781 -33.64 -9.72 -13.71
N ALA A 782 -34.55 -9.66 -14.68
CA ALA A 782 -34.95 -8.41 -15.33
C ALA A 782 -35.60 -7.44 -14.33
N SER A 783 -36.43 -7.95 -13.41
CA SER A 783 -37.02 -7.18 -12.31
C SER A 783 -35.96 -6.61 -11.36
N LEU A 784 -35.03 -7.46 -10.92
CA LEU A 784 -33.96 -7.07 -9.97
C LEU A 784 -33.08 -5.95 -10.55
N ASN A 785 -32.78 -6.00 -11.84
CA ASN A 785 -32.02 -4.95 -12.51
C ASN A 785 -32.81 -3.65 -12.69
N LYS A 786 -34.07 -3.73 -13.16
CA LYS A 786 -34.88 -2.54 -13.47
C LYS A 786 -35.43 -1.82 -12.23
N TYR A 787 -35.69 -2.56 -11.14
CA TYR A 787 -36.35 -2.05 -9.94
C TYR A 787 -35.55 -2.24 -8.63
N GLY A 788 -34.37 -2.87 -8.67
CA GLY A 788 -33.56 -3.16 -7.47
C GLY A 788 -34.19 -4.20 -6.53
N GLY A 789 -35.21 -4.94 -6.99
CA GLY A 789 -36.05 -5.81 -6.17
C GLY A 789 -37.03 -6.64 -7.01
N VAL A 790 -37.86 -7.44 -6.31
CA VAL A 790 -38.91 -8.26 -6.93
C VAL A 790 -40.14 -7.39 -7.22
N ASN A 791 -40.60 -7.38 -8.46
CA ASN A 791 -41.77 -6.63 -8.93
C ASN A 791 -42.66 -7.60 -9.73
N LEU A 792 -43.66 -8.16 -9.05
CA LEU A 792 -44.54 -9.20 -9.62
C LEU A 792 -45.35 -8.68 -10.81
N ASP A 793 -45.82 -7.43 -10.78
CA ASP A 793 -46.54 -6.81 -11.90
C ASP A 793 -45.67 -6.70 -13.16
N TYR A 794 -44.39 -6.34 -13.01
CA TYR A 794 -43.44 -6.31 -14.12
C TYR A 794 -43.11 -7.72 -14.63
N MET A 795 -42.88 -8.69 -13.74
CA MET A 795 -42.61 -10.08 -14.12
C MET A 795 -43.78 -10.72 -14.88
N ARG A 796 -45.02 -10.44 -14.45
CA ARG A 796 -46.27 -10.79 -15.16
C ARG A 796 -46.47 -10.03 -16.47
N GLY A 797 -45.77 -8.92 -16.68
CA GLY A 797 -45.70 -8.22 -17.96
C GLY A 797 -44.69 -8.82 -18.95
N LEU A 798 -43.75 -9.64 -18.47
CA LEU A 798 -42.72 -10.30 -19.30
C LEU A 798 -43.02 -11.76 -19.61
N THR A 799 -43.90 -12.42 -18.84
CA THR A 799 -44.18 -13.86 -18.91
C THR A 799 -45.68 -14.14 -19.02
N ASP A 800 -46.08 -15.18 -19.75
CA ASP A 800 -47.49 -15.55 -19.96
C ASP A 800 -48.14 -16.24 -18.73
N GLY A 801 -47.45 -16.33 -17.59
CA GLY A 801 -47.87 -17.06 -16.39
C GLY A 801 -48.67 -16.24 -15.38
N THR A 802 -49.43 -16.91 -14.52
CA THR A 802 -50.14 -16.26 -13.41
C THR A 802 -49.23 -16.01 -12.20
N GLU A 803 -49.68 -15.13 -11.29
CA GLU A 803 -48.93 -14.79 -10.08
C GLU A 803 -48.69 -16.00 -9.16
N GLU A 804 -49.69 -16.87 -9.01
CA GLU A 804 -49.56 -18.10 -8.20
C GLU A 804 -48.57 -19.09 -8.82
N GLU A 805 -48.51 -19.19 -10.15
CA GLU A 805 -47.52 -20.01 -10.86
C GLU A 805 -46.10 -19.44 -10.73
N LEU A 806 -45.94 -18.11 -10.82
CA LEU A 806 -44.65 -17.43 -10.59
C LEU A 806 -44.15 -17.63 -9.15
N LEU A 807 -45.02 -17.43 -8.15
CA LEU A 807 -44.67 -17.65 -6.74
C LEU A 807 -44.36 -19.12 -6.45
N THR A 808 -45.08 -20.07 -7.06
CA THR A 808 -44.82 -21.51 -6.91
C THR A 808 -43.48 -21.91 -7.55
N ALA A 809 -43.17 -21.39 -8.74
CA ALA A 809 -41.91 -21.66 -9.44
C ALA A 809 -40.68 -21.05 -8.74
N LEU A 810 -40.87 -19.98 -7.95
CA LEU A 810 -39.81 -19.27 -7.22
C LEU A 810 -39.78 -19.58 -5.71
N SER A 811 -40.59 -20.54 -5.24
CA SER A 811 -40.57 -21.01 -3.85
C SER A 811 -39.16 -21.44 -3.42
N GLY A 812 -38.74 -21.03 -2.22
CA GLY A 812 -37.36 -21.20 -1.72
C GLY A 812 -36.31 -20.27 -2.36
N ARG A 813 -36.62 -19.55 -3.44
CA ARG A 813 -35.74 -18.51 -4.02
C ARG A 813 -36.21 -17.08 -3.73
N ILE A 814 -37.48 -16.88 -3.37
CA ILE A 814 -38.01 -15.61 -2.85
C ILE A 814 -38.73 -15.83 -1.52
N TYR A 815 -38.60 -14.87 -0.61
CA TYR A 815 -39.21 -14.87 0.72
C TYR A 815 -39.94 -13.55 0.95
N TYR A 816 -41.09 -13.59 1.63
CA TYR A 816 -41.85 -12.38 1.94
C TYR A 816 -41.21 -11.65 3.12
N ASN A 817 -40.76 -10.40 2.93
CA ASN A 817 -40.23 -9.57 3.99
C ASN A 817 -41.33 -8.61 4.52
N PRO A 818 -41.91 -8.88 5.71
CA PRO A 818 -43.01 -8.06 6.24
C PRO A 818 -42.58 -6.64 6.63
N LEU A 819 -41.28 -6.37 6.79
CA LEU A 819 -40.74 -5.05 7.10
C LEU A 819 -40.65 -4.13 5.87
N VAL A 820 -40.69 -4.72 4.67
CA VAL A 820 -40.65 -4.02 3.37
C VAL A 820 -41.99 -4.17 2.62
N HIS A 821 -42.88 -5.01 3.15
CA HIS A 821 -44.16 -5.44 2.56
C HIS A 821 -44.07 -6.07 1.15
N ASN A 822 -42.88 -6.52 0.74
CA ASN A 822 -42.61 -7.10 -0.57
C ASN A 822 -41.74 -8.37 -0.46
N TYR A 823 -41.63 -9.12 -1.55
CA TYR A 823 -40.72 -10.25 -1.65
C TYR A 823 -39.26 -9.79 -1.86
N GLU A 824 -38.34 -10.48 -1.20
CA GLU A 824 -36.90 -10.38 -1.45
C GLU A 824 -36.35 -11.76 -1.87
N ILE A 825 -35.31 -11.76 -2.71
CA ILE A 825 -34.56 -12.96 -3.08
C ILE A 825 -33.88 -13.59 -1.85
N ALA A 826 -33.82 -14.93 -1.82
CA ALA A 826 -33.15 -15.70 -0.78
C ALA A 826 -31.71 -15.22 -0.53
N ASP A 827 -30.96 -14.96 -1.62
CA ASP A 827 -29.57 -14.49 -1.60
C ASP A 827 -29.36 -13.16 -0.85
N ARG A 828 -30.42 -12.36 -0.69
CA ARG A 828 -30.43 -11.06 0.03
C ARG A 828 -31.20 -11.12 1.35
N PHE A 829 -32.24 -11.94 1.40
CA PHE A 829 -33.07 -12.13 2.59
C PHE A 829 -32.35 -12.95 3.66
N ILE A 830 -31.73 -14.07 3.28
CA ILE A 830 -31.00 -14.99 4.17
C ILE A 830 -29.54 -14.51 4.40
N ALA A 831 -29.03 -13.57 3.62
CA ALA A 831 -27.71 -12.97 3.83
C ALA A 831 -27.70 -11.78 4.80
N GLY A 832 -26.53 -11.43 5.33
CA GLY A 832 -26.36 -10.34 6.28
C GLY A 832 -26.70 -10.76 7.71
N ASN A 833 -27.06 -9.79 8.57
CA ASN A 833 -27.39 -10.02 9.98
C ASN A 833 -28.72 -10.79 10.13
N VAL A 834 -28.66 -12.13 10.10
CA VAL A 834 -29.87 -12.97 10.18
C VAL A 834 -30.52 -12.93 11.55
N ILE A 835 -29.73 -12.78 12.61
CA ILE A 835 -30.22 -12.72 14.00
C ILE A 835 -31.09 -11.48 14.21
N GLU A 836 -30.62 -10.30 13.78
CA GLU A 836 -31.42 -9.06 13.87
C GLU A 836 -32.66 -9.11 12.96
N LYS A 837 -32.55 -9.69 11.76
CA LYS A 837 -33.71 -9.92 10.87
C LYS A 837 -34.76 -10.81 11.53
N ALA A 838 -34.33 -11.91 12.16
CA ALA A 838 -35.22 -12.81 12.89
C ALA A 838 -35.88 -12.11 14.09
N GLU A 839 -35.10 -11.45 14.97
CA GLU A 839 -35.63 -10.70 16.12
C GLU A 839 -36.65 -9.61 15.70
N ARG A 840 -36.43 -8.95 14.56
CA ARG A 840 -37.35 -7.93 14.03
C ARG A 840 -38.62 -8.53 13.42
N ILE A 841 -38.51 -9.67 12.74
CA ILE A 841 -39.68 -10.37 12.16
C ILE A 841 -40.51 -11.06 13.25
N GLU A 842 -39.89 -11.62 14.29
CA GLU A 842 -40.60 -12.13 15.47
C GLU A 842 -41.39 -11.03 16.18
N ARG A 843 -40.77 -9.86 16.39
CA ARG A 843 -41.46 -8.70 16.99
C ARG A 843 -42.65 -8.24 16.13
N TRP A 844 -42.45 -8.14 14.82
CA TRP A 844 -43.53 -7.80 13.89
C TRP A 844 -44.68 -8.83 13.94
N MET A 845 -44.38 -10.13 14.03
CA MET A 845 -45.35 -11.21 14.12
C MET A 845 -46.11 -11.21 15.45
N GLN A 846 -45.46 -10.84 16.56
CA GLN A 846 -46.11 -10.62 17.86
C GLN A 846 -47.08 -9.42 17.85
N GLU A 847 -46.78 -8.39 17.06
CA GLU A 847 -47.58 -7.16 16.95
C GLU A 847 -48.74 -7.27 15.93
N ASN A 848 -48.53 -7.99 14.82
CA ASN A 848 -49.46 -7.99 13.67
C ASN A 848 -50.17 -9.33 13.42
N GLY A 849 -49.77 -10.40 14.11
CA GLY A 849 -50.38 -11.73 14.02
C GLY A 849 -49.67 -12.70 13.07
N GLU A 850 -50.21 -13.92 12.97
CA GLU A 850 -49.60 -15.00 12.19
C GLU A 850 -49.99 -14.95 10.70
N ASP A 851 -49.02 -14.67 9.83
CA ASP A 851 -49.10 -14.95 8.39
C ASP A 851 -48.19 -16.14 8.06
N GLU A 852 -48.71 -17.13 7.34
CA GLU A 852 -47.97 -18.37 7.03
C GLU A 852 -46.72 -18.09 6.17
N ARG A 853 -46.75 -17.07 5.31
CA ARG A 853 -45.59 -16.62 4.51
C ARG A 853 -44.49 -16.03 5.39
N VAL A 854 -44.87 -15.39 6.49
CA VAL A 854 -43.92 -14.82 7.46
C VAL A 854 -43.31 -15.92 8.34
N LYS A 855 -44.04 -17.01 8.62
CA LYS A 855 -43.48 -18.21 9.26
C LYS A 855 -42.44 -18.89 8.38
N GLU A 856 -42.70 -19.04 7.08
CA GLU A 856 -41.74 -19.60 6.11
C GLU A 856 -40.46 -18.75 6.06
N SER A 857 -40.59 -17.43 5.94
CA SER A 857 -39.46 -16.48 6.03
C SER A 857 -38.70 -16.57 7.36
N LEU A 858 -39.38 -16.68 8.50
CA LEU A 858 -38.73 -16.80 9.81
C LEU A 858 -38.01 -18.14 9.99
N ALA A 859 -38.58 -19.24 9.51
CA ALA A 859 -37.94 -20.55 9.54
C ALA A 859 -36.64 -20.57 8.72
N ALA A 860 -36.66 -19.98 7.53
CA ALA A 860 -35.48 -19.87 6.66
C ALA A 860 -34.35 -19.03 7.26
N LEU A 861 -34.67 -17.98 8.03
CA LEU A 861 -33.67 -17.21 8.78
C LEU A 861 -33.05 -18.03 9.92
N LYS A 862 -33.87 -18.78 10.66
CA LYS A 862 -33.41 -19.61 11.80
C LYS A 862 -32.57 -20.81 11.38
N GLU A 863 -32.89 -21.45 10.25
CA GLU A 863 -32.05 -22.52 9.69
C GLU A 863 -30.68 -21.99 9.22
N ALA A 864 -30.58 -20.69 8.91
CA ALA A 864 -29.35 -20.03 8.49
C ALA A 864 -28.54 -19.40 9.65
N GLU A 865 -29.02 -19.43 10.90
CA GLU A 865 -28.28 -18.86 12.04
C GLU A 865 -26.90 -19.54 12.22
N PRO A 866 -25.79 -18.78 12.23
CA PRO A 866 -24.47 -19.35 12.49
C PRO A 866 -24.39 -20.06 13.84
N GLN A 867 -23.65 -21.17 13.90
CA GLN A 867 -23.38 -21.84 15.18
C GLN A 867 -22.71 -20.85 16.15
N LYS A 868 -23.33 -20.63 17.30
CA LYS A 868 -22.83 -19.71 18.34
C LYS A 868 -21.42 -20.11 18.79
N ILE A 869 -20.48 -19.20 18.66
CA ILE A 869 -19.09 -19.35 19.14
C ILE A 869 -19.10 -19.13 20.66
N THR A 870 -18.43 -20.01 21.41
CA THR A 870 -18.33 -19.97 22.87
C THR A 870 -17.19 -19.05 23.35
N PHE A 871 -17.22 -18.62 24.62
CA PHE A 871 -16.15 -17.80 25.20
C PHE A 871 -14.76 -18.45 25.08
N GLU A 872 -14.71 -19.79 25.12
CA GLU A 872 -13.48 -20.60 25.07
C GLU A 872 -12.87 -20.67 23.65
N GLU A 873 -13.65 -20.28 22.63
CA GLU A 873 -13.27 -20.22 21.22
C GLU A 873 -12.96 -18.77 20.74
N LEU A 874 -13.12 -17.77 21.62
CA LEU A 874 -12.87 -16.36 21.32
C LEU A 874 -11.46 -15.93 21.76
N ASP A 875 -10.65 -15.45 20.82
CA ASP A 875 -9.43 -14.69 21.11
C ASP A 875 -9.79 -13.21 21.35
N PHE A 876 -9.20 -12.59 22.37
CA PHE A 876 -9.52 -11.24 22.83
C PHE A 876 -8.27 -10.37 22.85
N ASN A 877 -8.14 -9.46 21.88
CA ASN A 877 -7.05 -8.49 21.86
C ASN A 877 -7.42 -7.20 22.60
N PHE A 878 -6.49 -6.72 23.41
CA PHE A 878 -6.59 -5.38 24.00
C PHE A 878 -6.55 -4.31 22.89
N GLY A 879 -7.52 -3.37 22.89
CA GLY A 879 -7.65 -2.32 21.87
C GLY A 879 -8.59 -2.65 20.69
N GLU A 880 -9.36 -3.73 20.77
CA GLU A 880 -10.48 -3.97 19.85
C GLU A 880 -11.62 -2.94 20.05
N ARG A 881 -12.18 -2.43 18.95
CA ARG A 881 -13.13 -1.29 18.96
C ARG A 881 -14.54 -1.67 19.45
N TRP A 882 -14.89 -2.96 19.48
CA TRP A 882 -16.26 -3.41 19.80
C TRP A 882 -16.52 -3.62 21.30
N ILE A 883 -15.45 -3.74 22.09
CA ILE A 883 -15.46 -3.85 23.55
C ILE A 883 -15.58 -2.43 24.14
N SER A 884 -16.44 -2.25 25.15
CA SER A 884 -16.64 -0.94 25.80
C SER A 884 -15.33 -0.41 26.42
N THR A 885 -15.05 0.88 26.25
CA THR A 885 -13.84 1.49 26.85
C THR A 885 -13.87 1.48 28.38
N GLY A 886 -15.04 1.31 29.01
CA GLY A 886 -15.16 1.06 30.44
C GLY A 886 -14.48 -0.24 30.90
N VAL A 887 -14.48 -1.28 30.05
CA VAL A 887 -13.80 -2.56 30.33
C VAL A 887 -12.28 -2.37 30.32
N TYR A 888 -11.75 -1.64 29.32
CA TYR A 888 -10.34 -1.28 29.29
C TYR A 888 -9.93 -0.33 30.44
N ALA A 889 -10.81 0.60 30.82
CA ALA A 889 -10.60 1.49 31.96
C ALA A 889 -10.51 0.71 33.29
N ALA A 890 -11.42 -0.24 33.51
CA ALA A 890 -11.41 -1.12 34.69
C ALA A 890 -10.14 -1.98 34.75
N TYR A 891 -9.79 -2.65 33.65
CA TYR A 891 -8.54 -3.43 33.56
C TYR A 891 -7.30 -2.58 33.85
N MET A 892 -7.14 -1.45 33.16
CA MET A 892 -5.96 -0.60 33.34
C MET A 892 -5.90 0.01 34.73
N SER A 893 -7.05 0.32 35.35
CA SER A 893 -7.08 0.82 36.74
C SER A 893 -6.66 -0.26 37.75
N LYS A 894 -7.04 -1.54 37.55
CA LYS A 894 -6.51 -2.70 38.32
C LYS A 894 -5.00 -2.86 38.11
N LEU A 895 -4.52 -2.78 36.86
CA LEU A 895 -3.10 -3.00 36.54
C LEU A 895 -2.22 -1.88 37.08
N TYR A 896 -2.55 -0.63 36.77
CA TYR A 896 -1.74 0.54 37.13
C TYR A 896 -2.00 1.09 38.53
N ASP A 897 -3.02 0.60 39.26
CA ASP A 897 -3.32 1.02 40.65
C ASP A 897 -3.58 2.54 40.77
N THR A 898 -4.43 3.05 39.86
CA THR A 898 -4.92 4.45 39.79
C THR A 898 -6.04 4.58 38.76
N ASP A 899 -6.94 5.56 38.94
CA ASP A 899 -8.07 5.79 38.03
C ASP A 899 -7.62 6.21 36.62
N ILE A 900 -7.98 5.40 35.61
CA ILE A 900 -7.64 5.60 34.20
C ILE A 900 -8.91 5.64 33.36
N ASN A 901 -9.17 6.81 32.76
CA ASN A 901 -10.31 7.03 31.87
C ASN A 901 -9.85 6.89 30.42
N ILE A 902 -10.46 5.95 29.70
CA ILE A 902 -10.22 5.70 28.27
C ILE A 902 -11.49 6.08 27.51
N ALA A 903 -11.35 6.94 26.50
CA ALA A 903 -12.43 7.32 25.59
C ALA A 903 -11.93 7.30 24.15
N TYR A 904 -12.66 6.59 23.29
CA TYR A 904 -12.36 6.39 21.87
C TYR A 904 -13.05 7.46 21.02
N SER A 905 -12.39 7.93 19.95
CA SER A 905 -12.97 8.87 18.99
C SER A 905 -13.03 8.23 17.60
N GLU A 906 -14.23 7.80 17.21
CA GLU A 906 -14.46 7.00 15.99
C GLU A 906 -14.11 7.74 14.69
N SER A 907 -14.35 9.05 14.62
CA SER A 907 -14.00 9.88 13.46
C SER A 907 -12.49 10.03 13.24
N LEU A 908 -11.65 9.59 14.19
CA LEU A 908 -10.20 9.69 14.17
C LEU A 908 -9.48 8.33 14.28
N ASP A 909 -10.19 7.26 14.69
CA ASP A 909 -9.62 5.98 15.17
C ASP A 909 -8.49 6.21 16.21
N GLU A 910 -8.65 7.18 17.12
CA GLU A 910 -7.69 7.47 18.21
C GLU A 910 -8.30 7.20 19.60
N TYR A 911 -7.56 6.48 20.44
CA TYR A 911 -7.86 6.36 21.88
C TYR A 911 -7.28 7.54 22.67
N SER A 912 -8.16 8.35 23.25
CA SER A 912 -7.79 9.30 24.29
C SER A 912 -7.69 8.58 25.64
N VAL A 913 -6.65 8.88 26.41
CA VAL A 913 -6.34 8.20 27.67
C VAL A 913 -5.94 9.26 28.69
N LYS A 914 -6.62 9.28 29.84
CA LYS A 914 -6.37 10.19 30.96
C LYS A 914 -6.18 9.39 32.24
N CYS A 915 -5.38 9.91 33.16
CA CYS A 915 -5.12 9.31 34.47
C CYS A 915 -5.23 10.42 35.52
N GLY A 916 -5.93 10.17 36.63
CA GLY A 916 -6.14 11.18 37.68
C GLY A 916 -4.84 11.60 38.36
N HIS A 917 -3.97 10.64 38.69
CA HIS A 917 -2.68 10.91 39.32
C HIS A 917 -1.64 9.82 38.98
N LYS A 918 -0.58 10.17 38.22
CA LYS A 918 0.48 9.22 37.85
C LYS A 918 1.28 8.75 39.06
N ASN A 919 1.25 7.45 39.32
CA ASN A 919 1.99 6.81 40.41
C ASN A 919 3.35 6.24 39.96
N MET A 920 4.03 5.52 40.86
CA MET A 920 5.35 4.92 40.60
C MET A 920 5.32 3.82 39.53
N LYS A 921 4.20 3.10 39.36
CA LYS A 921 4.07 2.09 38.30
C LYS A 921 4.23 2.75 36.91
N ILE A 922 3.44 3.79 36.67
CA ILE A 922 3.44 4.54 35.40
C ILE A 922 4.80 5.19 35.10
N TRP A 923 5.54 5.63 36.13
CA TRP A 923 6.80 6.36 35.97
C TRP A 923 8.07 5.49 35.92
N LYS A 924 8.04 4.22 36.37
CA LYS A 924 9.25 3.37 36.47
C LYS A 924 9.07 1.92 36.01
N GLU A 925 7.91 1.33 36.24
CA GLU A 925 7.62 -0.09 36.01
C GLU A 925 7.17 -0.31 34.57
N PHE A 926 6.16 0.45 34.13
CA PHE A 926 5.72 0.52 32.74
C PHE A 926 6.36 1.71 32.01
N ALA A 927 7.69 1.89 32.13
CA ALA A 927 8.39 3.02 31.52
C ALA A 927 9.69 2.63 30.83
N VAL A 928 9.95 3.18 29.64
CA VAL A 928 11.16 2.96 28.85
C VAL A 928 11.93 4.26 28.67
N GLN A 929 13.22 4.26 29.02
CA GLN A 929 14.11 5.39 28.80
C GLN A 929 14.80 5.25 27.43
N GLY A 930 14.32 5.99 26.42
CA GLY A 930 14.98 6.12 25.13
C GLY A 930 15.99 7.28 25.11
N TYR A 931 17.02 7.16 24.26
CA TYR A 931 18.14 8.09 24.18
C TYR A 931 17.73 9.57 23.98
N TYR A 932 16.70 9.84 23.17
CA TYR A 932 16.18 11.19 22.93
C TYR A 932 14.88 11.52 23.71
N ARG A 933 14.18 10.52 24.26
CA ARG A 933 12.87 10.66 24.90
C ARG A 933 12.54 9.43 25.74
N SER A 934 12.01 9.65 26.94
CA SER A 934 11.34 8.63 27.74
C SER A 934 9.88 8.44 27.33
N TYR A 935 9.41 7.19 27.42
CA TYR A 935 8.04 6.78 27.21
C TYR A 935 7.53 6.24 28.55
N ASP A 936 6.51 6.89 29.12
CA ASP A 936 5.87 6.45 30.38
C ASP A 936 4.71 5.47 30.10
N GLY A 937 4.13 4.92 31.17
CA GLY A 937 3.05 3.93 31.06
C GLY A 937 1.81 4.44 30.32
N MET A 938 1.59 5.76 30.25
CA MET A 938 0.48 6.34 29.49
C MET A 938 0.78 6.40 27.98
N ASN A 939 2.05 6.60 27.61
CA ASN A 939 2.49 6.50 26.22
C ASN A 939 2.50 5.03 25.76
N LEU A 940 2.97 4.09 26.60
CA LEU A 940 2.93 2.65 26.28
C LEU A 940 1.50 2.12 26.19
N LEU A 941 0.59 2.55 27.09
CA LEU A 941 -0.83 2.21 27.03
C LEU A 941 -1.49 2.67 25.71
N LYS A 942 -1.23 3.91 25.26
CA LYS A 942 -1.68 4.36 23.92
C LYS A 942 -1.15 3.45 22.80
N HIS A 943 0.12 3.09 22.86
CA HIS A 943 0.74 2.19 21.88
C HIS A 943 0.13 0.76 21.92
N ALA A 944 -0.17 0.23 23.11
CA ALA A 944 -0.82 -1.06 23.32
C ALA A 944 -2.26 -1.11 22.79
N LEU A 945 -3.06 -0.06 23.03
CA LEU A 945 -4.42 0.09 22.49
C LEU A 945 -4.44 0.17 20.96
N HIS A 946 -3.44 0.81 20.35
CA HIS A 946 -3.32 0.91 18.89
C HIS A 946 -2.59 -0.28 18.24
N ASN A 947 -2.13 -1.27 19.02
CA ASN A 947 -1.28 -2.38 18.57
C ASN A 947 -0.04 -1.89 17.77
N THR A 948 0.69 -0.92 18.33
CA THR A 948 1.89 -0.31 17.72
C THR A 948 3.05 -0.26 18.70
N CYS A 949 4.28 -0.16 18.19
CA CYS A 949 5.47 0.14 19.00
C CYS A 949 5.90 1.61 18.84
N PRO A 950 6.39 2.29 19.88
CA PRO A 950 7.15 3.53 19.69
C PRO A 950 8.43 3.28 18.88
N ASP A 951 8.68 4.08 17.83
CA ASP A 951 9.97 4.06 17.15
C ASP A 951 11.00 4.85 17.97
N MET A 952 12.11 4.19 18.33
CA MET A 952 13.13 4.75 19.21
C MET A 952 14.47 4.81 18.47
N MET A 953 15.22 5.89 18.68
CA MET A 953 16.50 6.16 18.03
C MET A 953 17.57 6.45 19.07
N LYS A 954 18.80 5.99 18.82
CA LYS A 954 20.01 6.36 19.57
C LYS A 954 21.06 7.01 18.66
N SER A 955 21.88 7.89 19.24
CA SER A 955 23.05 8.43 18.54
C SER A 955 24.21 7.45 18.65
N ILE A 956 24.84 7.11 17.51
CA ILE A 956 26.05 6.27 17.48
C ILE A 956 27.33 7.06 17.19
N GLY A 957 27.23 8.38 17.04
CA GLY A 957 28.34 9.25 16.66
C GLY A 957 27.84 10.52 15.99
N LYS A 958 28.78 11.32 15.44
CA LYS A 958 28.47 12.51 14.66
C LYS A 958 29.01 12.40 13.24
N ASP A 959 28.30 13.00 12.28
CA ASP A 959 28.75 13.12 10.90
C ASP A 959 29.86 14.18 10.74
N GLU A 960 30.42 14.30 9.54
CA GLU A 960 31.48 15.27 9.21
C GLU A 960 31.03 16.74 9.36
N ASN A 961 29.72 16.99 9.51
CA ASN A 961 29.13 18.31 9.74
C ASN A 961 28.69 18.54 11.21
N GLY A 962 28.92 17.57 12.11
CA GLY A 962 28.60 17.63 13.54
C GLY A 962 27.18 17.19 13.95
N ASN A 963 26.36 16.69 13.02
CA ASN A 963 25.01 16.19 13.29
C ASN A 963 25.05 14.78 13.88
N ASP A 964 24.12 14.44 14.78
CA ASP A 964 24.02 13.09 15.34
C ASP A 964 23.61 12.06 14.29
N ILE A 965 24.39 10.98 14.18
CA ILE A 965 24.05 9.80 13.36
C ILE A 965 23.03 8.96 14.14
N LYS A 966 21.76 9.12 13.78
CA LYS A 966 20.63 8.41 14.40
C LYS A 966 20.46 7.02 13.79
N VAL A 967 20.48 6.01 14.65
CA VAL A 967 20.20 4.60 14.31
C VAL A 967 19.10 4.09 15.25
N ARG A 968 18.24 3.19 14.76
CA ARG A 968 17.13 2.64 15.54
C ARG A 968 17.66 1.90 16.77
N ASP A 969 17.07 2.18 17.92
CA ASP A 969 17.47 1.62 19.20
C ASP A 969 16.74 0.30 19.46
N ALA A 970 17.24 -0.79 18.87
CA ALA A 970 16.62 -2.11 18.95
C ALA A 970 16.35 -2.57 20.39
N GLU A 971 17.23 -2.24 21.34
CA GLU A 971 17.07 -2.56 22.77
C GLU A 971 15.89 -1.80 23.38
N GLY A 972 15.79 -0.49 23.12
CA GLY A 972 14.67 0.33 23.60
C GLY A 972 13.33 -0.09 22.98
N ILE A 973 13.31 -0.34 21.67
CA ILE A 973 12.15 -0.85 20.93
C ILE A 973 11.71 -2.21 21.48
N GLN A 974 12.65 -3.13 21.74
CA GLN A 974 12.33 -4.46 22.26
C GLN A 974 11.80 -4.41 23.71
N LEU A 975 12.32 -3.53 24.55
CA LEU A 975 11.82 -3.33 25.92
C LEU A 975 10.44 -2.67 25.91
N ALA A 976 10.19 -1.73 25.00
CA ALA A 976 8.87 -1.14 24.78
C ALA A 976 7.84 -2.18 24.32
N ASN A 977 8.19 -3.02 23.33
CA ASN A 977 7.36 -4.15 22.91
C ASN A 977 7.05 -5.07 24.10
N SER A 978 8.07 -5.54 24.83
CA SER A 978 7.85 -6.42 25.99
C SER A 978 6.88 -5.83 27.03
N LYS A 979 6.91 -4.52 27.25
CA LYS A 979 5.98 -3.83 28.17
C LYS A 979 4.60 -3.55 27.57
N ILE A 980 4.48 -3.51 26.24
CA ILE A 980 3.20 -3.47 25.54
C ILE A 980 2.56 -4.87 25.54
N ASP A 981 3.33 -5.91 25.27
CA ASP A 981 2.91 -7.32 25.28
C ASP A 981 2.44 -7.75 26.68
N GLU A 982 3.08 -7.26 27.74
CA GLU A 982 2.66 -7.45 29.15
C GLU A 982 1.27 -6.86 29.43
N ILE A 983 1.02 -5.61 28.97
CA ILE A 983 -0.29 -4.94 29.07
C ILE A 983 -1.35 -5.67 28.23
N ARG A 984 -0.99 -6.18 27.04
CA ARG A 984 -1.92 -6.88 26.14
C ARG A 984 -2.27 -8.27 26.67
N THR A 985 -1.30 -9.05 27.13
CA THR A 985 -1.50 -10.43 27.62
C THR A 985 -2.26 -10.44 28.94
N GLY A 986 -1.93 -9.52 29.86
CA GLY A 986 -2.61 -9.40 31.15
C GLY A 986 -4.09 -9.03 31.03
N PHE A 987 -4.54 -8.47 29.90
CA PHE A 987 -5.96 -8.21 29.64
C PHE A 987 -6.75 -9.51 29.43
N SER A 988 -6.23 -10.43 28.62
CA SER A 988 -6.86 -11.73 28.36
C SER A 988 -6.90 -12.58 29.65
N GLU A 989 -5.80 -12.61 30.42
CA GLU A 989 -5.76 -13.25 31.75
C GLU A 989 -6.77 -12.61 32.73
N TRP A 990 -7.00 -11.29 32.64
CA TRP A 990 -7.99 -10.59 33.47
C TRP A 990 -9.43 -10.89 33.04
N LEU A 991 -9.70 -11.10 31.76
CA LEU A 991 -11.02 -11.53 31.26
C LEU A 991 -11.37 -12.95 31.75
N GLU A 992 -10.39 -13.86 31.82
CA GLU A 992 -10.59 -15.20 32.42
C GLU A 992 -10.98 -15.13 33.90
N GLU A 993 -10.50 -14.13 34.65
CA GLU A 993 -10.81 -13.94 36.07
C GLU A 993 -12.23 -13.38 36.35
N GLN A 994 -13.03 -13.06 35.32
CA GLN A 994 -14.35 -12.43 35.50
C GLN A 994 -15.52 -13.41 35.73
N PRO A 995 -16.63 -12.95 36.35
CA PRO A 995 -17.84 -13.75 36.55
C PRO A 995 -18.43 -14.29 35.24
N GLN A 996 -19.07 -15.46 35.28
CA GLN A 996 -19.60 -16.11 34.09
C GLN A 996 -20.62 -15.23 33.34
N LEU A 997 -21.49 -14.51 34.04
CA LEU A 997 -22.47 -13.57 33.44
C LEU A 997 -21.79 -12.50 32.56
N PHE A 998 -20.60 -12.03 32.94
CA PHE A 998 -19.83 -11.06 32.15
C PHE A 998 -19.21 -11.70 30.90
N LYS A 999 -18.73 -12.95 31.01
CA LYS A 999 -18.24 -13.74 29.88
C LYS A 999 -19.34 -14.08 28.89
N ASP A 1000 -20.51 -14.48 29.38
CA ASP A 1000 -21.69 -14.77 28.57
C ASP A 1000 -22.15 -13.49 27.85
N THR A 1001 -22.19 -12.34 28.55
CA THR A 1001 -22.51 -11.04 27.96
C THR A 1001 -21.52 -10.62 26.86
N LEU A 1002 -20.21 -10.77 27.09
CA LEU A 1002 -19.19 -10.52 26.05
C LEU A 1002 -19.34 -11.46 24.86
N THR A 1003 -19.65 -12.73 25.10
CA THR A 1003 -19.87 -13.74 24.06
C THR A 1003 -21.10 -13.40 23.23
N ASP A 1004 -22.20 -12.98 23.86
CA ASP A 1004 -23.41 -12.54 23.18
C ASP A 1004 -23.19 -11.23 22.41
N MET A 1005 -22.43 -10.29 22.96
CA MET A 1005 -22.01 -9.07 22.24
C MET A 1005 -21.15 -9.40 21.02
N TYR A 1006 -20.22 -10.36 21.11
CA TYR A 1006 -19.43 -10.80 19.96
C TYR A 1006 -20.30 -11.49 18.91
N ASN A 1007 -21.13 -12.45 19.31
CA ASN A 1007 -21.97 -13.19 18.39
C ASN A 1007 -22.99 -12.28 17.69
N ARG A 1008 -23.62 -11.33 18.40
CA ARG A 1008 -24.54 -10.33 17.83
C ARG A 1008 -23.86 -9.32 16.89
N LYS A 1009 -22.55 -9.06 17.05
CA LYS A 1009 -21.80 -8.10 16.20
C LYS A 1009 -21.07 -8.72 15.02
N PHE A 1010 -20.62 -9.98 15.13
CA PHE A 1010 -19.75 -10.63 14.15
C PHE A 1010 -20.29 -11.98 13.67
N ASN A 1011 -20.63 -12.88 14.59
CA ASN A 1011 -21.16 -14.23 14.26
C ASN A 1011 -22.68 -14.22 14.02
N CYS A 1012 -23.18 -13.14 13.41
CA CYS A 1012 -24.57 -12.96 12.99
C CYS A 1012 -24.71 -12.86 11.47
N PHE A 1013 -23.59 -12.76 10.74
CA PHE A 1013 -23.56 -12.40 9.33
C PHE A 1013 -23.41 -13.61 8.41
N VAL A 1014 -24.49 -13.97 7.71
CA VAL A 1014 -24.49 -15.03 6.70
C VAL A 1014 -24.06 -14.45 5.34
N ARG A 1015 -23.20 -15.18 4.61
CA ARG A 1015 -22.79 -14.79 3.26
C ARG A 1015 -23.86 -15.20 2.23
N PRO A 1016 -24.19 -14.37 1.22
CA PRO A 1016 -25.01 -14.79 0.09
C PRO A 1016 -24.46 -16.06 -0.58
N LYS A 1017 -25.35 -16.96 -1.03
CA LYS A 1017 -24.98 -18.25 -1.63
C LYS A 1017 -25.61 -18.41 -3.02
N TYR A 1018 -25.02 -17.73 -3.98
CA TYR A 1018 -25.42 -17.73 -5.39
C TYR A 1018 -25.41 -19.14 -6.00
N ASP A 1019 -26.54 -19.55 -6.60
CA ASP A 1019 -26.67 -20.76 -7.42
C ASP A 1019 -26.99 -20.35 -8.86
N GLY A 1020 -25.99 -20.46 -9.74
CA GLY A 1020 -26.13 -20.16 -11.16
C GLY A 1020 -26.46 -21.38 -12.02
N SER A 1021 -26.69 -22.56 -11.44
CA SER A 1021 -26.84 -23.85 -12.15
C SER A 1021 -27.89 -23.81 -13.27
N HIS A 1022 -29.00 -23.12 -13.00
CA HIS A 1022 -30.14 -22.89 -13.87
C HIS A 1022 -29.82 -22.12 -15.17
N GLN A 1023 -28.79 -21.27 -15.17
CA GLN A 1023 -28.51 -20.37 -16.30
C GLN A 1023 -28.19 -21.12 -17.60
N THR A 1024 -28.88 -20.73 -18.67
CA THR A 1024 -28.46 -20.94 -20.05
C THR A 1024 -27.46 -19.86 -20.47
N PHE A 1025 -26.66 -20.16 -21.49
CA PHE A 1025 -25.78 -19.19 -22.14
C PHE A 1025 -25.99 -19.31 -23.66
N PRO A 1026 -26.97 -18.56 -24.23
CA PRO A 1026 -27.18 -18.49 -25.67
C PRO A 1026 -25.89 -18.08 -26.41
N ASP A 1027 -25.78 -18.48 -27.68
CA ASP A 1027 -24.69 -18.14 -28.61
C ASP A 1027 -23.23 -18.47 -28.17
N LEU A 1028 -23.05 -19.14 -27.03
CA LEU A 1028 -21.77 -19.58 -26.50
C LEU A 1028 -21.22 -20.79 -27.28
N ASP A 1029 -20.18 -20.60 -28.10
CA ASP A 1029 -19.56 -21.67 -28.88
C ASP A 1029 -18.61 -22.54 -28.04
N LEU A 1030 -19.19 -23.47 -27.28
CA LEU A 1030 -18.48 -24.53 -26.56
C LEU A 1030 -17.62 -25.41 -27.47
N LYS A 1031 -17.86 -25.45 -28.79
CA LYS A 1031 -17.10 -26.27 -29.75
C LYS A 1031 -15.81 -25.57 -30.16
N ALA A 1032 -15.87 -24.26 -30.41
CA ALA A 1032 -14.69 -23.42 -30.60
C ALA A 1032 -13.85 -23.33 -29.31
N LEU A 1033 -14.49 -23.11 -28.16
CA LEU A 1033 -13.82 -23.10 -26.85
C LEU A 1033 -13.16 -24.46 -26.53
N SER A 1034 -13.83 -25.58 -26.78
CA SER A 1034 -13.23 -26.92 -26.61
C SER A 1034 -12.08 -27.18 -27.58
N SER A 1035 -12.09 -26.59 -28.78
CA SER A 1035 -11.03 -26.79 -29.78
C SER A 1035 -9.81 -25.88 -29.58
N ARG A 1036 -9.98 -24.72 -28.95
CA ARG A 1036 -8.91 -23.70 -28.77
C ARG A 1036 -8.35 -23.65 -27.35
N TYR A 1037 -9.20 -23.85 -26.34
CA TYR A 1037 -8.86 -23.73 -24.91
C TYR A 1037 -9.17 -25.00 -24.10
N GLY A 1038 -9.67 -26.07 -24.74
CA GLY A 1038 -9.97 -27.35 -24.08
C GLY A 1038 -11.22 -27.36 -23.19
N VAL A 1039 -11.96 -26.25 -23.10
CA VAL A 1039 -13.16 -26.10 -22.27
C VAL A 1039 -14.33 -26.87 -22.90
N LYS A 1040 -14.68 -28.02 -22.32
CA LYS A 1040 -15.78 -28.89 -22.81
C LYS A 1040 -17.16 -28.49 -22.28
N SER A 1041 -17.19 -27.78 -21.15
CA SER A 1041 -18.40 -27.37 -20.42
C SER A 1041 -18.04 -26.25 -19.44
N ILE A 1042 -18.99 -25.38 -19.15
CA ILE A 1042 -18.86 -24.37 -18.09
C ILE A 1042 -18.95 -25.04 -16.72
N TYR A 1043 -18.07 -24.67 -15.78
CA TYR A 1043 -18.08 -25.20 -14.42
C TYR A 1043 -19.21 -24.56 -13.58
N PRO A 1044 -19.76 -25.26 -12.56
CA PRO A 1044 -20.77 -24.68 -11.67
C PRO A 1044 -20.34 -23.33 -11.08
N SER A 1045 -19.14 -23.26 -10.49
CA SER A 1045 -18.59 -22.03 -9.91
C SER A 1045 -18.39 -20.88 -10.91
N GLN A 1046 -18.28 -21.15 -12.21
CA GLN A 1046 -18.30 -20.11 -13.24
C GLN A 1046 -19.72 -19.59 -13.46
N LYS A 1047 -20.73 -20.46 -13.48
CA LYS A 1047 -22.13 -20.04 -13.51
C LYS A 1047 -22.52 -19.25 -12.27
N ASP A 1048 -22.19 -19.76 -11.08
CA ASP A 1048 -22.51 -19.15 -9.79
C ASP A 1048 -21.92 -17.74 -9.68
N CYS A 1049 -20.69 -17.57 -10.18
CA CYS A 1049 -20.02 -16.28 -10.30
C CYS A 1049 -20.74 -15.35 -11.30
N VAL A 1050 -21.08 -15.80 -12.51
CA VAL A 1050 -21.86 -14.97 -13.46
C VAL A 1050 -23.25 -14.60 -12.91
N TRP A 1051 -23.89 -15.49 -12.15
CA TRP A 1051 -25.17 -15.18 -11.48
C TRP A 1051 -25.01 -14.08 -10.44
N MET A 1052 -24.03 -14.22 -9.55
CA MET A 1052 -23.65 -13.21 -8.55
C MET A 1052 -23.45 -11.82 -9.18
N LEU A 1053 -22.76 -11.76 -10.32
CA LEU A 1053 -22.49 -10.51 -11.03
C LEU A 1053 -23.73 -9.89 -11.68
N LYS A 1054 -24.61 -10.71 -12.29
CA LYS A 1054 -25.91 -10.27 -12.80
C LYS A 1054 -26.81 -9.71 -11.69
N GLN A 1055 -26.90 -10.45 -10.58
CA GLN A 1055 -27.87 -10.22 -9.51
C GLN A 1055 -27.51 -9.02 -8.62
N ASN A 1056 -26.21 -8.82 -8.36
CA ASN A 1056 -25.70 -7.67 -7.62
C ASN A 1056 -25.45 -6.43 -8.50
N GLY A 1057 -25.50 -6.58 -9.83
CA GLY A 1057 -25.04 -5.55 -10.78
C GLY A 1057 -23.53 -5.25 -10.70
N GLY A 1058 -22.74 -6.08 -10.03
CA GLY A 1058 -21.36 -5.79 -9.66
C GLY A 1058 -20.78 -6.87 -8.74
N GLY A 1059 -19.52 -6.75 -8.34
CA GLY A 1059 -18.97 -7.71 -7.37
C GLY A 1059 -17.45 -7.75 -7.27
N ILE A 1060 -16.97 -8.61 -6.37
CA ILE A 1060 -15.56 -8.99 -6.24
C ILE A 1060 -15.48 -10.50 -6.40
N CYS A 1061 -14.83 -10.94 -7.47
CA CYS A 1061 -14.64 -12.36 -7.79
C CYS A 1061 -13.23 -12.77 -7.36
N ASP A 1062 -13.10 -13.35 -6.18
CA ASP A 1062 -11.86 -13.96 -5.71
C ASP A 1062 -11.86 -15.45 -6.05
N HIS A 1063 -10.93 -15.87 -6.90
CA HIS A 1063 -10.88 -17.20 -7.51
C HIS A 1063 -9.42 -17.61 -7.72
N GLU A 1064 -9.09 -18.90 -7.69
CA GLU A 1064 -7.72 -19.37 -7.97
C GLU A 1064 -7.32 -19.18 -9.45
N VAL A 1065 -6.00 -19.16 -9.72
CA VAL A 1065 -5.45 -19.12 -11.07
C VAL A 1065 -5.85 -20.36 -11.86
N GLY A 1066 -6.22 -20.20 -13.14
CA GLY A 1066 -6.64 -21.31 -14.01
C GLY A 1066 -8.13 -21.69 -13.93
N THR A 1067 -8.90 -21.13 -13.01
CA THR A 1067 -10.37 -21.35 -12.88
C THR A 1067 -11.22 -20.77 -14.03
N GLY A 1068 -10.60 -20.10 -15.01
CA GLY A 1068 -11.28 -19.55 -16.20
C GLY A 1068 -11.84 -18.14 -16.03
N LYS A 1069 -11.27 -17.31 -15.15
CA LYS A 1069 -11.63 -15.89 -14.91
C LYS A 1069 -11.88 -15.07 -16.19
N THR A 1070 -11.00 -15.20 -17.18
CA THR A 1070 -11.15 -14.54 -18.49
C THR A 1070 -12.46 -14.89 -19.17
N LEU A 1071 -12.87 -16.16 -19.10
CA LEU A 1071 -14.14 -16.64 -19.64
C LEU A 1071 -15.33 -16.14 -18.80
N ILE A 1072 -15.21 -16.08 -17.47
CA ILE A 1072 -16.21 -15.45 -16.58
C ILE A 1072 -16.45 -13.99 -17.00
N MET A 1073 -15.40 -13.18 -17.22
CA MET A 1073 -15.57 -11.79 -17.68
C MET A 1073 -16.28 -11.71 -19.04
N CYS A 1074 -15.90 -12.56 -20.00
CA CYS A 1074 -16.51 -12.54 -21.33
C CYS A 1074 -18.00 -12.94 -21.27
N MET A 1075 -18.32 -13.99 -20.52
CA MET A 1075 -19.70 -14.47 -20.33
C MET A 1075 -20.55 -13.47 -19.54
N ALA A 1076 -20.02 -12.90 -18.45
CA ALA A 1076 -20.72 -11.88 -17.67
C ALA A 1076 -20.98 -10.62 -18.52
N ALA A 1077 -19.98 -10.08 -19.20
CA ALA A 1077 -20.15 -8.91 -20.06
C ALA A 1077 -21.17 -9.15 -21.18
N HIS A 1078 -21.12 -10.31 -21.84
CA HIS A 1078 -22.03 -10.64 -22.93
C HIS A 1078 -23.47 -10.84 -22.44
N GLU A 1079 -23.66 -11.63 -21.37
CA GLU A 1079 -24.98 -11.88 -20.78
C GLU A 1079 -25.60 -10.62 -20.16
N MET A 1080 -24.79 -9.79 -19.48
CA MET A 1080 -25.27 -8.52 -18.94
C MET A 1080 -25.72 -7.58 -20.05
N LYS A 1081 -25.09 -7.60 -21.23
CA LYS A 1081 -25.60 -6.88 -22.40
C LYS A 1081 -26.86 -7.52 -23.01
N ARG A 1082 -26.88 -8.85 -23.20
CA ARG A 1082 -28.04 -9.60 -23.72
C ARG A 1082 -29.32 -9.33 -22.92
N LEU A 1083 -29.19 -9.22 -21.60
CA LEU A 1083 -30.30 -9.03 -20.66
C LEU A 1083 -30.58 -7.54 -20.32
N GLY A 1084 -29.89 -6.58 -20.95
CA GLY A 1084 -30.09 -5.14 -20.69
C GLY A 1084 -29.59 -4.65 -19.32
N LEU A 1085 -28.69 -5.40 -18.67
CA LEU A 1085 -28.06 -5.07 -17.38
C LEU A 1085 -26.82 -4.16 -17.55
N ALA A 1086 -26.29 -4.08 -18.78
CA ALA A 1086 -25.22 -3.17 -19.17
C ALA A 1086 -25.35 -2.81 -20.66
N HIS A 1087 -25.26 -1.53 -21.01
CA HIS A 1087 -25.28 -1.03 -22.38
C HIS A 1087 -23.97 -1.29 -23.12
N LYS A 1088 -22.84 -0.89 -22.52
CA LYS A 1088 -21.53 -0.87 -23.18
C LYS A 1088 -20.42 -1.26 -22.18
N PRO A 1089 -20.34 -2.53 -21.78
CA PRO A 1089 -19.38 -2.98 -20.78
C PRO A 1089 -17.93 -2.86 -21.26
N MET A 1090 -17.04 -2.45 -20.36
CA MET A 1090 -15.59 -2.38 -20.61
C MET A 1090 -14.83 -3.41 -19.77
N ILE A 1091 -13.90 -4.16 -20.36
CA ILE A 1091 -12.94 -5.01 -19.65
C ILE A 1091 -11.56 -4.33 -19.65
N ILE A 1092 -10.96 -4.20 -18.46
CA ILE A 1092 -9.59 -3.71 -18.28
C ILE A 1092 -8.71 -4.81 -17.70
N GLY A 1093 -7.51 -5.01 -18.26
CA GLY A 1093 -6.52 -5.94 -17.68
C GLY A 1093 -5.07 -5.56 -17.91
N LEU A 1094 -4.16 -6.51 -17.63
CA LEU A 1094 -2.73 -6.33 -17.92
C LEU A 1094 -2.48 -6.20 -19.42
N LYS A 1095 -1.46 -5.42 -19.79
CA LYS A 1095 -1.13 -5.08 -21.18
C LYS A 1095 -0.84 -6.30 -22.07
N ALA A 1096 -0.33 -7.39 -21.50
CA ALA A 1096 -0.16 -8.66 -22.21
C ALA A 1096 -1.52 -9.36 -22.45
N ASN A 1097 -2.39 -9.37 -21.43
CA ASN A 1097 -3.65 -10.10 -21.41
C ASN A 1097 -4.68 -9.53 -22.39
N VAL A 1098 -4.68 -8.21 -22.71
CA VAL A 1098 -5.70 -7.56 -23.57
C VAL A 1098 -5.99 -8.32 -24.87
N ALA A 1099 -4.95 -8.79 -25.56
CA ALA A 1099 -5.11 -9.54 -26.81
C ALA A 1099 -5.67 -10.96 -26.59
N GLU A 1100 -5.36 -11.59 -25.46
CA GLU A 1100 -5.88 -12.90 -25.08
C GLU A 1100 -7.33 -12.83 -24.58
N ILE A 1101 -7.69 -11.79 -23.81
CA ILE A 1101 -9.07 -11.51 -23.41
C ILE A 1101 -9.94 -11.31 -24.66
N ALA A 1102 -9.50 -10.45 -25.59
CA ALA A 1102 -10.21 -10.23 -26.86
C ALA A 1102 -10.35 -11.52 -27.70
N ALA A 1103 -9.27 -12.31 -27.81
CA ALA A 1103 -9.29 -13.60 -28.51
C ALA A 1103 -10.20 -14.63 -27.83
N THR A 1104 -10.27 -14.63 -26.49
CA THR A 1104 -11.15 -15.51 -25.71
C THR A 1104 -12.60 -15.14 -25.92
N TYR A 1105 -12.95 -13.85 -25.82
CA TYR A 1105 -14.31 -13.35 -26.08
C TYR A 1105 -14.75 -13.69 -27.51
N GLN A 1106 -13.92 -13.41 -28.52
CA GLN A 1106 -14.20 -13.78 -29.92
C GLN A 1106 -14.32 -15.31 -30.17
N THR A 1107 -13.77 -16.15 -29.28
CA THR A 1107 -13.93 -17.61 -29.37
C THR A 1107 -15.18 -18.09 -28.64
N ALA A 1108 -15.57 -17.43 -27.56
CA ALA A 1108 -16.79 -17.71 -26.82
C ALA A 1108 -18.03 -17.26 -27.60
N TYR A 1109 -17.99 -16.06 -28.20
CA TYR A 1109 -19.09 -15.42 -28.90
C TYR A 1109 -18.62 -14.88 -30.26
N PRO A 1110 -18.56 -15.71 -31.32
CA PRO A 1110 -18.00 -15.34 -32.62
C PRO A 1110 -18.69 -14.16 -33.33
N ASN A 1111 -19.94 -13.87 -32.96
CA ASN A 1111 -20.74 -12.77 -33.52
C ASN A 1111 -20.60 -11.45 -32.75
N ALA A 1112 -19.93 -11.42 -31.60
CA ALA A 1112 -19.88 -10.25 -30.72
C ALA A 1112 -18.98 -9.13 -31.26
N ARG A 1113 -19.50 -7.90 -31.32
CA ARG A 1113 -18.81 -6.71 -31.83
C ARG A 1113 -17.89 -6.10 -30.76
N ILE A 1114 -16.70 -6.68 -30.62
CA ILE A 1114 -15.71 -6.29 -29.62
C ILE A 1114 -14.72 -5.26 -30.20
N LEU A 1115 -14.46 -4.16 -29.48
CA LEU A 1115 -13.37 -3.22 -29.78
C LEU A 1115 -12.24 -3.41 -28.76
N TYR A 1116 -11.02 -3.68 -29.21
CA TYR A 1116 -9.84 -3.75 -28.32
C TYR A 1116 -8.72 -2.80 -28.74
N ALA A 1117 -7.97 -2.29 -27.76
CA ALA A 1117 -6.98 -1.23 -27.96
C ALA A 1117 -5.54 -1.75 -28.21
N SER A 1118 -4.97 -1.50 -29.39
CA SER A 1118 -3.55 -1.78 -29.65
C SER A 1118 -2.63 -0.63 -29.18
N GLU A 1119 -1.32 -0.86 -29.18
CA GLU A 1119 -0.33 0.20 -28.91
C GLU A 1119 -0.39 1.36 -29.92
N LYS A 1120 -0.75 1.07 -31.17
CA LYS A 1120 -0.76 2.05 -32.28
C LYS A 1120 -1.93 3.03 -32.16
N ASP A 1121 -3.02 2.61 -31.52
CA ASP A 1121 -4.24 3.40 -31.35
C ASP A 1121 -4.10 4.48 -30.27
N PHE A 1122 -3.12 4.32 -29.36
CA PHE A 1122 -2.86 5.25 -28.26
C PHE A 1122 -1.73 6.26 -28.53
N SER A 1123 -1.38 6.48 -29.80
CA SER A 1123 -0.62 7.67 -30.21
C SER A 1123 -1.42 8.94 -29.94
N THR A 1124 -0.75 10.10 -29.84
CA THR A 1124 -1.42 11.40 -29.59
C THR A 1124 -2.43 11.79 -30.66
N GLU A 1125 -2.27 11.29 -31.88
CA GLU A 1125 -3.17 11.54 -33.01
C GLU A 1125 -4.31 10.51 -33.07
N ASN A 1126 -4.00 9.21 -32.90
CA ASN A 1126 -4.99 8.14 -33.02
C ASN A 1126 -5.92 8.03 -31.80
N ARG A 1127 -5.46 8.41 -30.60
CA ARG A 1127 -6.24 8.25 -29.35
C ARG A 1127 -7.59 8.97 -29.41
N VAL A 1128 -7.63 10.17 -30.02
CA VAL A 1128 -8.89 10.92 -30.20
C VAL A 1128 -9.85 10.13 -31.10
N ARG A 1129 -9.37 9.59 -32.22
CA ARG A 1129 -10.18 8.74 -33.10
C ARG A 1129 -10.68 7.48 -32.40
N PHE A 1130 -9.85 6.84 -31.57
CA PHE A 1130 -10.24 5.66 -30.79
C PHE A 1130 -11.34 5.97 -29.77
N PHE A 1131 -11.24 7.09 -29.04
CA PHE A 1131 -12.28 7.55 -28.11
C PHE A 1131 -13.57 7.93 -28.83
N ASN A 1132 -13.48 8.63 -29.96
CA ASN A 1132 -14.64 9.03 -30.76
C ASN A 1132 -15.35 7.82 -31.38
N ASN A 1133 -14.60 6.76 -31.74
CA ASN A 1133 -15.18 5.48 -32.15
C ASN A 1133 -16.01 4.84 -31.00
N ILE A 1134 -15.57 4.90 -29.74
CA ILE A 1134 -16.34 4.36 -28.60
C ILE A 1134 -17.62 5.18 -28.37
N LYS A 1135 -17.52 6.52 -28.42
CA LYS A 1135 -18.65 7.47 -28.27
C LYS A 1135 -19.78 7.17 -29.26
N ASN A 1136 -19.45 7.05 -30.55
CA ASN A 1136 -20.44 7.06 -31.64
C ASN A 1136 -20.97 5.69 -32.07
N ASN A 1137 -20.55 4.62 -31.41
CA ASN A 1137 -20.88 3.26 -31.83
C ASN A 1137 -21.28 2.37 -30.65
N ASP A 1138 -22.05 1.34 -30.99
CA ASP A 1138 -22.49 0.29 -30.09
C ASP A 1138 -21.55 -0.92 -30.22
N TYR A 1139 -20.88 -1.26 -29.12
CA TYR A 1139 -19.94 -2.38 -29.01
C TYR A 1139 -20.39 -3.31 -27.89
N ASP A 1140 -20.22 -4.61 -28.07
CA ASP A 1140 -20.62 -5.62 -27.09
C ASP A 1140 -19.61 -5.76 -25.94
N CYS A 1141 -18.37 -5.36 -26.20
CA CYS A 1141 -17.41 -5.01 -25.16
C CYS A 1141 -16.31 -4.09 -25.70
N VAL A 1142 -15.80 -3.19 -24.85
CA VAL A 1142 -14.56 -2.45 -25.09
C VAL A 1142 -13.45 -3.03 -24.21
N ILE A 1143 -12.30 -3.40 -24.77
CA ILE A 1143 -11.20 -4.07 -24.04
C ILE A 1143 -9.92 -3.22 -24.13
N MET A 1144 -9.33 -2.90 -22.98
CA MET A 1144 -8.07 -2.13 -22.93
C MET A 1144 -7.18 -2.50 -21.76
N SER A 1145 -5.96 -1.98 -21.75
CA SER A 1145 -5.03 -2.14 -20.63
C SER A 1145 -5.20 -1.06 -19.56
N HIS A 1146 -4.79 -1.38 -18.35
CA HIS A 1146 -4.66 -0.43 -17.22
C HIS A 1146 -3.96 0.89 -17.61
N ASP A 1147 -2.86 0.81 -18.36
CA ASP A 1147 -2.09 1.97 -18.86
C ASP A 1147 -2.82 2.81 -19.91
N GLN A 1148 -3.78 2.22 -20.64
CA GLN A 1148 -4.60 2.90 -21.64
C GLN A 1148 -5.78 3.60 -20.94
N PHE A 1149 -6.45 2.92 -20.01
CA PHE A 1149 -7.52 3.49 -19.18
C PHE A 1149 -7.03 4.72 -18.38
N GLY A 1150 -5.83 4.63 -17.78
CA GLY A 1150 -5.22 5.73 -17.03
C GLY A 1150 -4.92 7.02 -17.84
N LYS A 1151 -5.08 6.97 -19.18
CA LYS A 1151 -4.90 8.09 -20.14
C LYS A 1151 -6.23 8.66 -20.66
N ILE A 1152 -7.38 8.16 -20.21
CA ILE A 1152 -8.70 8.74 -20.51
C ILE A 1152 -8.92 10.00 -19.66
N PRO A 1153 -9.35 11.14 -20.22
CA PRO A 1153 -9.67 12.33 -19.44
C PRO A 1153 -10.99 12.15 -18.64
N GLN A 1154 -11.07 12.87 -17.52
CA GLN A 1154 -12.19 12.80 -16.57
C GLN A 1154 -12.89 14.15 -16.53
N ALA A 1155 -14.23 14.15 -16.56
CA ALA A 1155 -15.07 15.35 -16.51
C ALA A 1155 -14.63 16.28 -15.35
N PRO A 1156 -14.17 17.53 -15.61
CA PRO A 1156 -13.72 18.45 -14.57
C PRO A 1156 -14.76 18.73 -13.48
N GLU A 1157 -16.04 18.66 -13.84
CA GLU A 1157 -17.20 18.89 -12.99
C GLU A 1157 -17.35 17.75 -11.96
N LEU A 1158 -17.05 16.50 -12.36
CA LEU A 1158 -16.97 15.36 -11.46
C LEU A 1158 -15.76 15.49 -10.52
N GLN A 1159 -14.61 15.94 -11.03
CA GLN A 1159 -13.43 16.22 -10.18
C GLN A 1159 -13.75 17.30 -9.12
N GLN A 1160 -14.49 18.34 -9.49
CA GLN A 1160 -14.94 19.38 -8.56
C GLN A 1160 -15.87 18.80 -7.48
N ARG A 1161 -16.88 17.99 -7.86
CA ARG A 1161 -17.79 17.32 -6.89
C ARG A 1161 -17.03 16.44 -5.88
N ILE A 1162 -16.09 15.62 -6.35
CA ILE A 1162 -15.26 14.74 -5.50
C ILE A 1162 -14.47 15.54 -4.46
N LEU A 1163 -13.90 16.67 -4.86
CA LEU A 1163 -13.03 17.48 -4.01
C LEU A 1163 -13.80 18.40 -3.07
N GLN A 1164 -14.99 18.84 -3.45
CA GLN A 1164 -15.90 19.50 -2.54
C GLN A 1164 -16.34 18.52 -1.44
N ALA A 1165 -16.76 17.31 -1.80
CA ALA A 1165 -17.12 16.29 -0.80
C ALA A 1165 -15.95 15.94 0.15
N GLU A 1166 -14.71 15.86 -0.36
CA GLU A 1166 -13.53 15.68 0.51
C GLU A 1166 -13.24 16.91 1.39
N LEU A 1167 -13.45 18.13 0.89
CA LEU A 1167 -13.32 19.35 1.68
C LEU A 1167 -14.35 19.38 2.82
N ASP A 1168 -15.63 19.16 2.51
CA ASP A 1168 -16.74 19.12 3.47
C ASP A 1168 -16.45 18.13 4.62
N THR A 1169 -16.00 16.89 4.32
CA THR A 1169 -15.62 15.93 5.37
C THR A 1169 -14.45 16.42 6.24
N VAL A 1170 -13.49 17.17 5.68
CA VAL A 1170 -12.35 17.72 6.44
C VAL A 1170 -12.79 18.91 7.30
N GLU A 1171 -13.78 19.69 6.86
CA GLU A 1171 -14.39 20.76 7.65
C GLU A 1171 -15.23 20.22 8.81
N GLU A 1172 -16.07 19.21 8.57
CA GLU A 1172 -16.90 18.57 9.61
C GLU A 1172 -16.03 17.93 10.69
N ASN A 1173 -14.93 17.27 10.32
CA ASN A 1173 -13.93 16.80 11.28
C ASN A 1173 -13.26 17.94 12.07
N LEU A 1174 -12.94 19.07 11.43
CA LEU A 1174 -12.41 20.26 12.11
C LEU A 1174 -13.43 20.91 13.06
N GLU A 1175 -14.72 20.84 12.76
CA GLU A 1175 -15.79 21.36 13.61
C GLU A 1175 -16.02 20.47 14.85
N VAL A 1176 -16.06 19.14 14.68
CA VAL A 1176 -16.07 18.18 15.80
C VAL A 1176 -14.85 18.34 16.71
N LEU A 1177 -13.65 18.50 16.13
CA LEU A 1177 -12.43 18.77 16.90
C LEU A 1177 -12.47 20.13 17.64
N ARG A 1178 -13.22 21.11 17.15
CA ARG A 1178 -13.39 22.41 17.83
C ARG A 1178 -14.45 22.35 18.93
N SER A 1179 -15.51 21.55 18.77
CA SER A 1179 -16.54 21.38 19.80
C SER A 1179 -16.09 20.49 20.97
N GLN A 1180 -15.25 19.47 20.73
CA GLN A 1180 -14.59 18.63 21.75
C GLN A 1180 -13.47 19.36 22.55
N GLY A 1181 -13.56 20.68 22.69
CA GLY A 1181 -12.43 21.54 23.02
C GLY A 1181 -11.81 21.36 24.41
N LYS A 1182 -10.75 20.51 24.49
CA LYS A 1182 -9.59 20.73 25.40
C LYS A 1182 -8.32 19.91 25.09
N ASP A 1183 -8.43 18.65 24.64
CA ASP A 1183 -7.29 17.70 24.67
C ASP A 1183 -6.75 17.25 23.30
N ILE A 1184 -6.85 18.09 22.27
CA ILE A 1184 -6.41 17.77 20.89
C ILE A 1184 -4.99 18.30 20.61
N SER A 1185 -4.18 17.47 19.94
CA SER A 1185 -2.82 17.84 19.55
C SER A 1185 -2.80 19.03 18.58
N ARG A 1186 -2.09 20.10 18.97
CA ARG A 1186 -1.83 21.28 18.11
C ARG A 1186 -1.15 20.92 16.77
N THR A 1187 -0.52 19.75 16.67
CA THR A 1187 0.08 19.23 15.44
C THR A 1187 -0.98 18.63 14.50
N MET A 1188 -2.01 17.97 15.05
CA MET A 1188 -3.11 17.38 14.29
C MET A 1188 -3.98 18.46 13.64
N LEU A 1189 -4.39 19.48 14.41
CA LEU A 1189 -5.18 20.61 13.90
C LEU A 1189 -4.47 21.30 12.71
N LYS A 1190 -3.18 21.61 12.86
CA LYS A 1190 -2.36 22.17 11.75
C LYS A 1190 -2.23 21.23 10.56
N GLY A 1191 -2.29 19.91 10.76
CA GLY A 1191 -2.31 18.91 9.70
C GLY A 1191 -3.59 18.96 8.88
N LEU A 1192 -4.75 19.04 9.56
CA LEU A 1192 -6.06 19.14 8.93
C LEU A 1192 -6.31 20.50 8.29
N GLU A 1193 -5.90 21.60 8.92
CA GLU A 1193 -5.95 22.95 8.34
C GLU A 1193 -5.08 23.03 7.06
N LYS A 1194 -3.89 22.42 7.06
CA LYS A 1194 -3.07 22.28 5.86
C LYS A 1194 -3.70 21.37 4.80
N ARG A 1195 -4.46 20.33 5.20
CA ARG A 1195 -5.22 19.48 4.26
C ARG A 1195 -6.34 20.26 3.58
N LYS A 1196 -7.12 21.04 4.36
CA LYS A 1196 -8.15 21.96 3.86
C LYS A 1196 -7.59 22.92 2.80
N PHE A 1197 -6.53 23.68 3.14
CA PHE A 1197 -5.92 24.63 2.21
C PHE A 1197 -5.42 23.96 0.91
N ASN A 1198 -4.85 22.76 1.01
CA ASN A 1198 -4.42 21.97 -0.15
C ASN A 1198 -5.57 21.42 -1.02
N LEU A 1199 -6.82 21.47 -0.55
CA LEU A 1199 -8.03 21.09 -1.31
C LEU A 1199 -8.65 22.33 -1.96
N GLU A 1200 -8.78 23.43 -1.21
CA GLU A 1200 -9.26 24.74 -1.71
C GLU A 1200 -8.46 25.18 -2.94
N VAL A 1201 -7.12 25.20 -2.87
CA VAL A 1201 -6.24 25.58 -3.99
C VAL A 1201 -6.39 24.66 -5.22
N LYS A 1202 -6.83 23.41 -5.04
CA LYS A 1202 -7.09 22.49 -6.15
C LYS A 1202 -8.47 22.69 -6.77
N LEU A 1203 -9.49 22.99 -5.96
CA LEU A 1203 -10.81 23.39 -6.43
C LEU A 1203 -10.72 24.68 -7.25
N GLU A 1204 -9.98 25.69 -6.78
CA GLU A 1204 -9.70 26.91 -7.55
C GLU A 1204 -9.02 26.62 -8.89
N LYS A 1205 -8.00 25.74 -8.89
CA LYS A 1205 -7.29 25.34 -10.12
C LYS A 1205 -8.21 24.62 -11.11
N ILE A 1206 -9.11 23.75 -10.64
CA ILE A 1206 -10.09 23.06 -11.51
C ILE A 1206 -11.14 24.05 -12.03
N ALA A 1207 -11.65 24.95 -11.18
CA ALA A 1207 -12.57 26.01 -11.62
C ALA A 1207 -11.93 26.96 -12.66
N TYR A 1208 -10.63 27.24 -12.54
CA TYR A 1208 -9.86 27.96 -13.56
C TYR A 1208 -9.71 27.13 -14.84
N THR A 1209 -9.47 25.82 -14.76
CA THR A 1209 -9.41 24.92 -15.92
C THR A 1209 -10.75 24.80 -16.65
N ILE A 1210 -11.87 24.72 -15.93
CA ILE A 1210 -13.23 24.75 -16.49
C ILE A 1210 -13.45 26.04 -17.29
N LYS A 1211 -13.11 27.20 -16.69
CA LYS A 1211 -13.26 28.52 -17.34
C LYS A 1211 -12.34 28.77 -18.53
N ASN A 1212 -11.30 27.96 -18.73
CA ASN A 1212 -10.28 28.15 -19.77
C ASN A 1212 -10.04 26.88 -20.62
N ARG A 1213 -11.05 25.98 -20.72
CA ARG A 1213 -10.98 24.72 -21.49
C ARG A 1213 -10.81 25.03 -22.99
N LYS A 1214 -9.61 24.80 -23.54
CA LYS A 1214 -9.30 24.98 -24.98
C LYS A 1214 -9.13 23.68 -25.75
N ASP A 1215 -8.51 22.66 -25.14
CA ASP A 1215 -8.52 21.30 -25.68
C ASP A 1215 -9.75 20.56 -25.15
N ASP A 1216 -10.50 19.93 -26.06
CA ASP A 1216 -11.55 18.99 -25.70
C ASP A 1216 -11.21 17.62 -26.28
N VAL A 1217 -11.08 16.65 -25.39
CA VAL A 1217 -10.87 15.24 -25.71
C VAL A 1217 -11.96 14.49 -24.98
N VAL A 1218 -12.73 13.67 -25.72
CA VAL A 1218 -13.87 12.89 -25.20
C VAL A 1218 -13.53 12.28 -23.85
N ASP A 1219 -14.29 12.68 -22.84
CA ASP A 1219 -14.15 12.20 -21.46
C ASP A 1219 -14.88 10.87 -21.24
N PHE A 1220 -14.60 10.24 -20.11
CA PHE A 1220 -15.16 8.91 -19.80
C PHE A 1220 -16.70 8.88 -19.77
N ARG A 1221 -17.39 9.96 -19.37
CA ARG A 1221 -18.86 10.02 -19.38
C ARG A 1221 -19.38 10.07 -20.82
N GLN A 1222 -18.71 10.84 -21.67
CA GLN A 1222 -19.04 10.95 -23.09
C GLN A 1222 -18.78 9.67 -23.91
N MET A 1223 -18.21 8.61 -23.34
CA MET A 1223 -18.06 7.32 -24.03
C MET A 1223 -19.31 6.42 -23.98
N GLY A 1224 -20.27 6.73 -23.09
CA GLY A 1224 -21.46 5.89 -22.87
C GLY A 1224 -21.12 4.53 -22.29
N ILE A 1225 -20.08 4.45 -21.46
CA ILE A 1225 -19.64 3.24 -20.72
C ILE A 1225 -20.32 3.27 -19.35
N ASP A 1226 -21.09 2.23 -19.04
CA ASP A 1226 -21.92 2.14 -17.84
C ASP A 1226 -21.50 1.01 -16.89
N HIS A 1227 -20.78 0.00 -17.40
CA HIS A 1227 -20.34 -1.17 -16.65
C HIS A 1227 -18.84 -1.47 -16.86
N LEU A 1228 -18.14 -1.90 -15.79
CA LEU A 1228 -16.68 -2.04 -15.81
C LEU A 1228 -16.19 -3.35 -15.15
N PHE A 1229 -15.50 -4.21 -15.91
CA PHE A 1229 -14.79 -5.40 -15.44
C PHE A 1229 -13.29 -5.09 -15.29
N VAL A 1230 -12.69 -5.50 -14.16
CA VAL A 1230 -11.28 -5.22 -13.83
C VAL A 1230 -10.52 -6.51 -13.48
N ASP A 1231 -9.63 -6.92 -14.37
CA ASP A 1231 -8.70 -8.06 -14.29
C ASP A 1231 -7.40 -7.66 -13.55
N GLU A 1232 -6.80 -8.58 -12.79
CA GLU A 1232 -5.53 -8.39 -12.06
C GLU A 1232 -5.57 -7.20 -11.08
N SER A 1233 -6.70 -7.06 -10.38
CA SER A 1233 -7.00 -5.92 -9.52
C SER A 1233 -6.18 -5.84 -8.21
N HIS A 1234 -5.29 -6.81 -7.91
CA HIS A 1234 -4.30 -6.73 -6.82
C HIS A 1234 -2.96 -6.12 -7.27
N TYR A 1235 -2.54 -6.32 -8.53
CA TYR A 1235 -1.24 -5.84 -9.04
C TYR A 1235 -1.19 -4.32 -9.07
N GLN A 1236 -2.36 -3.71 -9.21
CA GLN A 1236 -2.58 -2.35 -8.75
C GLN A 1236 -2.76 -2.37 -7.23
N ASN A 1237 -1.71 -1.94 -6.51
CA ASN A 1237 -1.90 -1.19 -5.29
C ASN A 1237 -2.79 0.02 -5.63
N PHE A 1238 -4.12 -0.14 -5.52
CA PHE A 1238 -5.04 0.98 -5.68
C PHE A 1238 -4.75 2.07 -4.64
N TYR A 1239 -4.13 1.70 -3.51
CA TYR A 1239 -3.57 2.60 -2.49
C TYR A 1239 -2.34 3.42 -2.95
N GLU A 1240 -1.62 3.01 -3.99
CA GLU A 1240 -0.48 3.74 -4.58
C GLU A 1240 -0.84 4.57 -5.82
N PHE A 1241 -2.06 4.45 -6.36
CA PHE A 1241 -2.62 5.55 -7.14
C PHE A 1241 -2.61 6.81 -6.24
N PRO A 1242 -2.02 7.94 -6.68
CA PRO A 1242 -1.79 9.09 -5.80
C PRO A 1242 -3.13 9.55 -5.21
N LYS A 1243 -3.22 9.56 -3.87
CA LYS A 1243 -4.43 9.40 -3.02
C LYS A 1243 -5.73 10.08 -3.52
N PHE A 1244 -5.61 11.18 -4.24
CA PHE A 1244 -6.64 11.78 -5.10
C PHE A 1244 -7.45 10.76 -5.93
N ARG A 1245 -6.79 9.77 -6.55
CA ARG A 1245 -7.40 8.78 -7.44
C ARG A 1245 -8.07 7.60 -6.70
N ILE A 1246 -7.83 7.43 -5.40
CA ILE A 1246 -8.57 6.45 -4.57
C ILE A 1246 -10.01 6.91 -4.40
N LYS A 1247 -10.23 8.19 -4.05
CA LYS A 1247 -11.57 8.78 -3.98
C LYS A 1247 -12.25 8.88 -5.34
N LEU A 1248 -11.48 9.09 -6.43
CA LEU A 1248 -12.01 8.95 -7.79
C LEU A 1248 -12.58 7.55 -8.04
N LEU A 1249 -11.84 6.49 -7.67
CA LEU A 1249 -12.32 5.10 -7.82
C LEU A 1249 -13.58 4.83 -6.96
N ILE A 1250 -13.61 5.36 -5.73
CA ILE A 1250 -14.79 5.25 -4.83
C ILE A 1250 -16.00 6.03 -5.36
N LEU A 1251 -15.82 7.14 -6.07
CA LEU A 1251 -16.96 7.83 -6.71
C LEU A 1251 -17.32 7.30 -8.11
N ILE A 1252 -16.42 6.60 -8.81
CA ILE A 1252 -16.83 5.77 -9.96
C ILE A 1252 -17.67 4.59 -9.44
N LEU A 1253 -17.27 3.94 -8.33
CA LEU A 1253 -18.09 2.92 -7.64
C LEU A 1253 -19.46 3.42 -7.13
N LEU A 1254 -19.62 4.73 -6.89
CA LEU A 1254 -20.88 5.34 -6.44
C LEU A 1254 -21.71 5.93 -7.59
N HIS A 1255 -21.27 5.81 -8.85
CA HIS A 1255 -22.01 6.25 -10.05
C HIS A 1255 -22.09 5.16 -11.15
N PHE A 1256 -21.33 4.07 -11.04
CA PHE A 1256 -21.25 3.01 -12.04
C PHE A 1256 -21.15 1.63 -11.40
N ASN A 1257 -21.72 0.65 -12.09
CA ASN A 1257 -21.71 -0.75 -11.73
C ASN A 1257 -20.34 -1.36 -12.10
N ILE A 1258 -19.53 -1.73 -11.09
CA ILE A 1258 -18.17 -2.25 -11.28
C ILE A 1258 -18.04 -3.69 -10.77
N VAL A 1259 -17.42 -4.52 -11.59
CA VAL A 1259 -16.94 -5.86 -11.28
C VAL A 1259 -15.42 -5.84 -11.17
N ARG A 1260 -14.90 -6.36 -10.06
CA ARG A 1260 -13.48 -6.67 -9.89
C ARG A 1260 -13.28 -8.16 -9.90
N ILE A 1261 -12.25 -8.62 -10.57
CA ILE A 1261 -11.78 -10.00 -10.47
C ILE A 1261 -10.36 -9.95 -9.88
N ILE A 1262 -10.19 -10.66 -8.77
CA ILE A 1262 -8.94 -10.75 -8.00
C ILE A 1262 -8.20 -12.01 -8.45
N TYR A 1263 -6.88 -11.99 -8.28
CA TYR A 1263 -5.94 -13.08 -8.50
C TYR A 1263 -5.04 -13.23 -7.28
#